data_AF-A0A2M7P5L7-F1
#
_entry.id   AF-A0A2M7P5L7-F1
#
_cell.length_a   1.000
_cell.length_b   1.000
_cell.length_c   1.000
_cell.angle_alpha   90.00
_cell.angle_beta   90.00
_cell.angle_gamma   90.00
#
_symmetry.space_group_name_H-M   'P 1'
#
loop_
_entity.id
_entity.type
_entity.pdbx_description
1 polymer ?
#
loop_
_entity_poly.entity_id
_entity_poly.type
_entity_poly.pdbx_seq_one_letter_code
_entity_poly.pdbx_strand_id
1 'polypeptide(L)'
;MTQPKPPPEIDSDALKANLLETAVAEITIDPAFAVLFEVVAGFRGIHGNLEELLYEISHPFRNWKLILPRLRAFVLKNADLFRRHAKGPEALERLLDIFFTVLADAAKNEALQAAAVEALLAFVERMLPGDAAELARYDQPLAACFARLHGLDDATLMHIVQGHHPVKKIAERLQQLAGQGASYDLRPIARLLQRILELNYGYWLAEEDPLPWFLERCSSMCEEGWEAGKLLQAISHDRIREYRQTLAAINVETEGVDLVRLLELPAHIDFVRLYRKVPGELEATGAAAGAPPDRFTENRKLLFLFRSMETPGLSLIHEETLREINRSLVQLIRQQTFEEIEGFLLTTLHLLKANVRKYPHTSLQCIQVLGSEVFKRENSRLVETFLWEVVRFGFQYAGVMGVDENWQPIANPAHLANIRVWLNLIMQEPKWCATLFSALIINIHLSGTCIKDTDLFQRDISQLLNNPVGPVYNLVKQFTKLMPVFYNEIGAEGLLRDVSTEVDEMHRRKDPLIHFLRKQSHVESSNLIVDFIEAIFRFWHSGDRQGLASHLPEEVLATVQVSGPMVDDLRRLMDRLLARPDCHSEKDLLRLDEARLTAFLAEQQDLQASEVRRFILLVKMYKLVFQKYNLGFQELKQQLEQAAIAGFPEMEGLLAVLEQNDTFACLEAVFTRLEGLKGVILCDEVFEAKEDIYYKRHIAVDIPSVYGRYRERKFDALGLTLRLENLANVYLERLPKTVTLSFITRATFVGIIRCLRLYLRAMAIDGIVSRKLETYLALLSDSLEVKRFSYTQYLDIFRGLSEGVKDVIYAYYTNIHQNNLTIIIPQIGRNNLLPKYQGLWADEDPDASSLRLSETFLRDLIAGTFGLQNLDNFITRISQTLEIQRALLDKGGLDLLMTYAPGKAISFLCASNPSTNDLIHLGNKGYNLTQLCAEGQQVPHGFVITTEIFRCWPVIKTFSKAREELLAQVRQSLSGLEEKCGRAYGDPANPFLLSVRSGAAISMPGMMATIHNIGLNQEIVEGFATASGHATLAWDNYRRFLQSWAMAAGMERDTFQTLMNQAKTRHGVQVKKEFTSAQMRELALEYEKNIRRQGIGIPEDPWLQLTGAIEMVLDSWNAPKTVEYRTLMDVSEAWGTAVIVQAMVFGNLGPESGSGVVFTAHPYRQVRRVALWGDYAPGDQGEDIVSGLVNTYPVSVEQAELDGRPREFSLEEKFPAIYGALLTMSRELVYEKGWNPQEIEFTFEGPAAGDLYILQTRDMITIEKKGRFGI
;
A
#
# COMPACT_ATOMS: atom_id res chain seq x y z
N MET A 1 -14.48 54.75 17.92
CA MET A 1 -15.16 53.49 18.28
C MET A 1 -16.08 53.12 17.12
N THR A 2 -15.60 52.27 16.23
CA THR A 2 -16.34 51.74 15.07
C THR A 2 -16.84 50.34 15.43
N GLN A 3 -18.13 50.09 15.21
CA GLN A 3 -18.85 48.87 15.59
C GLN A 3 -18.22 47.60 14.99
N PRO A 4 -18.24 46.46 15.71
CA PRO A 4 -17.85 45.17 15.14
C PRO A 4 -18.95 44.65 14.19
N LYS A 5 -18.53 44.10 13.04
CA LYS A 5 -19.41 43.44 12.05
C LYS A 5 -19.89 42.07 12.59
N PRO A 6 -21.11 41.61 12.21
CA PRO A 6 -21.64 40.32 12.63
C PRO A 6 -21.00 39.13 11.88
N PRO A 7 -21.07 37.90 12.43
CA PRO A 7 -20.51 36.68 11.83
C PRO A 7 -21.37 36.18 10.64
N PRO A 8 -20.83 35.28 9.77
CA PRO A 8 -21.53 34.85 8.56
C PRO A 8 -22.76 33.99 8.90
N GLU A 9 -23.91 34.36 8.34
CA GLU A 9 -25.18 33.66 8.49
C GLU A 9 -25.08 32.22 7.95
N ILE A 10 -25.29 31.24 8.83
CA ILE A 10 -25.68 29.90 8.42
C ILE A 10 -27.09 30.03 7.81
N ASP A 11 -27.21 29.86 6.49
CA ASP A 11 -28.49 29.85 5.80
C ASP A 11 -29.14 28.47 5.90
N SER A 12 -29.60 28.15 7.10
CA SER A 12 -30.47 27.01 7.35
C SER A 12 -31.84 27.58 7.65
N ASP A 13 -32.88 27.18 6.92
CA ASP A 13 -34.24 27.61 7.24
C ASP A 13 -34.61 27.25 8.69
N ALA A 14 -34.08 26.14 9.22
CA ALA A 14 -34.25 25.74 10.61
C ALA A 14 -33.40 26.58 11.58
N LEU A 15 -32.21 27.03 11.21
CA LEU A 15 -31.41 27.92 12.05
C LEU A 15 -31.90 29.37 11.95
N LYS A 16 -32.31 29.87 10.79
CA LYS A 16 -32.97 31.16 10.64
C LYS A 16 -34.30 31.16 11.38
N ALA A 17 -35.09 30.09 11.30
CA ALA A 17 -36.28 29.93 12.12
C ALA A 17 -35.95 29.88 13.62
N ASN A 18 -34.95 29.09 14.05
CA ASN A 18 -34.54 29.04 15.46
C ASN A 18 -33.96 30.36 15.95
N LEU A 19 -33.08 31.02 15.18
CA LEU A 19 -32.51 32.32 15.51
C LEU A 19 -33.58 33.41 15.48
N LEU A 20 -34.59 33.35 14.60
CA LEU A 20 -35.75 34.25 14.64
C LEU A 20 -36.67 33.96 15.84
N GLU A 21 -36.83 32.70 16.23
CA GLU A 21 -37.60 32.29 17.41
C GLU A 21 -36.87 32.59 18.72
N THR A 22 -35.53 32.53 18.75
CA THR A 22 -34.70 32.75 19.93
C THR A 22 -34.06 34.14 20.00
N ALA A 23 -34.14 34.97 18.95
CA ALA A 23 -33.69 36.35 18.96
C ALA A 23 -34.66 37.22 19.77
N VAL A 24 -34.28 37.52 21.00
CA VAL A 24 -35.04 38.41 21.88
C VAL A 24 -34.47 39.82 21.74
N ALA A 25 -35.32 40.79 21.41
CA ALA A 25 -34.89 42.17 21.11
C ALA A 25 -34.27 42.90 22.32
N GLU A 26 -34.65 42.53 23.55
CA GLU A 26 -34.12 43.10 24.78
C GLU A 26 -34.22 42.07 25.90
N ILE A 27 -33.09 41.71 26.52
CA ILE A 27 -33.06 40.82 27.70
C ILE A 27 -33.00 41.71 28.93
N THR A 28 -34.08 41.73 29.70
CA THR A 28 -34.16 42.50 30.94
C THR A 28 -33.82 41.61 32.13
N ILE A 29 -32.75 41.96 32.84
CA ILE A 29 -32.44 41.32 34.12
C ILE A 29 -33.49 41.77 35.14
N ASP A 30 -34.10 40.82 35.83
CA ASP A 30 -35.15 41.09 36.82
C ASP A 30 -34.64 42.10 37.88
N PRO A 31 -35.34 43.22 38.12
CA PRO A 31 -34.99 44.19 39.15
C PRO A 31 -34.79 43.58 40.55
N ALA A 32 -35.40 42.42 40.83
CA ALA A 32 -35.20 41.67 42.06
C ALA A 32 -33.73 41.23 42.29
N PHE A 33 -32.92 41.11 41.23
CA PHE A 33 -31.50 40.77 41.33
C PHE A 33 -30.58 41.97 41.58
N ALA A 34 -31.11 43.20 41.67
CA ALA A 34 -30.33 44.41 41.94
C ALA A 34 -29.49 44.30 43.24
N VAL A 35 -30.01 43.61 44.24
CA VAL A 35 -29.28 43.35 45.50
C VAL A 35 -27.98 42.57 45.29
N LEU A 36 -27.91 41.69 44.30
CA LEU A 36 -26.69 40.92 43.99
C LEU A 36 -25.59 41.82 43.44
N PHE A 37 -25.95 42.81 42.59
CA PHE A 37 -25.02 43.83 42.10
C PHE A 37 -24.53 44.75 43.21
N GLU A 38 -25.40 45.11 44.16
CA GLU A 38 -25.00 45.93 45.31
C GLU A 38 -23.94 45.25 46.18
N VAL A 39 -24.03 43.92 46.39
CA VAL A 39 -23.03 43.17 47.17
C VAL A 39 -21.65 43.19 46.51
N VAL A 40 -21.58 43.17 45.17
CA VAL A 40 -20.32 43.05 44.41
C VAL A 40 -19.84 44.37 43.82
N ALA A 41 -20.50 45.50 44.10
CA ALA A 41 -20.20 46.81 43.53
C ALA A 41 -18.73 47.26 43.71
N GLY A 42 -18.07 46.81 44.78
CA GLY A 42 -16.65 47.07 45.04
C GLY A 42 -15.65 46.25 44.20
N PHE A 43 -16.12 45.29 43.40
CA PHE A 43 -15.27 44.30 42.70
C PHE A 43 -15.59 44.23 41.19
N ARG A 44 -14.93 45.07 40.39
CA ARG A 44 -15.23 45.24 38.94
C ARG A 44 -15.23 43.94 38.12
N GLY A 45 -14.30 43.02 38.39
CA GLY A 45 -14.24 41.73 37.69
C GLY A 45 -15.35 40.74 38.09
N ILE A 46 -15.77 40.76 39.37
CA ILE A 46 -16.88 39.91 39.85
C ILE A 46 -18.21 40.47 39.35
N HIS A 47 -18.34 41.80 39.32
CA HIS A 47 -19.50 42.49 38.76
C HIS A 47 -19.73 42.13 37.29
N GLY A 48 -18.69 42.20 36.45
CA GLY A 48 -18.81 41.83 35.02
C GLY A 48 -19.24 40.37 34.84
N ASN A 49 -18.62 39.44 35.56
CA ASN A 49 -18.99 38.03 35.50
C ASN A 49 -20.43 37.76 36.00
N LEU A 50 -20.91 38.51 37.01
CA LEU A 50 -22.28 38.42 37.51
C LEU A 50 -23.27 38.97 36.49
N GLU A 51 -22.93 40.06 35.79
CA GLU A 51 -23.74 40.67 34.75
C GLU A 51 -23.94 39.70 33.58
N GLU A 52 -22.85 39.11 33.07
CA GLU A 52 -22.91 38.08 32.03
C GLU A 52 -23.72 36.85 32.48
N LEU A 53 -23.51 36.39 33.72
CA LEU A 53 -24.22 35.22 34.25
C LEU A 53 -25.73 35.49 34.41
N LEU A 54 -26.12 36.64 34.94
CA LEU A 54 -27.52 37.01 35.11
C LEU A 54 -28.19 37.29 33.76
N TYR A 55 -27.46 37.84 32.79
CA TYR A 55 -27.94 38.00 31.42
C TYR A 55 -28.33 36.65 30.80
N GLU A 56 -27.46 35.64 30.90
CA GLU A 56 -27.73 34.28 30.43
C GLU A 56 -28.88 33.61 31.20
N ILE A 57 -28.99 33.84 32.51
CA ILE A 57 -30.08 33.31 33.36
C ILE A 57 -31.44 33.93 32.99
N SER A 58 -31.45 35.21 32.61
CA SER A 58 -32.66 35.94 32.21
C SER A 58 -33.06 35.68 30.75
N HIS A 59 -32.27 34.93 29.98
CA HIS A 59 -32.61 34.57 28.60
C HIS A 59 -33.84 33.62 28.55
N PRO A 60 -34.89 33.92 27.76
CA PRO A 60 -36.09 33.06 27.64
C PRO A 60 -35.81 31.62 27.18
N PHE A 61 -34.72 31.43 26.42
CA PHE A 61 -34.23 30.15 25.92
C PHE A 61 -32.92 29.68 26.60
N ARG A 62 -32.73 30.02 27.88
CA ARG A 62 -31.53 29.69 28.66
C ARG A 62 -31.15 28.20 28.63
N ASN A 63 -29.87 27.91 28.41
CA ASN A 63 -29.34 26.54 28.44
C ASN A 63 -28.68 26.22 29.78
N TRP A 64 -29.45 25.64 30.69
CA TRP A 64 -28.98 25.28 32.03
C TRP A 64 -27.78 24.32 32.06
N LYS A 65 -27.57 23.51 31.00
CA LYS A 65 -26.40 22.61 30.91
C LYS A 65 -25.08 23.39 30.86
N LEU A 66 -25.08 24.59 30.30
CA LEU A 66 -23.91 25.49 30.24
C LEU A 66 -23.89 26.49 31.40
N ILE A 67 -25.08 26.95 31.83
CA ILE A 67 -25.21 28.00 32.86
C ILE A 67 -24.97 27.45 34.26
N LEU A 68 -25.50 26.27 34.60
CA LEU A 68 -25.41 25.72 35.97
C LEU A 68 -23.96 25.49 36.45
N PRO A 69 -23.02 24.94 35.64
CA PRO A 69 -21.61 24.84 36.05
C PRO A 69 -20.97 26.19 36.35
N ARG A 70 -21.26 27.22 35.52
CA ARG A 70 -20.79 28.59 35.72
C ARG A 70 -21.39 29.21 36.99
N LEU A 71 -22.69 29.03 37.20
CA LEU A 71 -23.40 29.48 38.41
C LEU A 71 -22.82 28.85 39.67
N ARG A 72 -22.67 27.51 39.70
CA ARG A 72 -22.07 26.77 40.82
C ARG A 72 -20.67 27.30 41.15
N ALA A 73 -19.80 27.41 40.15
CA ALA A 73 -18.44 27.91 40.34
C ALA A 73 -18.43 29.36 40.86
N PHE A 74 -19.30 30.21 40.32
CA PHE A 74 -19.43 31.61 40.73
C PHE A 74 -19.89 31.73 42.19
N VAL A 75 -20.98 31.07 42.58
CA VAL A 75 -21.54 31.23 43.94
C VAL A 75 -20.62 30.62 45.00
N LEU A 76 -19.98 29.48 44.72
CA LEU A 76 -19.08 28.83 45.69
C LEU A 76 -17.79 29.64 45.90
N LYS A 77 -17.21 30.18 44.81
CA LYS A 77 -16.00 31.01 44.87
C LYS A 77 -16.24 32.31 45.64
N ASN A 78 -17.44 32.89 45.53
CA ASN A 78 -17.76 34.20 46.09
C ASN A 78 -18.65 34.14 47.35
N ALA A 79 -18.97 32.96 47.89
CA ALA A 79 -19.91 32.79 49.00
C ALA A 79 -19.56 33.63 50.25
N ASP A 80 -18.28 33.73 50.62
CA ASP A 80 -17.85 34.48 51.80
C ASP A 80 -18.12 36.00 51.66
N LEU A 81 -18.09 36.53 50.43
CA LEU A 81 -18.43 37.91 50.12
C LEU A 81 -19.93 38.17 50.35
N PHE A 82 -20.78 37.29 49.83
CA PHE A 82 -22.23 37.38 50.01
C PHE A 82 -22.65 37.19 51.47
N ARG A 83 -21.99 36.30 52.21
CA ARG A 83 -22.31 36.03 53.63
C ARG A 83 -22.01 37.22 54.56
N ARG A 84 -20.88 37.91 54.37
CA ARG A 84 -20.47 38.98 55.31
C ARG A 84 -21.20 40.31 55.07
N HIS A 85 -21.79 40.51 53.90
CA HIS A 85 -22.42 41.78 53.53
C HIS A 85 -23.69 42.07 54.34
N ALA A 86 -24.04 43.36 54.51
CA ALA A 86 -25.24 43.77 55.26
C ALA A 86 -26.53 43.19 54.64
N LYS A 87 -26.66 43.28 53.32
CA LYS A 87 -27.76 42.67 52.52
C LYS A 87 -27.55 41.18 52.18
N GLY A 88 -26.65 40.49 52.89
CA GLY A 88 -26.36 39.07 52.66
C GLY A 88 -27.58 38.14 52.74
N PRO A 89 -28.54 38.32 53.67
CA PRO A 89 -29.77 37.53 53.73
C PRO A 89 -30.65 37.67 52.49
N GLU A 90 -30.84 38.90 51.99
CA GLU A 90 -31.59 39.18 50.77
C GLU A 90 -30.89 38.59 49.53
N ALA A 91 -29.56 38.71 49.46
CA ALA A 91 -28.78 38.13 48.37
C ALA A 91 -28.81 36.59 48.35
N LEU A 92 -28.80 35.95 49.53
CA LEU A 92 -28.97 34.51 49.66
C LEU A 92 -30.33 34.07 49.10
N GLU A 93 -31.41 34.77 49.46
CA GLU A 93 -32.76 34.46 48.96
C GLU A 93 -32.82 34.51 47.42
N ARG A 94 -32.25 35.54 46.80
CA ARG A 94 -32.24 35.66 45.33
C ARG A 94 -31.40 34.58 44.63
N LEU A 95 -30.26 34.20 45.20
CA LEU A 95 -29.45 33.11 44.66
C LEU A 95 -30.14 31.75 44.82
N LEU A 96 -30.85 31.53 45.93
CA LEU A 96 -31.68 30.34 46.14
C LEU A 96 -32.84 30.29 45.14
N ASP A 97 -33.48 31.43 44.84
CA ASP A 97 -34.53 31.51 43.81
C ASP A 97 -34.03 31.03 42.46
N ILE A 98 -32.83 31.46 42.04
CA ILE A 98 -32.20 31.00 40.79
C ILE A 98 -32.03 29.48 40.81
N PHE A 99 -31.49 28.89 41.88
CA PHE A 99 -31.32 27.44 41.99
C PHE A 99 -32.64 26.67 41.94
N PHE A 100 -33.70 27.16 42.60
CA PHE A 100 -35.02 26.55 42.51
C PHE A 100 -35.67 26.73 41.13
N THR A 101 -35.38 27.83 40.43
CA THR A 101 -35.75 27.97 39.01
C THR A 101 -35.03 26.94 38.15
N VAL A 102 -33.74 26.69 38.38
CA VAL A 102 -33.02 25.60 37.68
C VAL A 102 -33.70 24.26 37.95
N LEU A 103 -34.06 23.96 39.20
CA LEU A 103 -34.74 22.71 39.56
C LEU A 103 -36.10 22.56 38.88
N ALA A 104 -36.90 23.63 38.82
CA ALA A 104 -38.19 23.63 38.14
C ALA A 104 -38.05 23.42 36.62
N ASP A 105 -37.10 24.10 35.98
CA ASP A 105 -36.84 23.97 34.54
C ASP A 105 -36.19 22.63 34.18
N ALA A 106 -35.42 22.04 35.12
CA ALA A 106 -34.76 20.75 34.96
C ALA A 106 -35.67 19.55 35.23
N ALA A 107 -36.96 19.73 35.54
CA ALA A 107 -37.87 18.66 35.95
C ALA A 107 -38.01 17.49 34.93
N LYS A 108 -37.65 17.70 33.65
CA LYS A 108 -37.64 16.66 32.61
C LYS A 108 -36.25 16.07 32.34
N ASN A 109 -35.21 16.55 33.02
CA ASN A 109 -33.81 16.17 32.82
C ASN A 109 -33.18 15.80 34.17
N GLU A 110 -33.27 14.52 34.51
CA GLU A 110 -32.82 13.95 35.79
C GLU A 110 -31.34 14.27 36.10
N ALA A 111 -30.45 14.24 35.11
CA ALA A 111 -29.03 14.53 35.31
C ALA A 111 -28.78 16.00 35.66
N LEU A 112 -29.50 16.91 35.00
CA LEU A 112 -29.43 18.35 35.30
C LEU A 112 -30.05 18.66 36.66
N GLN A 113 -31.13 17.99 37.01
CA GLN A 113 -31.82 18.09 38.29
C GLN A 113 -30.92 17.63 39.45
N ALA A 114 -30.25 16.49 39.31
CA ALA A 114 -29.25 16.00 40.28
C ALA A 114 -28.09 16.99 40.45
N ALA A 115 -27.53 17.52 39.36
CA ALA A 115 -26.46 18.52 39.41
C ALA A 115 -26.91 19.84 40.07
N ALA A 116 -28.17 20.25 39.86
CA ALA A 116 -28.74 21.45 40.44
C ALA A 116 -28.96 21.28 41.95
N VAL A 117 -29.46 20.12 42.39
CA VAL A 117 -29.58 19.76 43.81
C VAL A 117 -28.22 19.79 44.50
N GLU A 118 -27.20 19.18 43.88
CA GLU A 118 -25.85 19.15 44.45
C GLU A 118 -25.26 20.57 44.57
N ALA A 119 -25.41 21.40 43.53
CA ALA A 119 -24.94 22.78 43.54
C ALA A 119 -25.66 23.63 44.60
N LEU A 120 -26.97 23.47 44.74
CA LEU A 120 -27.80 24.14 45.74
C LEU A 120 -27.34 23.78 47.16
N LEU A 121 -27.21 22.48 47.47
CA LEU A 121 -26.81 22.03 48.82
C LEU A 121 -25.37 22.43 49.15
N ALA A 122 -24.45 22.34 48.19
CA ALA A 122 -23.08 22.83 48.36
C ALA A 122 -23.04 24.32 48.68
N PHE A 123 -23.88 25.11 47.98
CA PHE A 123 -24.00 26.54 48.22
C PHE A 123 -24.61 26.84 49.60
N VAL A 124 -25.70 26.16 49.98
CA VAL A 124 -26.32 26.29 51.32
C VAL A 124 -25.32 25.94 52.42
N GLU A 125 -24.58 24.83 52.30
CA GLU A 125 -23.55 24.43 53.26
C GLU A 125 -22.44 25.48 53.37
N ARG A 126 -22.02 26.08 52.25
CA ARG A 126 -20.99 27.13 52.22
C ARG A 126 -21.48 28.45 52.82
N MET A 127 -22.77 28.77 52.67
CA MET A 127 -23.40 29.96 53.22
C MET A 127 -23.72 29.86 54.72
N LEU A 128 -23.57 28.68 55.34
CA LEU A 128 -23.73 28.54 56.78
C LEU A 128 -22.75 29.45 57.55
N PRO A 129 -23.24 30.22 58.53
CA PRO A 129 -22.44 31.15 59.31
C PRO A 129 -21.39 30.48 60.18
N GLY A 130 -20.39 31.27 60.60
CA GLY A 130 -19.29 30.82 61.45
C GLY A 130 -19.61 30.81 62.95
N ASP A 131 -20.54 31.65 63.38
CA ASP A 131 -20.92 31.83 64.78
C ASP A 131 -22.44 32.01 64.98
N ALA A 132 -22.87 31.95 66.24
CA ALA A 132 -24.26 32.07 66.66
C ALA A 132 -24.90 33.45 66.37
N ALA A 133 -24.10 34.52 66.35
CA ALA A 133 -24.58 35.88 66.15
C ALA A 133 -24.91 36.16 64.67
N GLU A 134 -24.12 35.62 63.75
CA GLU A 134 -24.35 35.69 62.31
C GLU A 134 -25.54 34.80 61.90
N LEU A 135 -25.76 33.66 62.57
CA LEU A 135 -26.88 32.75 62.29
C LEU A 135 -28.26 33.39 62.43
N ALA A 136 -28.46 34.25 63.44
CA ALA A 136 -29.73 34.93 63.65
C ALA A 136 -30.14 35.83 62.46
N ARG A 137 -29.17 36.32 61.66
CA ARG A 137 -29.45 37.13 60.46
C ARG A 137 -30.01 36.32 59.29
N TYR A 138 -29.80 35.00 59.30
CA TYR A 138 -30.15 34.09 58.22
C TYR A 138 -31.32 33.14 58.55
N ASP A 139 -31.98 33.35 59.70
CA ASP A 139 -33.09 32.51 60.18
C ASP A 139 -34.19 32.33 59.12
N GLN A 140 -34.76 33.44 58.65
CA GLN A 140 -35.87 33.43 57.70
C GLN A 140 -35.49 32.86 56.31
N PRO A 141 -34.39 33.27 55.63
CA PRO A 141 -34.02 32.69 54.34
C PRO A 141 -33.68 31.20 54.40
N LEU A 142 -33.02 30.72 55.47
CA LEU A 142 -32.70 29.30 55.62
C LEU A 142 -33.95 28.48 55.94
N ALA A 143 -34.83 28.97 56.81
CA ALA A 143 -36.12 28.33 57.10
C ALA A 143 -36.98 28.20 55.82
N ALA A 144 -37.04 29.25 55.00
CA ALA A 144 -37.73 29.24 53.71
C ALA A 144 -37.09 28.25 52.72
N CYS A 145 -35.76 28.18 52.67
CA CYS A 145 -35.03 27.19 51.86
C CYS A 145 -35.39 25.76 52.25
N PHE A 146 -35.33 25.42 53.54
CA PHE A 146 -35.63 24.07 54.01
C PHE A 146 -37.10 23.70 53.84
N ALA A 147 -38.02 24.65 54.01
CA ALA A 147 -39.44 24.43 53.72
C ALA A 147 -39.70 24.17 52.22
N ARG A 148 -39.03 24.90 51.33
CA ARG A 148 -39.11 24.69 49.87
C ARG A 148 -38.49 23.35 49.46
N LEU A 149 -37.34 22.99 50.03
CA LEU A 149 -36.74 21.67 49.85
C LEU A 149 -37.68 20.57 50.34
N HIS A 150 -38.30 20.75 51.51
CA HIS A 150 -39.30 19.82 52.04
C HIS A 150 -40.56 19.76 51.17
N GLY A 151 -40.86 20.75 50.33
CA GLY A 151 -42.00 20.76 49.42
C GLY A 151 -41.76 20.08 48.07
N LEU A 152 -40.52 19.65 47.78
CA LEU A 152 -40.18 18.97 46.53
C LEU A 152 -40.86 17.59 46.44
N ASP A 153 -41.01 17.09 45.21
CA ASP A 153 -41.48 15.72 44.96
C ASP A 153 -40.42 14.69 45.39
N ASP A 154 -40.87 13.45 45.61
CA ASP A 154 -40.00 12.38 46.14
C ASP A 154 -38.82 12.07 45.20
N ALA A 155 -39.00 12.17 43.87
CA ALA A 155 -37.93 11.91 42.91
C ALA A 155 -36.81 12.95 43.00
N THR A 156 -37.15 14.25 43.09
CA THR A 156 -36.15 15.30 43.33
C THR A 156 -35.47 15.14 44.70
N LEU A 157 -36.24 14.79 45.74
CA LEU A 157 -35.70 14.56 47.08
C LEU A 157 -34.74 13.37 47.13
N MET A 158 -34.92 12.35 46.30
CA MET A 158 -33.99 11.22 46.24
C MET A 158 -32.57 11.64 45.80
N HIS A 159 -32.44 12.68 44.96
CA HIS A 159 -31.12 13.26 44.64
C HIS A 159 -30.46 13.94 45.87
N ILE A 160 -31.26 14.45 46.81
CA ILE A 160 -30.76 14.96 48.10
C ILE A 160 -30.34 13.80 49.01
N VAL A 161 -31.14 12.74 49.07
CA VAL A 161 -30.87 11.53 49.87
C VAL A 161 -29.54 10.89 49.46
N GLN A 162 -29.32 10.71 48.15
CA GLN A 162 -28.16 10.01 47.60
C GLN A 162 -26.96 10.94 47.29
N GLY A 163 -27.09 12.24 47.56
CA GLY A 163 -26.10 13.25 47.22
C GLY A 163 -24.85 13.27 48.11
N HIS A 164 -23.79 13.94 47.63
CA HIS A 164 -22.51 14.09 48.32
C HIS A 164 -22.54 15.05 49.52
N HIS A 165 -23.54 15.94 49.59
CA HIS A 165 -23.70 16.97 50.62
C HIS A 165 -24.87 16.58 51.56
N PRO A 166 -24.62 15.79 52.62
CA PRO A 166 -25.69 15.27 53.45
C PRO A 166 -26.35 16.38 54.27
N VAL A 167 -27.69 16.50 54.16
CA VAL A 167 -28.51 17.43 54.96
C VAL A 167 -28.30 17.22 56.47
N LYS A 168 -27.98 15.97 56.88
CA LYS A 168 -27.58 15.63 58.24
C LYS A 168 -26.41 16.49 58.75
N LYS A 169 -25.39 16.76 57.94
CA LYS A 169 -24.23 17.60 58.31
C LYS A 169 -24.60 19.07 58.46
N ILE A 170 -25.50 19.57 57.60
CA ILE A 170 -26.06 20.92 57.71
C ILE A 170 -26.87 21.04 59.03
N ALA A 171 -27.69 20.04 59.35
CA ALA A 171 -28.48 19.97 60.57
C ALA A 171 -27.61 19.87 61.84
N GLU A 172 -26.54 19.05 61.84
CA GLU A 172 -25.55 18.97 62.93
C GLU A 172 -24.91 20.34 63.20
N ARG A 173 -24.48 21.03 62.14
CA ARG A 173 -23.85 22.35 62.26
C ARG A 173 -24.83 23.41 62.79
N LEU A 174 -26.07 23.41 62.31
CA LEU A 174 -27.11 24.32 62.79
C LEU A 174 -27.46 24.04 64.26
N GLN A 175 -27.54 22.77 64.66
CA GLN A 175 -27.77 22.39 66.05
C GLN A 175 -26.62 22.83 66.96
N GLN A 176 -25.37 22.64 66.52
CA GLN A 176 -24.19 23.08 67.28
C GLN A 176 -24.19 24.59 67.50
N LEU A 177 -24.53 25.38 66.47
CA LEU A 177 -24.60 26.84 66.54
C LEU A 177 -25.79 27.33 67.39
N ALA A 178 -26.96 26.66 67.29
CA ALA A 178 -28.11 26.96 68.14
C ALA A 178 -27.83 26.67 69.62
N GLY A 179 -27.10 25.59 69.93
CA GLY A 179 -26.66 25.23 71.28
C GLY A 179 -25.69 26.23 71.92
N GLN A 180 -25.07 27.13 71.13
CA GLN A 180 -24.20 28.20 71.61
C GLN A 180 -24.95 29.50 71.97
N GLY A 181 -26.29 29.46 72.02
CA GLY A 181 -27.14 30.57 72.45
C GLY A 181 -27.80 31.37 71.32
N ALA A 182 -27.86 30.84 70.10
CA ALA A 182 -28.58 31.47 68.99
C ALA A 182 -30.10 31.19 69.07
N SER A 183 -30.94 32.21 68.85
CA SER A 183 -32.38 32.03 68.62
C SER A 183 -32.58 31.71 67.13
N TYR A 184 -32.72 30.42 66.79
CA TYR A 184 -32.93 29.92 65.43
C TYR A 184 -33.95 28.77 65.46
N ASP A 185 -34.93 28.77 64.56
CA ASP A 185 -35.95 27.73 64.49
C ASP A 185 -35.43 26.47 63.77
N LEU A 186 -35.20 25.40 64.51
CA LEU A 186 -34.71 24.13 63.97
C LEU A 186 -35.83 23.25 63.37
N ARG A 187 -37.11 23.60 63.48
CA ARG A 187 -38.22 22.77 62.97
C ARG A 187 -38.20 22.56 61.46
N PRO A 188 -37.95 23.57 60.60
CA PRO A 188 -37.93 23.38 59.14
C PRO A 188 -36.87 22.37 58.67
N ILE A 189 -35.66 22.43 59.24
CA ILE A 189 -34.58 21.48 58.93
C ILE A 189 -34.86 20.10 59.51
N ALA A 190 -35.49 20.01 60.68
CA ALA A 190 -35.89 18.75 61.29
C ALA A 190 -36.98 18.02 60.48
N ARG A 191 -37.99 18.74 59.97
CA ARG A 191 -39.03 18.18 59.07
C ARG A 191 -38.42 17.68 57.76
N LEU A 192 -37.53 18.48 57.16
CA LEU A 192 -36.79 18.06 55.96
C LEU A 192 -35.96 16.80 56.22
N LEU A 193 -35.21 16.74 57.33
CA LEU A 193 -34.40 15.58 57.69
C LEU A 193 -35.26 14.34 57.95
N GLN A 194 -36.42 14.48 58.62
CA GLN A 194 -37.35 13.38 58.84
C GLN A 194 -37.85 12.79 57.51
N ARG A 195 -38.29 13.64 56.58
CA ARG A 195 -38.74 13.20 55.24
C ARG A 195 -37.61 12.53 54.44
N ILE A 196 -36.39 13.06 54.50
CA ILE A 196 -35.20 12.47 53.85
C ILE A 196 -34.88 11.08 54.45
N LEU A 197 -34.93 10.92 55.77
CA LEU A 197 -34.68 9.64 56.42
C LEU A 197 -35.78 8.62 56.09
N GLU A 198 -37.04 9.04 56.02
CA GLU A 198 -38.15 8.17 55.61
C GLU A 198 -37.97 7.65 54.19
N LEU A 199 -37.65 8.54 53.24
CA LEU A 199 -37.34 8.16 51.86
C LEU A 199 -36.11 7.25 51.76
N ASN A 200 -35.05 7.53 52.54
CA ASN A 200 -33.86 6.68 52.59
C ASN A 200 -34.18 5.25 53.05
N TYR A 201 -34.93 5.08 54.15
CA TYR A 201 -35.30 3.75 54.63
C TYR A 201 -36.28 3.06 53.69
N GLY A 202 -37.18 3.81 53.06
CA GLY A 202 -38.06 3.30 52.01
C GLY A 202 -37.25 2.73 50.82
N TYR A 203 -36.23 3.47 50.37
CA TYR A 203 -35.31 3.04 49.32
C TYR A 203 -34.59 1.73 49.69
N TRP A 204 -33.91 1.68 50.85
CA TRP A 204 -33.16 0.48 51.23
C TRP A 204 -34.04 -0.75 51.50
N LEU A 205 -35.29 -0.57 51.94
CA LEU A 205 -36.24 -1.68 52.11
C LEU A 205 -36.84 -2.18 50.78
N ALA A 206 -36.76 -1.38 49.71
CA ALA A 206 -37.19 -1.76 48.37
C ALA A 206 -36.10 -2.53 47.60
N GLU A 207 -34.84 -2.34 47.98
CA GLU A 207 -33.72 -3.18 47.53
C GLU A 207 -33.84 -4.60 48.12
N GLU A 208 -33.04 -5.55 47.61
CA GLU A 208 -33.01 -6.91 48.17
C GLU A 208 -32.24 -6.94 49.50
N ASP A 209 -32.75 -7.68 50.48
CA ASP A 209 -32.11 -7.76 51.80
C ASP A 209 -30.73 -8.42 51.68
N PRO A 210 -29.63 -7.71 52.02
CA PRO A 210 -28.28 -8.21 51.83
C PRO A 210 -27.99 -9.47 52.66
N LEU A 211 -28.64 -9.64 53.82
CA LEU A 211 -28.35 -10.76 54.72
C LEU A 211 -28.94 -12.10 54.21
N PRO A 212 -30.25 -12.24 53.96
CA PRO A 212 -30.83 -13.45 53.35
C PRO A 212 -30.19 -13.79 52.00
N TRP A 213 -29.97 -12.79 51.14
CA TRP A 213 -29.34 -12.97 49.84
C TRP A 213 -27.93 -13.59 49.97
N PHE A 214 -27.12 -13.05 50.88
CA PHE A 214 -25.75 -13.53 51.08
C PHE A 214 -25.72 -14.95 51.64
N LEU A 215 -26.60 -15.26 52.59
CA LEU A 215 -26.72 -16.61 53.15
C LEU A 215 -27.17 -17.63 52.12
N GLU A 216 -28.13 -17.29 51.25
CA GLU A 216 -28.60 -18.19 50.19
C GLU A 216 -27.47 -18.49 49.19
N ARG A 217 -26.82 -17.44 48.68
CA ARG A 217 -25.83 -17.53 47.60
C ARG A 217 -24.46 -18.06 48.04
N CYS A 218 -24.08 -17.82 49.30
CA CYS A 218 -22.81 -18.28 49.83
C CYS A 218 -22.94 -19.58 50.65
N SER A 219 -24.14 -20.16 50.80
CA SER A 219 -24.41 -21.34 51.64
C SER A 219 -23.45 -22.52 51.41
N SER A 220 -23.07 -22.79 50.16
CA SER A 220 -22.11 -23.85 49.78
C SER A 220 -20.64 -23.50 50.05
N MET A 221 -20.35 -22.24 50.35
CA MET A 221 -19.02 -21.67 50.59
C MET A 221 -18.81 -21.29 52.07
N CYS A 222 -19.75 -21.63 52.95
CA CYS A 222 -19.71 -21.38 54.38
C CYS A 222 -19.42 -22.70 55.13
N GLU A 223 -18.41 -22.73 56.01
CA GLU A 223 -18.17 -23.88 56.89
C GLU A 223 -19.23 -23.98 58.02
N GLU A 224 -19.45 -25.17 58.58
CA GLU A 224 -20.33 -25.36 59.74
C GLU A 224 -19.85 -24.52 60.94
N GLY A 225 -20.62 -23.50 61.32
CA GLY A 225 -20.31 -22.59 62.43
C GLY A 225 -19.88 -21.17 62.04
N TRP A 226 -19.85 -20.83 60.74
CA TRP A 226 -19.53 -19.47 60.29
C TRP A 226 -20.69 -18.47 60.55
N GLU A 227 -20.49 -17.52 61.45
CA GLU A 227 -21.52 -16.53 61.84
C GLU A 227 -21.60 -15.32 60.88
N ALA A 228 -21.89 -15.56 59.60
CA ALA A 228 -22.12 -14.49 58.61
C ALA A 228 -23.18 -13.46 59.06
N GLY A 229 -24.16 -13.91 59.85
CA GLY A 229 -25.27 -13.10 60.33
C GLY A 229 -24.86 -11.86 61.11
N LYS A 230 -23.77 -11.89 61.89
CA LYS A 230 -23.36 -10.74 62.71
C LYS A 230 -22.74 -9.60 61.89
N LEU A 231 -22.13 -9.91 60.74
CA LEU A 231 -21.45 -8.93 59.88
C LEU A 231 -22.45 -8.08 59.07
N LEU A 232 -23.48 -8.72 58.52
CA LEU A 232 -24.46 -8.06 57.65
C LEU A 232 -25.69 -7.53 58.42
N GLN A 233 -25.83 -7.84 59.71
CA GLN A 233 -26.96 -7.38 60.54
C GLN A 233 -27.11 -5.86 60.55
N ALA A 234 -26.01 -5.11 60.48
CA ALA A 234 -26.04 -3.65 60.51
C ALA A 234 -26.76 -3.02 59.30
N ILE A 235 -26.86 -3.76 58.19
CA ILE A 235 -27.46 -3.33 56.92
C ILE A 235 -28.68 -4.19 56.52
N SER A 236 -29.17 -5.08 57.39
CA SER A 236 -30.32 -5.95 57.10
C SER A 236 -31.65 -5.21 57.14
N HIS A 237 -32.67 -5.74 56.47
CA HIS A 237 -34.00 -5.13 56.48
C HIS A 237 -34.61 -5.08 57.88
N ASP A 238 -34.34 -6.07 58.72
CA ASP A 238 -34.82 -6.06 60.12
C ASP A 238 -34.27 -4.86 60.88
N ARG A 239 -32.98 -4.56 60.72
CA ARG A 239 -32.36 -3.39 61.36
C ARG A 239 -32.88 -2.08 60.78
N ILE A 240 -33.12 -2.02 59.47
CA ILE A 240 -33.71 -0.84 58.81
C ILE A 240 -35.16 -0.63 59.28
N ARG A 241 -35.95 -1.70 59.47
CA ARG A 241 -37.31 -1.62 60.05
C ARG A 241 -37.29 -1.09 61.48
N GLU A 242 -36.32 -1.48 62.30
CA GLU A 242 -36.12 -0.91 63.65
C GLU A 242 -35.84 0.61 63.60
N TYR A 243 -34.96 1.05 62.69
CA TYR A 243 -34.70 2.48 62.50
C TYR A 243 -35.94 3.24 62.01
N ARG A 244 -36.71 2.65 61.10
CA ARG A 244 -37.96 3.24 60.60
C ARG A 244 -39.04 3.34 61.69
N GLN A 245 -39.16 2.33 62.55
CA GLN A 245 -40.05 2.39 63.72
C GLN A 245 -39.61 3.48 64.71
N THR A 246 -38.30 3.60 64.94
CA THR A 246 -37.73 4.67 65.79
C THR A 246 -38.01 6.05 65.19
N LEU A 247 -37.86 6.22 63.87
CA LEU A 247 -38.17 7.46 63.15
C LEU A 247 -39.66 7.84 63.29
N ALA A 248 -40.57 6.87 63.16
CA ALA A 248 -42.02 7.10 63.30
C ALA A 248 -42.44 7.49 64.73
N ALA A 249 -41.64 7.14 65.74
CA ALA A 249 -41.87 7.49 67.14
C ALA A 249 -41.34 8.90 67.52
N ILE A 250 -40.63 9.59 66.63
CA ILE A 250 -40.11 10.95 66.86
C ILE A 250 -41.14 11.97 66.35
N ASN A 251 -41.57 12.88 67.24
CA ASN A 251 -42.47 13.97 66.89
C ASN A 251 -41.66 15.26 66.68
N VAL A 252 -41.67 15.82 65.47
CA VAL A 252 -40.80 16.95 65.09
C VAL A 252 -41.38 18.32 65.45
N GLU A 253 -42.55 18.34 66.10
CA GLU A 253 -43.25 19.57 66.51
C GLU A 253 -42.81 20.12 67.90
N THR A 254 -41.99 19.38 68.66
CA THR A 254 -41.49 19.77 70.00
C THR A 254 -40.09 20.43 69.92
N GLU A 255 -39.89 21.56 70.60
CA GLU A 255 -38.64 22.35 70.50
C GLU A 255 -37.40 21.58 71.02
N GLY A 256 -36.38 21.44 70.16
CA GLY A 256 -34.96 21.19 70.51
C GLY A 256 -34.54 19.73 70.76
N VAL A 257 -35.35 18.92 71.44
CA VAL A 257 -34.94 17.56 71.90
C VAL A 257 -35.02 16.51 70.78
N ASP A 258 -35.87 16.72 69.77
CA ASP A 258 -36.18 15.71 68.75
C ASP A 258 -35.22 15.72 67.54
N LEU A 259 -34.53 16.84 67.25
CA LEU A 259 -33.49 16.87 66.20
C LEU A 259 -32.24 16.07 66.61
N VAL A 260 -31.86 16.06 67.89
CA VAL A 260 -30.74 15.22 68.40
C VAL A 260 -31.02 13.74 68.10
N ARG A 261 -32.25 13.28 68.37
CA ARG A 261 -32.69 11.91 68.12
C ARG A 261 -32.74 11.57 66.64
N LEU A 262 -33.11 12.51 65.76
CA LEU A 262 -33.04 12.33 64.30
C LEU A 262 -31.59 12.21 63.81
N LEU A 263 -30.65 12.94 64.41
CA LEU A 263 -29.23 12.91 64.04
C LEU A 263 -28.52 11.61 64.46
N GLU A 264 -29.01 10.93 65.49
CA GLU A 264 -28.52 9.60 65.91
C GLU A 264 -28.85 8.50 64.88
N LEU A 265 -29.88 8.70 64.06
CA LEU A 265 -30.32 7.75 63.05
C LEU A 265 -29.39 7.76 61.81
N PRO A 266 -29.11 6.59 61.18
CA PRO A 266 -28.20 6.51 60.04
C PRO A 266 -28.83 7.11 58.77
N ALA A 267 -28.11 8.05 58.15
CA ALA A 267 -28.46 8.59 56.85
C ALA A 267 -27.91 7.71 55.72
N HIS A 268 -28.27 8.02 54.47
CA HIS A 268 -27.83 7.27 53.29
C HIS A 268 -26.31 7.03 53.24
N ILE A 269 -25.51 8.09 53.47
CA ILE A 269 -24.05 8.00 53.49
C ILE A 269 -23.51 7.07 54.58
N ASP A 270 -24.24 6.91 55.69
CA ASP A 270 -23.87 5.99 56.77
C ASP A 270 -24.07 4.54 56.31
N PHE A 271 -25.14 4.23 55.57
CA PHE A 271 -25.31 2.92 54.92
C PHE A 271 -24.23 2.67 53.87
N VAL A 272 -23.94 3.64 53.00
CA VAL A 272 -22.84 3.53 52.02
C VAL A 272 -21.52 3.20 52.71
N ARG A 273 -21.22 3.84 53.86
CA ARG A 273 -20.04 3.53 54.68
C ARG A 273 -20.07 2.13 55.30
N LEU A 274 -21.23 1.65 55.74
CA LEU A 274 -21.39 0.29 56.26
C LEU A 274 -21.15 -0.75 55.16
N TYR A 275 -21.78 -0.60 54.00
CA TYR A 275 -21.53 -1.45 52.82
C TYR A 275 -20.05 -1.46 52.41
N ARG A 276 -19.38 -0.30 52.45
CA ARG A 276 -17.94 -0.19 52.16
C ARG A 276 -17.05 -0.97 53.14
N LYS A 277 -17.45 -1.14 54.40
CA LYS A 277 -16.67 -1.85 55.42
C LYS A 277 -16.77 -3.37 55.32
N VAL A 278 -17.92 -3.88 54.89
CA VAL A 278 -18.22 -5.32 54.83
C VAL A 278 -17.12 -6.16 54.14
N PRO A 279 -16.59 -5.78 52.95
CA PRO A 279 -15.53 -6.56 52.30
C PRO A 279 -14.27 -6.77 53.16
N GLY A 280 -13.87 -5.76 53.95
CA GLY A 280 -12.71 -5.85 54.83
C GLY A 280 -12.98 -6.70 56.08
N GLU A 281 -14.21 -6.72 56.58
CA GLU A 281 -14.61 -7.55 57.72
C GLU A 281 -14.78 -9.03 57.33
N LEU A 282 -15.18 -9.30 56.09
CA LEU A 282 -15.20 -10.64 55.50
C LEU A 282 -13.78 -11.23 55.38
N GLU A 283 -12.77 -10.40 55.11
CA GLU A 283 -11.36 -10.81 55.06
C GLU A 283 -10.81 -11.09 56.48
N ALA A 284 -11.17 -10.28 57.47
CA ALA A 284 -10.70 -10.41 58.85
C ALA A 284 -11.25 -11.65 59.60
N THR A 285 -12.48 -12.08 59.27
CA THR A 285 -13.14 -13.23 59.93
C THR A 285 -12.57 -14.58 59.50
N GLY A 286 -11.90 -14.67 58.34
CA GLY A 286 -11.12 -15.84 57.93
C GLY A 286 -9.74 -15.97 58.61
N ALA A 287 -9.28 -14.92 59.29
CA ALA A 287 -7.95 -14.85 59.92
C ALA A 287 -7.99 -15.02 61.45
N ALA A 288 -8.95 -15.78 61.99
CA ALA A 288 -8.96 -16.12 63.40
C ALA A 288 -7.74 -16.97 63.76
N ALA A 289 -7.00 -16.57 64.80
CA ALA A 289 -5.73 -17.17 65.20
C ALA A 289 -5.83 -18.70 65.40
N GLY A 290 -5.30 -19.48 64.45
CA GLY A 290 -5.15 -20.93 64.54
C GLY A 290 -6.01 -21.80 63.60
N ALA A 291 -6.90 -21.22 62.78
CA ALA A 291 -7.69 -21.97 61.79
C ALA A 291 -6.93 -22.14 60.43
N PRO A 292 -7.18 -23.23 59.67
CA PRO A 292 -6.63 -23.36 58.32
C PRO A 292 -7.12 -22.22 57.40
N PRO A 293 -6.32 -21.81 56.39
CA PRO A 293 -6.70 -20.71 55.50
C PRO A 293 -7.95 -21.07 54.71
N ASP A 294 -9.03 -20.31 54.91
CA ASP A 294 -10.30 -20.50 54.24
C ASP A 294 -10.20 -20.11 52.75
N ARG A 295 -10.20 -21.14 51.90
CA ARG A 295 -10.07 -21.05 50.43
C ARG A 295 -11.20 -20.26 49.76
N PHE A 296 -12.35 -20.09 50.41
CA PHE A 296 -13.54 -19.42 49.86
C PHE A 296 -13.72 -17.98 50.34
N THR A 297 -12.83 -17.46 51.18
CA THR A 297 -12.89 -16.07 51.69
C THR A 297 -13.04 -15.04 50.57
N GLU A 298 -12.16 -15.13 49.56
CA GLU A 298 -12.18 -14.20 48.42
C GLU A 298 -13.39 -14.42 47.50
N ASN A 299 -13.94 -15.63 47.42
CA ASN A 299 -15.17 -15.92 46.66
C ASN A 299 -16.38 -15.19 47.26
N ARG A 300 -16.53 -15.27 48.59
CA ARG A 300 -17.63 -14.60 49.31
C ARG A 300 -17.51 -13.08 49.23
N LYS A 301 -16.27 -12.57 49.37
CA LYS A 301 -15.96 -11.14 49.20
C LYS A 301 -16.34 -10.65 47.80
N LEU A 302 -15.98 -11.37 46.74
CA LEU A 302 -16.32 -11.01 45.36
C LEU A 302 -17.83 -11.00 45.10
N LEU A 303 -18.57 -12.00 45.55
CA LEU A 303 -20.03 -12.03 45.39
C LEU A 303 -20.69 -10.80 46.02
N PHE A 304 -20.27 -10.43 47.24
CA PHE A 304 -20.76 -9.22 47.90
C PHE A 304 -20.39 -7.93 47.15
N LEU A 305 -19.16 -7.84 46.64
CA LEU A 305 -18.72 -6.68 45.85
C LEU A 305 -19.46 -6.55 44.52
N PHE A 306 -19.72 -7.66 43.81
CA PHE A 306 -20.56 -7.66 42.61
C PHE A 306 -21.97 -7.17 42.92
N ARG A 307 -22.56 -7.65 44.02
CA ARG A 307 -23.87 -7.15 44.45
C ARG A 307 -23.84 -5.66 44.76
N SER A 308 -22.78 -5.19 45.39
CA SER A 308 -22.59 -3.76 45.68
C SER A 308 -22.49 -2.90 44.41
N MET A 309 -21.95 -3.45 43.32
CA MET A 309 -21.93 -2.79 42.00
C MET A 309 -23.30 -2.74 41.32
N GLU A 310 -24.16 -3.73 41.56
CA GLU A 310 -25.52 -3.78 41.00
C GLU A 310 -26.47 -2.80 41.70
N THR A 311 -26.22 -2.47 42.96
CA THR A 311 -27.06 -1.55 43.75
C THR A 311 -26.83 -0.08 43.35
N PRO A 312 -27.83 0.63 42.77
CA PRO A 312 -27.66 2.01 42.31
C PRO A 312 -27.31 3.01 43.41
N GLY A 313 -27.86 2.83 44.62
CA GLY A 313 -27.59 3.66 45.80
C GLY A 313 -26.14 3.61 46.30
N LEU A 314 -25.32 2.69 45.80
CA LEU A 314 -23.89 2.59 46.14
C LEU A 314 -22.97 3.26 45.10
N SER A 315 -23.52 4.06 44.19
CA SER A 315 -22.77 4.73 43.11
C SER A 315 -21.54 5.52 43.58
N LEU A 316 -21.59 6.07 44.80
CA LEU A 316 -20.49 6.80 45.45
C LEU A 316 -19.23 5.96 45.69
N ILE A 317 -19.37 4.63 45.81
CA ILE A 317 -18.25 3.70 46.04
C ILE A 317 -17.99 2.79 44.85
N HIS A 318 -18.77 2.85 43.77
CA HIS A 318 -18.64 1.94 42.62
C HIS A 318 -17.23 1.90 42.02
N GLU A 319 -16.54 3.03 41.89
CA GLU A 319 -15.16 3.02 41.38
C GLU A 319 -14.18 2.31 42.33
N GLU A 320 -14.31 2.54 43.64
CA GLU A 320 -13.51 1.86 44.66
C GLU A 320 -13.83 0.37 44.73
N THR A 321 -15.11 0.01 44.71
CA THR A 321 -15.61 -1.37 44.65
C THR A 321 -15.04 -2.09 43.43
N LEU A 322 -14.98 -1.44 42.26
CA LEU A 322 -14.39 -2.02 41.06
C LEU A 322 -12.90 -2.32 41.21
N ARG A 323 -12.14 -1.45 41.88
CA ARG A 323 -10.72 -1.68 42.19
C ARG A 323 -10.54 -2.82 43.18
N GLU A 324 -11.40 -2.93 44.19
CA GLU A 324 -11.39 -4.03 45.16
C GLU A 324 -11.82 -5.38 44.55
N ILE A 325 -12.79 -5.38 43.62
CA ILE A 325 -13.14 -6.55 42.80
C ILE A 325 -11.90 -7.03 42.06
N ASN A 326 -11.22 -6.12 41.37
CA ASN A 326 -10.01 -6.45 40.62
C ASN A 326 -8.92 -7.05 41.53
N ARG A 327 -8.67 -6.44 42.69
CA ARG A 327 -7.71 -6.93 43.68
C ARG A 327 -8.05 -8.32 44.20
N SER A 328 -9.32 -8.56 44.54
CA SER A 328 -9.81 -9.85 45.06
C SER A 328 -9.72 -10.93 43.98
N LEU A 329 -10.08 -10.60 42.74
CA LEU A 329 -9.97 -11.53 41.61
C LEU A 329 -8.52 -11.91 41.28
N VAL A 330 -7.57 -10.98 41.40
CA VAL A 330 -6.12 -11.29 41.28
C VAL A 330 -5.69 -12.33 42.31
N GLN A 331 -6.18 -12.25 43.55
CA GLN A 331 -5.85 -13.24 44.59
C GLN A 331 -6.46 -14.61 44.26
N LEU A 332 -7.73 -14.65 43.81
CA LEU A 332 -8.36 -15.89 43.36
C LEU A 332 -7.64 -16.54 42.19
N ILE A 333 -7.29 -15.74 41.17
CA ILE A 333 -6.56 -16.23 39.99
C ILE A 333 -5.27 -16.93 40.42
N ARG A 334 -4.59 -16.49 41.49
CA ARG A 334 -3.37 -17.12 42.02
C ARG A 334 -3.61 -18.39 42.84
N GLN A 335 -4.78 -18.55 43.44
CA GLN A 335 -5.05 -19.61 44.44
C GLN A 335 -5.89 -20.77 43.91
N GLN A 336 -6.78 -20.54 42.93
CA GLN A 336 -7.82 -21.49 42.51
C GLN A 336 -7.61 -22.04 41.09
N THR A 337 -8.32 -23.12 40.74
CA THR A 337 -8.25 -23.75 39.40
C THR A 337 -9.08 -22.97 38.37
N PHE A 338 -8.88 -23.26 37.08
CA PHE A 338 -9.57 -22.57 35.99
C PHE A 338 -11.10 -22.68 36.08
N GLU A 339 -11.62 -23.90 36.31
CA GLU A 339 -13.07 -24.14 36.36
C GLU A 339 -13.76 -23.35 37.49
N GLU A 340 -13.02 -23.05 38.55
CA GLU A 340 -13.53 -22.32 39.71
C GLU A 340 -13.57 -20.80 39.47
N ILE A 341 -12.68 -20.26 38.63
CA ILE A 341 -12.55 -18.80 38.40
C ILE A 341 -13.24 -18.29 37.14
N GLU A 342 -13.57 -19.16 36.17
CA GLU A 342 -14.13 -18.76 34.86
C GLU A 342 -15.40 -17.90 35.01
N GLY A 343 -16.33 -18.31 35.88
CA GLY A 343 -17.56 -17.55 36.13
C GLY A 343 -17.32 -16.16 36.74
N PHE A 344 -16.35 -16.04 37.66
CA PHE A 344 -15.99 -14.76 38.28
C PHE A 344 -15.29 -13.82 37.30
N LEU A 345 -14.43 -14.37 36.44
CA LEU A 345 -13.74 -13.62 35.40
C LEU A 345 -14.73 -13.03 34.38
N LEU A 346 -15.67 -13.85 33.89
CA LEU A 346 -16.72 -13.43 32.96
C LEU A 346 -17.60 -12.35 33.55
N THR A 347 -18.04 -12.54 34.80
CA THR A 347 -18.87 -11.55 35.53
C THR A 347 -18.13 -10.23 35.69
N THR A 348 -16.84 -10.28 36.06
CA THR A 348 -16.01 -9.08 36.23
C THR A 348 -15.85 -8.31 34.93
N LEU A 349 -15.56 -8.99 33.81
CA LEU A 349 -15.41 -8.33 32.51
C LEU A 349 -16.74 -7.74 32.01
N HIS A 350 -17.87 -8.38 32.30
CA HIS A 350 -19.20 -7.82 32.03
C HIS A 350 -19.46 -6.52 32.83
N LEU A 351 -19.14 -6.51 34.12
CA LEU A 351 -19.27 -5.33 34.97
C LEU A 351 -18.32 -4.21 34.54
N LEU A 352 -17.07 -4.55 34.17
CA LEU A 352 -16.11 -3.59 33.62
C LEU A 352 -16.65 -2.95 32.35
N LYS A 353 -17.28 -3.73 31.46
CA LYS A 353 -17.89 -3.26 30.22
C LYS A 353 -19.06 -2.30 30.48
N ALA A 354 -19.93 -2.62 31.44
CA ALA A 354 -21.05 -1.74 31.80
C ALA A 354 -20.58 -0.38 32.35
N ASN A 355 -19.42 -0.36 33.02
CA ASN A 355 -18.90 0.83 33.70
C ASN A 355 -17.78 1.57 32.94
N VAL A 356 -17.29 1.05 31.81
CA VAL A 356 -16.17 1.68 31.05
C VAL A 356 -16.49 3.09 30.58
N ARG A 357 -17.76 3.43 30.31
CA ARG A 357 -18.16 4.79 29.92
C ARG A 357 -18.00 5.79 31.07
N LYS A 358 -18.15 5.34 32.32
CA LYS A 358 -18.00 6.17 33.52
C LYS A 358 -16.55 6.22 34.00
N TYR A 359 -15.86 5.07 33.98
CA TYR A 359 -14.52 4.90 34.55
C TYR A 359 -13.55 4.20 33.57
N PRO A 360 -13.26 4.80 32.39
CA PRO A 360 -12.52 4.11 31.33
C PRO A 360 -11.09 3.70 31.74
N HIS A 361 -10.35 4.60 32.39
CA HIS A 361 -8.98 4.33 32.82
C HIS A 361 -8.90 3.22 33.87
N THR A 362 -9.78 3.28 34.89
CA THR A 362 -9.87 2.26 35.93
C THR A 362 -10.22 0.89 35.32
N SER A 363 -11.19 0.84 34.40
CA SER A 363 -11.55 -0.43 33.73
C SER A 363 -10.40 -1.01 32.91
N LEU A 364 -9.68 -0.19 32.14
CA LEU A 364 -8.53 -0.63 31.34
C LEU A 364 -7.37 -1.11 32.21
N GLN A 365 -7.09 -0.42 33.33
CA GLN A 365 -6.08 -0.84 34.29
C GLN A 365 -6.42 -2.19 34.93
N CYS A 366 -7.69 -2.41 35.28
CA CYS A 366 -8.15 -3.72 35.77
C CYS A 366 -7.89 -4.82 34.75
N ILE A 367 -8.24 -4.60 33.48
CA ILE A 367 -7.96 -5.57 32.39
C ILE A 367 -6.46 -5.89 32.30
N GLN A 368 -5.60 -4.87 32.35
CA GLN A 368 -4.15 -5.08 32.29
C GLN A 368 -3.62 -5.95 33.44
N VAL A 369 -4.07 -5.64 34.67
CA VAL A 369 -3.64 -6.36 35.88
C VAL A 369 -4.15 -7.80 35.87
N LEU A 370 -5.43 -8.02 35.54
CA LEU A 370 -6.00 -9.37 35.44
C LEU A 370 -5.30 -10.20 34.37
N GLY A 371 -5.09 -9.62 33.19
CA GLY A 371 -4.41 -10.31 32.11
C GLY A 371 -3.00 -10.71 32.51
N SER A 372 -2.23 -9.81 33.12
CA SER A 372 -0.87 -10.11 33.60
C SER A 372 -0.82 -11.30 34.57
N GLU A 373 -1.83 -11.47 35.42
CA GLU A 373 -1.92 -12.62 36.33
C GLU A 373 -2.41 -13.89 35.65
N VAL A 374 -3.30 -13.77 34.66
CA VAL A 374 -3.73 -14.87 33.79
C VAL A 374 -2.56 -15.44 33.00
N PHE A 375 -1.71 -14.60 32.40
CA PHE A 375 -0.53 -15.05 31.65
C PHE A 375 0.47 -15.81 32.53
N LYS A 376 0.68 -15.39 33.78
CA LYS A 376 1.56 -16.07 34.75
C LYS A 376 1.12 -17.49 35.10
N ARG A 377 -0.13 -17.87 34.82
CA ARG A 377 -0.62 -19.25 35.04
C ARG A 377 -0.19 -20.24 33.96
N GLU A 378 0.37 -19.76 32.84
CA GLU A 378 0.80 -20.57 31.70
C GLU A 378 -0.28 -21.53 31.15
N ASN A 379 -1.56 -21.22 31.37
CA ASN A 379 -2.69 -22.02 30.90
C ASN A 379 -3.27 -21.38 29.64
N SER A 380 -3.02 -21.99 28.48
CA SER A 380 -3.42 -21.47 27.18
C SER A 380 -4.95 -21.29 27.04
N ARG A 381 -5.75 -22.19 27.65
CA ARG A 381 -7.22 -22.10 27.59
C ARG A 381 -7.74 -20.91 28.39
N LEU A 382 -7.21 -20.69 29.59
CA LEU A 382 -7.57 -19.53 30.41
C LEU A 382 -7.17 -18.22 29.72
N VAL A 383 -5.96 -18.16 29.15
CA VAL A 383 -5.49 -17.02 28.37
C VAL A 383 -6.42 -16.77 27.19
N GLU A 384 -6.74 -17.79 26.38
CA GLU A 384 -7.61 -17.63 25.22
C GLU A 384 -9.01 -17.16 25.58
N THR A 385 -9.65 -17.75 26.60
CA THR A 385 -10.96 -17.28 27.12
C THR A 385 -10.87 -15.82 27.56
N PHE A 386 -9.84 -15.45 28.31
CA PHE A 386 -9.62 -14.08 28.74
C PHE A 386 -9.48 -13.11 27.55
N LEU A 387 -8.67 -13.47 26.54
CA LEU A 387 -8.46 -12.64 25.36
C LEU A 387 -9.76 -12.43 24.56
N TRP A 388 -10.58 -13.48 24.37
CA TRP A 388 -11.89 -13.34 23.73
C TRP A 388 -12.81 -12.38 24.47
N GLU A 389 -12.81 -12.43 25.79
CA GLU A 389 -13.63 -11.53 26.61
C GLU A 389 -13.10 -10.10 26.60
N VAL A 390 -11.79 -9.89 26.49
CA VAL A 390 -11.21 -8.55 26.25
C VAL A 390 -11.62 -8.00 24.88
N VAL A 391 -11.70 -8.83 23.83
CA VAL A 391 -12.23 -8.41 22.52
C VAL A 391 -13.73 -8.07 22.61
N ARG A 392 -14.51 -8.83 23.39
CA ARG A 392 -15.94 -8.57 23.62
C ARG A 392 -16.18 -7.35 24.52
N PHE A 393 -15.25 -7.03 25.42
CA PHE A 393 -15.29 -5.83 26.25
C PHE A 393 -15.35 -4.57 25.37
N GLY A 394 -14.58 -4.55 24.29
CA GLY A 394 -14.61 -3.53 23.25
C GLY A 394 -13.45 -2.55 23.33
N PHE A 395 -13.34 -1.70 22.32
CA PHE A 395 -12.20 -0.82 22.11
C PHE A 395 -12.57 0.66 22.29
N GLN A 396 -11.66 1.46 22.85
CA GLN A 396 -11.80 2.91 22.94
C GLN A 396 -11.29 3.58 21.66
N TYR A 397 -12.19 4.07 20.81
CA TYR A 397 -11.85 4.74 19.54
C TYR A 397 -11.36 6.18 19.75
N ALA A 398 -10.54 6.68 18.83
CA ALA A 398 -9.97 8.03 18.90
C ALA A 398 -11.04 9.13 18.93
N GLY A 399 -12.13 8.98 18.16
CA GLY A 399 -13.29 9.88 18.20
C GLY A 399 -12.93 11.35 17.99
N VAL A 400 -12.04 11.64 17.03
CA VAL A 400 -11.55 13.00 16.76
C VAL A 400 -12.71 13.86 16.27
N MET A 401 -13.15 14.83 17.08
CA MET A 401 -14.31 15.68 16.76
C MET A 401 -13.93 17.09 16.31
N GLY A 402 -12.67 17.50 16.45
CA GLY A 402 -12.19 18.83 16.10
C GLY A 402 -10.99 19.25 16.95
N VAL A 403 -10.78 20.56 17.05
CA VAL A 403 -9.74 21.17 17.90
C VAL A 403 -10.41 22.15 18.86
N ASP A 404 -9.99 22.15 20.13
CA ASP A 404 -10.54 23.04 21.16
C ASP A 404 -9.97 24.48 21.11
N GLU A 405 -10.48 25.36 21.99
CA GLU A 405 -10.02 26.75 22.16
C GLU A 405 -8.52 26.85 22.52
N ASN A 406 -7.95 25.80 23.13
CA ASN A 406 -6.52 25.71 23.47
C ASN A 406 -5.68 25.12 22.33
N TRP A 407 -6.27 24.91 21.15
CA TRP A 407 -5.64 24.37 19.95
C TRP A 407 -5.19 22.91 20.13
N GLN A 408 -5.86 22.14 20.99
CA GLN A 408 -5.61 20.71 21.17
C GLN A 408 -6.65 19.87 20.42
N PRO A 409 -6.25 18.75 19.78
CA PRO A 409 -7.20 17.82 19.20
C PRO A 409 -8.17 17.28 20.26
N ILE A 410 -9.47 17.45 20.03
CA ILE A 410 -10.53 16.88 20.86
C ILE A 410 -10.68 15.41 20.47
N ALA A 411 -10.02 14.55 21.24
CA ALA A 411 -10.02 13.11 21.07
C ALA A 411 -10.29 12.39 22.40
N ASN A 412 -10.69 11.13 22.31
CA ASN A 412 -10.91 10.29 23.49
C ASN A 412 -9.59 10.03 24.23
N PRO A 413 -9.40 10.51 25.48
CA PRO A 413 -8.15 10.33 26.22
C PRO A 413 -7.86 8.87 26.56
N ALA A 414 -8.87 7.99 26.54
CA ALA A 414 -8.71 6.56 26.80
C ALA A 414 -8.23 5.77 25.58
N HIS A 415 -8.23 6.35 24.37
CA HIS A 415 -7.86 5.63 23.14
C HIS A 415 -6.42 5.11 23.18
N LEU A 416 -5.45 5.98 23.41
CA LEU A 416 -4.04 5.59 23.46
C LEU A 416 -3.75 4.67 24.65
N ALA A 417 -4.40 4.91 25.78
CA ALA A 417 -4.32 4.03 26.95
C ALA A 417 -4.82 2.61 26.63
N ASN A 418 -5.91 2.47 25.88
CA ASN A 418 -6.41 1.18 25.44
C ASN A 418 -5.40 0.45 24.54
N ILE A 419 -4.79 1.14 23.57
CA ILE A 419 -3.76 0.55 22.71
C ILE A 419 -2.59 0.04 23.56
N ARG A 420 -2.10 0.85 24.49
CA ARG A 420 -1.00 0.48 25.40
C ARG A 420 -1.32 -0.72 26.27
N VAL A 421 -2.53 -0.79 26.83
CA VAL A 421 -2.97 -1.95 27.63
C VAL A 421 -2.99 -3.21 26.78
N TRP A 422 -3.56 -3.16 25.57
CA TRP A 422 -3.62 -4.32 24.68
C TRP A 422 -2.23 -4.75 24.22
N LEU A 423 -1.34 -3.80 23.88
CA LEU A 423 0.06 -4.09 23.58
C LEU A 423 0.79 -4.69 24.77
N ASN A 424 0.56 -4.20 25.99
CA ASN A 424 1.18 -4.75 27.19
C ASN A 424 0.79 -6.22 27.43
N LEU A 425 -0.47 -6.58 27.16
CA LEU A 425 -0.93 -7.97 27.20
C LEU A 425 -0.30 -8.81 26.08
N ILE A 426 -0.22 -8.28 24.85
CA ILE A 426 0.43 -8.95 23.72
C ILE A 426 1.90 -9.22 24.03
N MET A 427 2.61 -8.27 24.63
CA MET A 427 4.03 -8.39 24.98
C MET A 427 4.32 -9.45 26.05
N GLN A 428 3.35 -9.84 26.88
CA GLN A 428 3.57 -10.88 27.90
C GLN A 428 3.95 -12.23 27.26
N GLU A 429 3.19 -12.65 26.25
CA GLU A 429 3.45 -13.89 25.53
C GLU A 429 2.87 -13.80 24.10
N PRO A 430 3.61 -13.18 23.15
CA PRO A 430 3.10 -12.83 21.83
C PRO A 430 2.50 -14.02 21.06
N LYS A 431 3.05 -15.23 21.24
CA LYS A 431 2.59 -16.45 20.53
C LYS A 431 1.15 -16.84 20.86
N TRP A 432 0.61 -16.47 22.02
CA TRP A 432 -0.77 -16.77 22.44
C TRP A 432 -1.74 -15.63 22.12
N CYS A 433 -1.23 -14.47 21.73
CA CYS A 433 -2.01 -13.24 21.64
C CYS A 433 -2.51 -12.92 20.23
N ALA A 434 -2.47 -13.87 19.29
CA ALA A 434 -2.91 -13.66 17.90
C ALA A 434 -4.34 -13.09 17.81
N THR A 435 -5.27 -13.60 18.64
CA THR A 435 -6.66 -13.12 18.73
C THR A 435 -6.73 -11.64 19.11
N LEU A 436 -6.02 -11.23 20.17
CA LEU A 436 -6.03 -9.83 20.62
C LEU A 436 -5.28 -8.92 19.66
N PHE A 437 -4.20 -9.40 19.05
CA PHE A 437 -3.43 -8.63 18.09
C PHE A 437 -4.23 -8.38 16.80
N SER A 438 -4.92 -9.41 16.31
CA SER A 438 -5.89 -9.30 15.21
C SER A 438 -6.98 -8.27 15.54
N ALA A 439 -7.56 -8.34 16.74
CA ALA A 439 -8.56 -7.38 17.17
C ALA A 439 -8.03 -5.95 17.19
N LEU A 440 -6.80 -5.74 17.64
CA LEU A 440 -6.14 -4.44 17.63
C LEU A 440 -5.98 -3.90 16.20
N ILE A 441 -5.52 -4.75 15.28
CA ILE A 441 -5.34 -4.43 13.86
C ILE A 441 -6.68 -4.04 13.23
N ILE A 442 -7.74 -4.83 13.44
CA ILE A 442 -9.08 -4.56 12.88
C ILE A 442 -9.60 -3.20 13.36
N ASN A 443 -9.55 -2.96 14.67
CA ASN A 443 -10.03 -1.70 15.25
C ASN A 443 -9.29 -0.50 14.65
N ILE A 444 -7.96 -0.54 14.62
CA ILE A 444 -7.13 0.56 14.12
C ILE A 444 -7.29 0.75 12.61
N HIS A 445 -7.35 -0.34 11.84
CA HIS A 445 -7.47 -0.26 10.38
C HIS A 445 -8.79 0.38 9.95
N LEU A 446 -9.89 0.07 10.65
CA LEU A 446 -11.23 0.58 10.31
C LEU A 446 -11.53 1.96 10.91
N SER A 447 -10.96 2.30 12.08
CA SER A 447 -11.28 3.55 12.80
C SER A 447 -10.17 4.60 12.81
N GLY A 448 -8.93 4.23 12.44
CA GLY A 448 -7.77 5.12 12.50
C GLY A 448 -7.18 5.28 13.90
N THR A 449 -6.16 6.14 14.01
CA THR A 449 -5.49 6.49 15.28
C THR A 449 -5.22 7.99 15.35
N CYS A 450 -5.11 8.49 16.58
CA CYS A 450 -4.62 9.84 16.88
C CYS A 450 -3.48 9.71 17.88
N ILE A 451 -2.25 10.01 17.43
CA ILE A 451 -1.03 9.93 18.24
C ILE A 451 -0.29 11.25 18.13
N LYS A 452 -0.01 11.87 19.28
CA LYS A 452 0.80 13.08 19.34
C LYS A 452 2.26 12.70 19.41
N ASP A 453 3.13 13.52 18.82
CA ASP A 453 4.58 13.30 18.89
C ASP A 453 5.09 13.28 20.35
N THR A 454 4.43 14.05 21.23
CA THR A 454 4.72 14.13 22.67
C THR A 454 4.37 12.86 23.44
N ASP A 455 3.54 11.97 22.88
CA ASP A 455 3.16 10.71 23.53
C ASP A 455 4.30 9.68 23.53
N LEU A 456 5.33 9.90 22.69
CA LEU A 456 6.54 9.07 22.57
C LEU A 456 6.25 7.58 22.31
N PHE A 457 5.28 7.31 21.43
CA PHE A 457 4.84 5.95 21.10
C PHE A 457 5.94 5.10 20.42
N GLN A 458 7.02 5.71 19.95
CA GLN A 458 8.24 5.01 19.50
C GLN A 458 8.80 4.09 20.58
N ARG A 459 8.67 4.47 21.87
CA ARG A 459 9.06 3.65 23.02
C ARG A 459 8.22 2.38 23.10
N ASP A 460 6.91 2.51 22.91
CA ASP A 460 5.97 1.38 22.95
C ASP A 460 6.28 0.37 21.82
N ILE A 461 6.60 0.85 20.61
CA ILE A 461 7.06 -0.01 19.50
C ILE A 461 8.40 -0.69 19.84
N SER A 462 9.36 0.05 20.38
CA SER A 462 10.67 -0.52 20.74
C SER A 462 10.54 -1.60 21.80
N GLN A 463 9.67 -1.41 22.80
CA GLN A 463 9.33 -2.43 23.79
C GLN A 463 8.70 -3.67 23.14
N LEU A 464 7.77 -3.49 22.19
CA LEU A 464 7.19 -4.61 21.45
C LEU A 464 8.26 -5.43 20.72
N LEU A 465 9.20 -4.77 20.03
CA LEU A 465 10.27 -5.43 19.27
C LEU A 465 11.35 -6.09 20.16
N ASN A 466 11.41 -5.72 21.44
CA ASN A 466 12.28 -6.35 22.43
C ASN A 466 11.67 -7.61 23.08
N ASN A 467 10.46 -8.01 22.67
CA ASN A 467 9.83 -9.26 23.05
C ASN A 467 9.92 -10.29 21.90
N PRO A 468 9.72 -11.60 22.14
CA PRO A 468 9.87 -12.66 21.14
C PRO A 468 8.73 -12.63 20.10
N VAL A 469 8.80 -11.67 19.17
CA VAL A 469 7.77 -11.42 18.16
C VAL A 469 7.84 -12.35 16.96
N GLY A 470 8.85 -13.22 16.84
CA GLY A 470 9.04 -14.13 15.70
C GLY A 470 7.78 -14.90 15.26
N PRO A 471 7.07 -15.59 16.18
CA PRO A 471 5.85 -16.34 15.83
C PRO A 471 4.69 -15.47 15.30
N VAL A 472 4.67 -14.18 15.64
CA VAL A 472 3.62 -13.22 15.26
C VAL A 472 4.17 -12.07 14.42
N TYR A 473 5.34 -12.25 13.78
CA TYR A 473 6.05 -11.18 13.09
C TYR A 473 5.21 -10.55 11.98
N ASN A 474 4.44 -11.37 11.26
CA ASN A 474 3.51 -10.88 10.24
C ASN A 474 2.42 -9.97 10.84
N LEU A 475 1.87 -10.29 12.02
CA LEU A 475 0.89 -9.44 12.72
C LEU A 475 1.53 -8.17 13.27
N VAL A 476 2.76 -8.24 13.78
CA VAL A 476 3.54 -7.05 14.18
C VAL A 476 3.71 -6.13 12.98
N LYS A 477 4.05 -6.66 11.80
CA LYS A 477 4.14 -5.86 10.56
C LYS A 477 2.82 -5.28 10.12
N GLN A 478 1.72 -6.03 10.18
CA GLN A 478 0.38 -5.52 9.88
C GLN A 478 0.00 -4.36 10.81
N PHE A 479 0.21 -4.52 12.12
CA PHE A 479 -0.06 -3.47 13.11
C PHE A 479 0.83 -2.25 12.89
N THR A 480 2.14 -2.45 12.80
CA THR A 480 3.11 -1.36 12.67
C THR A 480 2.90 -0.57 11.39
N LYS A 481 2.53 -1.17 10.25
CA LYS A 481 2.16 -0.43 9.03
C LYS A 481 1.02 0.58 9.23
N LEU A 482 0.17 0.40 10.24
CA LEU A 482 -0.95 1.31 10.57
C LEU A 482 -0.55 2.43 11.52
N MET A 483 0.63 2.37 12.13
CA MET A 483 1.05 3.32 13.16
C MET A 483 1.88 4.46 12.55
N PRO A 484 1.45 5.73 12.65
CA PRO A 484 2.16 6.87 12.07
C PRO A 484 3.29 7.34 12.99
N VAL A 485 4.24 6.47 13.33
CA VAL A 485 5.24 6.73 14.39
C VAL A 485 6.69 6.50 13.96
N PHE A 486 6.94 6.05 12.71
CA PHE A 486 8.29 5.70 12.21
C PHE A 486 9.11 6.91 11.78
N TYR A 487 9.16 7.91 12.64
CA TYR A 487 10.00 9.10 12.52
C TYR A 487 10.86 9.25 13.77
N ASN A 488 12.06 9.81 13.57
CA ASN A 488 13.01 9.98 14.67
C ASN A 488 12.90 11.37 15.31
N GLU A 489 12.19 12.33 14.71
CA GLU A 489 12.11 13.73 15.15
C GLU A 489 10.77 14.05 15.84
N ILE A 490 10.81 14.57 17.07
CA ILE A 490 9.63 14.98 17.85
C ILE A 490 9.32 16.44 17.54
N GLY A 491 8.11 16.73 17.03
CA GLY A 491 7.72 18.05 16.54
C GLY A 491 8.38 18.44 15.20
N ALA A 492 8.31 19.71 14.83
CA ALA A 492 8.99 20.22 13.63
C ALA A 492 10.45 20.57 13.94
N GLU A 493 11.39 19.81 13.37
CA GLU A 493 12.83 20.07 13.42
C GLU A 493 13.45 20.14 12.01
N GLY A 494 14.67 20.65 11.93
CA GLY A 494 15.43 20.78 10.67
C GLY A 494 14.66 21.49 9.56
N LEU A 495 14.63 20.86 8.37
CA LEU A 495 14.02 21.46 7.18
C LEU A 495 12.51 21.71 7.33
N LEU A 496 11.79 20.86 8.06
CA LEU A 496 10.36 21.04 8.29
C LEU A 496 10.09 22.31 9.11
N ARG A 497 10.95 22.58 10.11
CA ARG A 497 10.89 23.81 10.92
C ARG A 497 11.16 25.06 10.10
N ASP A 498 12.17 25.01 9.23
CA ASP A 498 12.56 26.13 8.39
C ASP A 498 11.45 26.47 7.39
N VAL A 499 10.95 25.46 6.66
CA VAL A 499 9.87 25.64 5.67
C VAL A 499 8.58 26.14 6.34
N SER A 500 8.12 25.51 7.42
CA SER A 500 6.90 25.93 8.11
C SER A 500 6.99 27.33 8.72
N THR A 501 8.19 27.77 9.13
CA THR A 501 8.43 29.12 9.62
C THR A 501 8.43 30.13 8.46
N GLU A 502 9.07 29.80 7.35
CA GLU A 502 9.10 30.66 6.15
C GLU A 502 7.67 30.92 5.63
N VAL A 503 6.84 29.86 5.49
CA VAL A 503 5.43 29.98 5.01
C VAL A 503 4.62 30.95 5.88
N ASP A 504 4.73 30.87 7.20
CA ASP A 504 4.01 31.74 8.15
C ASP A 504 4.55 33.19 8.15
N GLU A 505 5.87 33.36 8.01
CA GLU A 505 6.51 34.68 8.06
C GLU A 505 6.34 35.52 6.80
N MET A 506 6.07 34.91 5.64
CA MET A 506 5.80 35.62 4.38
C MET A 506 4.69 36.67 4.52
N HIS A 507 3.66 36.38 5.31
CA HIS A 507 2.55 37.28 5.58
C HIS A 507 2.62 37.88 6.99
N ARG A 508 3.81 37.87 7.61
CA ARG A 508 4.06 38.36 8.98
C ARG A 508 3.10 37.76 10.00
N ARG A 509 2.76 36.46 9.84
CA ARG A 509 1.86 35.70 10.73
C ARG A 509 0.43 36.24 10.77
N LYS A 510 -0.01 36.91 9.70
CA LYS A 510 -1.37 37.45 9.57
C LYS A 510 -2.34 36.51 8.86
N ASP A 511 -1.87 35.42 8.27
CA ASP A 511 -2.73 34.38 7.71
C ASP A 511 -3.16 33.45 8.87
N PRO A 512 -4.43 33.48 9.30
CA PRO A 512 -4.88 32.68 10.44
C PRO A 512 -4.75 31.17 10.19
N LEU A 513 -4.97 30.72 8.95
CA LEU A 513 -4.97 29.31 8.56
C LEU A 513 -3.55 28.74 8.59
N ILE A 514 -2.61 29.43 7.95
CA ILE A 514 -1.20 29.04 7.91
C ILE A 514 -0.53 29.20 9.28
N HIS A 515 -0.86 30.26 10.01
CA HIS A 515 -0.32 30.45 11.36
C HIS A 515 -0.72 29.32 12.30
N PHE A 516 -2.00 28.91 12.24
CA PHE A 516 -2.50 27.78 12.99
C PHE A 516 -1.81 26.47 12.58
N LEU A 517 -1.68 26.20 11.26
CA LEU A 517 -0.95 25.03 10.75
C LEU A 517 0.49 24.93 11.27
N ARG A 518 1.23 26.05 11.25
CA ARG A 518 2.60 26.09 11.80
C ARG A 518 2.59 25.75 13.28
N LYS A 519 1.70 26.36 14.06
CA LYS A 519 1.62 26.16 15.51
C LYS A 519 1.28 24.72 15.87
N GLN A 520 0.34 24.11 15.15
CA GLN A 520 0.04 22.67 15.25
C GLN A 520 1.30 21.84 14.99
N SER A 521 2.01 22.09 13.89
CA SER A 521 3.22 21.35 13.53
C SER A 521 4.38 21.50 14.53
N HIS A 522 4.44 22.58 15.31
CA HIS A 522 5.55 22.84 16.24
C HIS A 522 5.25 22.44 17.70
N VAL A 523 3.99 22.46 18.12
CA VAL A 523 3.61 22.35 19.54
C VAL A 523 2.82 21.08 19.83
N GLU A 524 1.85 20.73 18.99
CA GLU A 524 0.94 19.59 19.17
C GLU A 524 0.95 18.70 17.91
N SER A 525 2.17 18.45 17.40
CA SER A 525 2.35 17.74 16.12
C SER A 525 1.75 16.34 16.21
N SER A 526 0.95 15.97 15.21
CA SER A 526 0.26 14.68 15.12
C SER A 526 0.03 14.28 13.66
N ASN A 527 -0.38 13.03 13.44
CA ASN A 527 -0.69 12.50 12.12
C ASN A 527 -1.86 13.23 11.42
N LEU A 528 -2.71 13.94 12.16
CA LEU A 528 -3.84 14.71 11.62
C LEU A 528 -3.42 15.91 10.77
N ILE A 529 -2.15 16.35 10.87
CA ILE A 529 -1.64 17.50 10.09
C ILE A 529 -1.63 17.18 8.59
N VAL A 530 -1.42 15.93 8.19
CA VAL A 530 -1.47 15.51 6.78
C VAL A 530 -2.84 15.83 6.18
N ASP A 531 -3.90 15.35 6.84
CA ASP A 531 -5.28 15.58 6.40
C ASP A 531 -5.65 17.07 6.46
N PHE A 532 -5.10 17.81 7.43
CA PHE A 532 -5.33 19.25 7.50
C PHE A 532 -4.68 20.01 6.32
N ILE A 533 -3.46 19.65 5.92
CA ILE A 533 -2.83 20.23 4.72
C ILE A 533 -3.62 19.88 3.46
N GLU A 534 -4.12 18.64 3.33
CA GLU A 534 -5.01 18.26 2.24
C GLU A 534 -6.29 19.12 2.23
N ALA A 535 -6.89 19.34 3.40
CA ALA A 535 -8.08 20.19 3.54
C ALA A 535 -7.80 21.65 3.14
N ILE A 536 -6.60 22.18 3.41
CA ILE A 536 -6.17 23.52 2.95
C ILE A 536 -6.12 23.58 1.42
N PHE A 537 -5.52 22.58 0.75
CA PHE A 537 -5.51 22.54 -0.72
C PHE A 537 -6.92 22.40 -1.31
N ARG A 538 -7.78 21.56 -0.70
CA ARG A 538 -9.19 21.45 -1.12
C ARG A 538 -9.93 22.76 -0.93
N PHE A 539 -9.71 23.48 0.17
CA PHE A 539 -10.28 24.80 0.41
C PHE A 539 -9.82 25.82 -0.64
N TRP A 540 -8.55 25.82 -1.03
CA TRP A 540 -8.07 26.70 -2.09
C TRP A 540 -8.76 26.41 -3.43
N HIS A 541 -8.98 25.14 -3.76
CA HIS A 541 -9.73 24.77 -4.98
C HIS A 541 -11.24 25.09 -4.88
N SER A 542 -11.94 24.58 -3.86
CA SER A 542 -13.40 24.68 -3.77
C SER A 542 -13.91 26.03 -3.26
N GLY A 543 -13.12 26.71 -2.44
CA GLY A 543 -13.58 27.84 -1.63
C GLY A 543 -14.56 27.49 -0.52
N ASP A 544 -14.80 26.21 -0.27
CA ASP A 544 -15.69 25.78 0.80
C ASP A 544 -14.96 25.78 2.15
N ARG A 545 -15.36 26.71 3.02
CA ARG A 545 -14.83 26.82 4.38
C ARG A 545 -15.29 25.68 5.29
N GLN A 546 -16.43 25.03 5.02
CA GLN A 546 -16.92 23.95 5.88
C GLN A 546 -15.97 22.74 5.89
N GLY A 547 -15.25 22.48 4.80
CA GLY A 547 -14.23 21.44 4.73
C GLY A 547 -13.06 21.60 5.72
N LEU A 548 -12.89 22.78 6.33
CA LEU A 548 -11.87 23.04 7.36
C LEU A 548 -12.38 22.90 8.80
N ALA A 549 -13.70 22.79 9.01
CA ALA A 549 -14.31 22.86 10.34
C ALA A 549 -13.87 21.71 11.27
N SER A 550 -13.57 20.53 10.72
CA SER A 550 -13.05 19.38 11.48
C SER A 550 -11.60 19.54 11.95
N HIS A 551 -10.88 20.55 11.46
CA HIS A 551 -9.45 20.76 11.75
C HIS A 551 -9.14 22.08 12.47
N LEU A 552 -10.12 22.98 12.59
CA LEU A 552 -9.95 24.31 13.16
C LEU A 552 -10.94 24.55 14.32
N PRO A 553 -10.52 25.28 15.37
CA PRO A 553 -11.45 25.84 16.35
C PRO A 553 -12.42 26.82 15.67
N GLU A 554 -13.63 26.96 16.20
CA GLU A 554 -14.67 27.83 15.63
C GLU A 554 -14.21 29.29 15.52
N GLU A 555 -13.43 29.77 16.50
CA GLU A 555 -12.83 31.11 16.50
C GLU A 555 -11.89 31.33 15.30
N VAL A 556 -11.00 30.38 15.03
CA VAL A 556 -10.05 30.47 13.91
C VAL A 556 -10.81 30.35 12.59
N LEU A 557 -11.74 29.40 12.49
CA LEU A 557 -12.58 29.20 11.31
C LEU A 557 -13.38 30.46 10.94
N ALA A 558 -13.89 31.19 11.93
CA ALA A 558 -14.59 32.45 11.71
C ALA A 558 -13.71 33.54 11.08
N THR A 559 -12.40 33.52 11.36
CA THR A 559 -11.43 34.50 10.81
C THR A 559 -10.90 34.14 9.42
N VAL A 560 -11.07 32.90 8.95
CA VAL A 560 -10.63 32.46 7.62
C VAL A 560 -11.49 33.12 6.53
N GLN A 561 -10.85 33.92 5.69
CA GLN A 561 -11.49 34.58 4.54
C GLN A 561 -11.64 33.61 3.37
N VAL A 562 -12.78 33.66 2.65
CA VAL A 562 -13.07 32.77 1.49
C VAL A 562 -12.62 33.36 0.15
N SER A 563 -12.40 34.68 0.13
CA SER A 563 -11.90 35.46 -1.01
C SER A 563 -11.01 36.59 -0.53
N GLY A 564 -10.15 37.10 -1.42
CA GLY A 564 -9.20 38.16 -1.13
C GLY A 564 -7.76 37.81 -1.50
N PRO A 565 -6.80 38.70 -1.21
CA PRO A 565 -5.42 38.60 -1.69
C PRO A 565 -4.67 37.36 -1.20
N MET A 566 -5.13 36.73 -0.11
CA MET A 566 -4.54 35.52 0.46
C MET A 566 -5.20 34.21 -0.02
N VAL A 567 -6.20 34.26 -0.91
CA VAL A 567 -6.93 33.06 -1.37
C VAL A 567 -7.10 33.06 -2.89
N ASP A 568 -7.38 34.20 -3.51
CA ASP A 568 -7.80 34.26 -4.92
C ASP A 568 -6.71 33.77 -5.91
N ASP A 569 -5.44 34.16 -5.68
CA ASP A 569 -4.32 33.72 -6.53
C ASP A 569 -4.03 32.22 -6.37
N LEU A 570 -4.19 31.67 -5.15
CA LEU A 570 -4.00 30.26 -4.89
C LEU A 570 -5.13 29.39 -5.46
N ARG A 571 -6.37 29.90 -5.45
CA ARG A 571 -7.50 29.24 -6.13
C ARG A 571 -7.25 29.12 -7.62
N ARG A 572 -6.88 30.22 -8.28
CA ARG A 572 -6.52 30.22 -9.71
C ARG A 572 -5.38 29.25 -10.02
N LEU A 573 -4.40 29.17 -9.13
CA LEU A 573 -3.26 28.27 -9.27
C LEU A 573 -3.69 26.80 -9.16
N MET A 574 -4.54 26.47 -8.18
CA MET A 574 -5.11 25.12 -8.02
C MET A 574 -6.00 24.71 -9.20
N ASP A 575 -6.84 25.61 -9.71
CA ASP A 575 -7.69 25.37 -10.89
C ASP A 575 -6.82 25.04 -12.12
N ARG A 576 -5.75 25.83 -12.34
CA ARG A 576 -4.80 25.61 -13.44
C ARG A 576 -4.05 24.29 -13.29
N LEU A 577 -3.70 23.92 -12.07
CA LEU A 577 -2.97 22.68 -11.79
C LEU A 577 -3.85 21.44 -12.02
N LEU A 578 -5.10 21.47 -11.54
CA LEU A 578 -6.06 20.36 -11.69
C LEU A 578 -6.64 20.23 -13.09
N ALA A 579 -6.55 21.27 -13.92
CA ALA A 579 -6.87 21.20 -15.35
C ALA A 579 -5.83 20.42 -16.16
N ARG A 580 -4.66 20.10 -15.58
CA ARG A 580 -3.62 19.36 -16.29
C ARG A 580 -3.90 17.85 -16.31
N PRO A 581 -3.49 17.14 -17.36
CA PRO A 581 -3.67 15.69 -17.45
C PRO A 581 -2.84 14.88 -16.43
N ASP A 582 -1.85 15.50 -15.77
CA ASP A 582 -0.95 14.85 -14.80
C ASP A 582 -1.34 15.06 -13.33
N CYS A 583 -2.42 15.79 -13.04
CA CYS A 583 -2.87 16.06 -11.67
C CYS A 583 -4.41 16.11 -11.59
N HIS A 584 -5.03 15.20 -10.84
CA HIS A 584 -6.49 15.12 -10.71
C HIS A 584 -6.98 15.37 -9.28
N SER A 585 -6.07 15.31 -8.30
CA SER A 585 -6.36 15.53 -6.88
C SER A 585 -5.18 16.20 -6.17
N GLU A 586 -5.43 16.78 -5.01
CA GLU A 586 -4.38 17.33 -4.14
C GLU A 586 -3.35 16.26 -3.70
N LYS A 587 -3.72 14.97 -3.73
CA LYS A 587 -2.79 13.87 -3.42
C LYS A 587 -1.73 13.66 -4.50
N ASP A 588 -2.00 14.06 -5.74
CA ASP A 588 -1.05 13.96 -6.85
C ASP A 588 0.14 14.92 -6.67
N LEU A 589 0.00 15.96 -5.84
CA LEU A 589 1.08 16.87 -5.41
C LEU A 589 2.28 16.13 -4.79
N LEU A 590 2.05 14.98 -4.14
CA LEU A 590 3.10 14.16 -3.55
C LEU A 590 3.96 13.47 -4.62
N ARG A 591 3.41 13.21 -5.81
CA ARG A 591 4.06 12.49 -6.91
C ARG A 591 4.69 13.41 -7.95
N LEU A 592 4.30 14.69 -7.96
CA LEU A 592 4.85 15.69 -8.88
C LEU A 592 6.34 15.94 -8.60
N ASP A 593 7.14 15.83 -9.66
CA ASP A 593 8.57 16.15 -9.65
C ASP A 593 8.81 17.63 -9.34
N GLU A 594 9.81 17.94 -8.52
CA GLU A 594 10.08 19.31 -8.05
C GLU A 594 10.51 20.23 -9.20
N ALA A 595 11.26 19.72 -10.19
CA ALA A 595 11.67 20.52 -11.34
C ALA A 595 10.47 20.84 -12.25
N ARG A 596 9.58 19.86 -12.49
CA ARG A 596 8.34 20.08 -13.25
C ARG A 596 7.40 21.06 -12.56
N LEU A 597 7.21 20.92 -11.25
CA LEU A 597 6.38 21.84 -10.47
C LEU A 597 6.97 23.26 -10.51
N THR A 598 8.29 23.40 -10.34
CA THR A 598 8.96 24.70 -10.40
C THR A 598 8.83 25.35 -11.78
N ALA A 599 8.96 24.57 -12.87
CA ALA A 599 8.77 25.05 -14.23
C ALA A 599 7.33 25.55 -14.47
N PHE A 600 6.32 24.77 -14.07
CA PHE A 600 4.91 25.17 -14.16
C PHE A 600 4.62 26.46 -13.38
N LEU A 601 5.18 26.57 -12.17
CA LEU A 601 4.97 27.73 -11.32
C LEU A 601 5.69 28.99 -11.82
N ALA A 602 6.83 28.83 -12.51
CA ALA A 602 7.54 29.92 -13.16
C ALA A 602 6.78 30.52 -14.36
N GLU A 603 5.87 29.76 -14.98
CA GLU A 603 5.01 30.24 -16.07
C GLU A 603 3.88 31.16 -15.57
N GLN A 604 3.56 31.18 -14.28
CA GLN A 604 2.43 31.93 -13.70
C GLN A 604 2.80 33.39 -13.41
N GLN A 605 3.17 34.14 -14.46
CA GLN A 605 3.63 35.53 -14.33
C GLN A 605 2.52 36.54 -13.99
N ASP A 606 1.25 36.13 -14.10
CA ASP A 606 0.07 36.95 -13.80
C ASP A 606 -0.37 36.90 -12.34
N LEU A 607 0.22 36.01 -11.52
CA LEU A 607 -0.06 35.87 -10.09
C LEU A 607 1.00 36.57 -9.23
N GLN A 608 0.70 36.90 -7.98
CA GLN A 608 1.71 37.48 -7.09
C GLN A 608 2.84 36.48 -6.79
N ALA A 609 4.10 36.92 -6.97
CA ALA A 609 5.28 36.08 -6.74
C ALA A 609 5.35 35.53 -5.30
N SER A 610 4.85 36.27 -4.31
CA SER A 610 4.73 35.80 -2.93
C SER A 610 3.75 34.64 -2.78
N GLU A 611 2.64 34.63 -3.52
CA GLU A 611 1.63 33.57 -3.45
C GLU A 611 2.12 32.29 -4.14
N VAL A 612 2.78 32.44 -5.29
CA VAL A 612 3.44 31.32 -5.98
C VAL A 612 4.50 30.68 -5.08
N ARG A 613 5.35 31.48 -4.41
CA ARG A 613 6.35 30.97 -3.46
C ARG A 613 5.71 30.30 -2.25
N ARG A 614 4.61 30.86 -1.71
CA ARG A 614 3.86 30.28 -0.59
C ARG A 614 3.30 28.91 -0.97
N PHE A 615 2.77 28.76 -2.18
CA PHE A 615 2.31 27.46 -2.70
C PHE A 615 3.45 26.43 -2.76
N ILE A 616 4.61 26.81 -3.30
CA ILE A 616 5.81 25.93 -3.35
C ILE A 616 6.17 25.43 -1.97
N LEU A 617 6.26 26.34 -1.01
CA LEU A 617 6.66 26.01 0.35
C LEU A 617 5.61 25.15 1.06
N LEU A 618 4.31 25.36 0.82
CA LEU A 618 3.27 24.48 1.38
C LEU A 618 3.31 23.08 0.75
N VAL A 619 3.55 22.96 -0.57
CA VAL A 619 3.76 21.64 -1.21
C VAL A 619 5.00 20.95 -0.64
N LYS A 620 6.07 21.70 -0.37
CA LYS A 620 7.27 21.18 0.28
C LYS A 620 6.99 20.73 1.72
N MET A 621 6.26 21.54 2.49
CA MET A 621 5.81 21.17 3.83
C MET A 621 4.93 19.92 3.79
N TYR A 622 4.02 19.82 2.81
CA TYR A 622 3.15 18.66 2.62
C TYR A 622 3.96 17.38 2.40
N LYS A 623 4.97 17.42 1.52
CA LYS A 623 5.88 16.28 1.28
C LYS A 623 6.64 15.89 2.55
N LEU A 624 7.19 16.84 3.30
CA LEU A 624 7.94 16.58 4.53
C LEU A 624 7.06 16.00 5.66
N VAL A 625 5.86 16.57 5.87
CA VAL A 625 4.91 16.05 6.87
C VAL A 625 4.38 14.68 6.46
N PHE A 626 4.10 14.48 5.16
CA PHE A 626 3.69 13.18 4.64
C PHE A 626 4.77 12.13 4.86
N GLN A 627 6.04 12.42 4.56
CA GLN A 627 7.18 11.53 4.83
C GLN A 627 7.37 11.24 6.33
N LYS A 628 7.05 12.21 7.19
CA LYS A 628 7.16 12.03 8.64
C LYS A 628 6.17 10.98 9.13
N TYR A 629 4.90 11.09 8.73
CA TYR A 629 3.83 10.24 9.25
C TYR A 629 3.49 9.01 8.39
N ASN A 630 3.96 8.97 7.14
CA ASN A 630 3.71 7.88 6.20
C ASN A 630 5.01 7.25 5.69
N LEU A 631 4.93 5.98 5.29
CA LEU A 631 6.07 5.15 4.90
C LEU A 631 6.49 5.36 3.44
N GLY A 632 6.50 6.60 2.94
CA GLY A 632 6.91 6.91 1.56
C GLY A 632 8.41 6.68 1.30
N PHE A 633 8.78 6.40 0.05
CA PHE A 633 10.19 6.30 -0.40
C PHE A 633 10.70 7.59 -1.08
N GLN A 634 9.93 8.68 -1.01
CA GLN A 634 10.35 10.00 -1.49
C GLN A 634 11.60 10.42 -0.69
N GLU A 635 12.69 10.81 -1.36
CA GLU A 635 14.00 11.14 -0.75
C GLU A 635 14.72 9.96 -0.06
N LEU A 636 14.44 8.71 -0.46
CA LEU A 636 15.10 7.50 0.07
C LEU A 636 16.64 7.60 0.07
N LYS A 637 17.24 8.32 -0.89
CA LYS A 637 18.68 8.57 -0.93
C LYS A 637 19.21 9.15 0.38
N GLN A 638 18.61 10.25 0.84
CA GLN A 638 19.03 10.91 2.08
C GLN A 638 18.80 10.00 3.30
N GLN A 639 17.72 9.21 3.29
CA GLN A 639 17.43 8.27 4.38
C GLN A 639 18.41 7.10 4.43
N LEU A 640 18.82 6.55 3.28
CA LEU A 640 19.83 5.49 3.22
C LEU A 640 21.21 6.00 3.64
N GLU A 641 21.59 7.21 3.22
CA GLU A 641 22.81 7.88 3.68
C GLU A 641 22.77 8.11 5.21
N GLN A 642 21.64 8.60 5.74
CA GLN A 642 21.46 8.79 7.18
C GLN A 642 21.48 7.46 7.95
N ALA A 643 20.87 6.39 7.41
CA ALA A 643 20.89 5.06 8.00
C ALA A 643 22.29 4.46 8.03
N ALA A 644 23.07 4.64 6.97
CA ALA A 644 24.47 4.22 6.90
C ALA A 644 25.31 4.88 8.00
N ILE A 645 25.12 6.20 8.21
CA ILE A 645 25.78 6.94 9.30
C ILE A 645 25.25 6.52 10.68
N ALA A 646 23.97 6.17 10.78
CA ALA A 646 23.28 5.89 12.04
C ALA A 646 23.47 4.46 12.57
N GLY A 647 24.11 3.56 11.83
CA GLY A 647 24.42 2.19 12.30
C GLY A 647 24.10 1.04 11.33
N PHE A 648 23.75 1.33 10.08
CA PHE A 648 23.50 0.34 9.02
C PHE A 648 24.43 0.56 7.81
N PRO A 649 25.77 0.43 7.97
CA PRO A 649 26.74 0.76 6.91
C PRO A 649 26.51 -0.02 5.61
N GLU A 650 25.89 -1.20 5.67
CA GLU A 650 25.51 -2.00 4.52
C GLU A 650 24.54 -1.29 3.54
N MET A 651 23.87 -0.21 3.98
CA MET A 651 22.95 0.59 3.15
C MET A 651 23.67 1.52 2.17
N GLU A 652 24.94 1.85 2.41
CA GLU A 652 25.72 2.80 1.58
C GLU A 652 25.85 2.29 0.12
N GLY A 653 26.14 1.00 -0.05
CA GLY A 653 26.29 0.39 -1.37
C GLY A 653 24.98 0.11 -2.11
N LEU A 654 23.82 0.27 -1.48
CA LEU A 654 22.53 -0.06 -2.10
C LEU A 654 22.17 0.93 -3.22
N LEU A 655 22.48 2.21 -3.04
CA LEU A 655 22.17 3.27 -4.02
C LEU A 655 22.86 3.05 -5.37
N ALA A 656 24.12 2.63 -5.37
CA ALA A 656 24.88 2.35 -6.59
C ALA A 656 24.27 1.20 -7.41
N VAL A 657 23.56 0.26 -6.78
CA VAL A 657 22.85 -0.82 -7.47
C VAL A 657 21.48 -0.33 -7.96
N LEU A 658 20.77 0.50 -7.19
CA LEU A 658 19.45 1.02 -7.56
C LEU A 658 19.48 1.97 -8.77
N GLU A 659 20.61 2.61 -9.04
CA GLU A 659 20.83 3.41 -10.26
C GLU A 659 20.97 2.55 -11.53
N GLN A 660 21.14 1.23 -11.40
CA GLN A 660 21.21 0.30 -12.53
C GLN A 660 19.81 -0.05 -13.02
N ASN A 661 19.62 -0.15 -14.34
CA ASN A 661 18.32 -0.45 -14.94
C ASN A 661 17.99 -1.97 -14.97
N ASP A 662 18.46 -2.74 -13.98
CA ASP A 662 18.22 -4.19 -13.86
C ASP A 662 17.29 -4.49 -12.68
N THR A 663 16.07 -4.94 -13.00
CA THR A 663 15.04 -5.28 -12.00
C THR A 663 15.48 -6.43 -11.08
N PHE A 664 16.18 -7.44 -11.62
CA PHE A 664 16.62 -8.58 -10.81
C PHE A 664 17.73 -8.19 -9.86
N ALA A 665 18.75 -7.48 -10.34
CA ALA A 665 19.87 -7.04 -9.50
C ALA A 665 19.39 -6.11 -8.37
N CYS A 666 18.47 -5.20 -8.68
CA CYS A 666 17.86 -4.31 -7.69
C CYS A 666 17.06 -5.07 -6.63
N LEU A 667 16.20 -6.02 -7.04
CA LEU A 667 15.43 -6.85 -6.09
C LEU A 667 16.34 -7.71 -5.22
N GLU A 668 17.35 -8.35 -5.79
CA GLU A 668 18.32 -9.16 -5.05
C GLU A 668 19.06 -8.34 -3.99
N ALA A 669 19.53 -7.14 -4.35
CA ALA A 669 20.20 -6.24 -3.43
C ALA A 669 19.27 -5.77 -2.30
N VAL A 670 18.05 -5.33 -2.64
CA VAL A 670 17.07 -4.86 -1.65
C VAL A 670 16.63 -6.01 -0.72
N PHE A 671 16.35 -7.20 -1.25
CA PHE A 671 15.93 -8.36 -0.44
C PHE A 671 17.02 -8.80 0.52
N THR A 672 18.28 -8.81 0.08
CA THR A 672 19.41 -9.13 0.95
C THR A 672 19.50 -8.14 2.13
N ARG A 673 19.20 -6.86 1.91
CA ARG A 673 19.14 -5.85 2.98
C ARG A 673 17.92 -6.03 3.88
N LEU A 674 16.75 -6.28 3.31
CA LEU A 674 15.52 -6.57 4.06
C LEU A 674 15.65 -7.81 4.96
N GLU A 675 16.32 -8.86 4.50
CA GLU A 675 16.61 -10.06 5.30
C GLU A 675 17.55 -9.74 6.47
N GLY A 676 18.58 -8.93 6.23
CA GLY A 676 19.46 -8.44 7.29
C GLY A 676 18.71 -7.63 8.34
N LEU A 677 17.85 -6.69 7.92
CA LEU A 677 17.00 -5.90 8.80
C LEU A 677 16.01 -6.76 9.59
N LYS A 678 15.38 -7.75 8.95
CA LYS A 678 14.54 -8.75 9.63
C LYS A 678 15.33 -9.49 10.71
N GLY A 679 16.58 -9.86 10.41
CA GLY A 679 17.49 -10.48 11.38
C GLY A 679 17.74 -9.60 12.60
N VAL A 680 17.93 -8.29 12.42
CA VAL A 680 18.07 -7.32 13.52
C VAL A 680 16.77 -7.23 14.34
N ILE A 681 15.62 -7.14 13.69
CA ILE A 681 14.31 -7.00 14.38
C ILE A 681 14.00 -8.25 15.22
N LEU A 682 14.29 -9.44 14.70
CA LEU A 682 14.03 -10.72 15.38
C LEU A 682 15.14 -11.18 16.32
N CYS A 683 16.21 -10.40 16.47
CA CYS A 683 17.32 -10.74 17.34
C CYS A 683 16.90 -10.73 18.82
N ASP A 684 17.43 -11.65 19.62
CA ASP A 684 17.20 -11.68 21.08
C ASP A 684 17.94 -10.55 21.82
N GLU A 685 18.90 -9.87 21.16
CA GLU A 685 19.62 -8.73 21.72
C GLU A 685 18.68 -7.52 21.92
N VAL A 686 18.80 -6.87 23.08
CA VAL A 686 18.09 -5.62 23.40
C VAL A 686 19.06 -4.46 23.24
N PHE A 687 18.74 -3.50 22.38
CA PHE A 687 19.56 -2.30 22.17
C PHE A 687 19.06 -1.13 23.01
N GLU A 688 20.00 -0.31 23.49
CA GLU A 688 19.69 0.88 24.28
C GLU A 688 19.10 1.99 23.39
N ALA A 689 17.98 2.58 23.84
CA ALA A 689 17.36 3.72 23.17
C ALA A 689 18.12 5.02 23.47
N LYS A 690 18.41 5.81 22.43
CA LYS A 690 19.01 7.14 22.53
C LYS A 690 17.91 8.20 22.43
N GLU A 691 17.76 9.01 23.48
CA GLU A 691 16.71 10.01 23.60
C GLU A 691 17.28 11.40 23.87
N ASP A 692 17.33 12.25 22.85
CA ASP A 692 17.75 13.65 22.96
C ASP A 692 16.52 14.56 23.01
N ILE A 693 15.76 14.51 24.11
CA ILE A 693 14.45 15.17 24.26
C ILE A 693 14.56 16.40 25.18
N TYR A 694 14.11 17.56 24.70
CA TYR A 694 14.20 18.86 25.38
C TYR A 694 12.82 19.47 25.64
N TYR A 695 12.67 20.13 26.80
CA TYR A 695 11.46 20.87 27.21
C TYR A 695 11.69 22.39 27.11
N LYS A 696 10.83 23.15 26.42
CA LYS A 696 10.98 24.63 26.33
C LYS A 696 10.60 25.31 27.65
N ARG A 697 11.38 26.34 28.05
CA ARG A 697 11.27 27.06 29.34
C ARG A 697 10.28 28.25 29.37
N HIS A 698 9.49 28.51 28.33
CA HIS A 698 8.61 29.68 28.27
C HIS A 698 7.14 29.25 28.19
N ILE A 699 6.51 29.18 29.36
CA ILE A 699 5.07 29.03 29.56
C ILE A 699 4.46 30.43 29.41
N ALA A 700 4.12 30.79 28.19
CA ALA A 700 3.10 31.80 27.94
C ALA A 700 1.97 31.06 27.23
N VAL A 701 0.90 30.78 27.98
CA VAL A 701 -0.14 29.77 27.73
C VAL A 701 0.33 28.35 28.08
N ASP A 702 -0.44 27.63 28.87
CA ASP A 702 -0.15 26.37 29.60
C ASP A 702 0.17 25.11 28.74
N ILE A 703 0.91 25.23 27.64
CA ILE A 703 1.23 24.09 26.76
C ILE A 703 2.73 23.73 26.84
N PRO A 704 3.10 22.60 27.48
CA PRO A 704 4.50 22.15 27.53
C PRO A 704 4.94 21.62 26.16
N SER A 705 5.70 22.42 25.40
CA SER A 705 6.23 21.98 24.11
C SER A 705 7.52 21.15 24.28
N VAL A 706 7.51 19.93 23.77
CA VAL A 706 8.64 18.99 23.73
C VAL A 706 9.18 18.90 22.31
N TYR A 707 10.50 18.88 22.14
CA TYR A 707 11.17 18.66 20.85
C TYR A 707 12.43 17.84 21.05
N GLY A 708 12.85 17.08 20.05
CA GLY A 708 14.01 16.21 20.21
C GLY A 708 14.09 15.07 19.21
N ARG A 709 14.96 14.10 19.49
CA ARG A 709 15.11 12.89 18.67
C ARG A 709 15.06 11.61 19.49
N TYR A 710 14.42 10.59 18.91
CA TYR A 710 14.36 9.22 19.45
C TYR A 710 15.00 8.26 18.45
N ARG A 711 15.90 7.38 18.92
CA ARG A 711 16.50 6.31 18.13
C ARG A 711 16.68 5.04 18.93
N GLU A 712 16.32 3.91 18.32
CA GLU A 712 16.60 2.56 18.81
C GLU A 712 16.80 1.66 17.59
N ARG A 713 17.72 0.69 17.67
CA ARG A 713 18.20 -0.04 16.48
C ARG A 713 17.13 -0.91 15.84
N LYS A 714 16.31 -1.64 16.61
CA LYS A 714 15.21 -2.46 16.07
C LYS A 714 14.09 -1.59 15.49
N PHE A 715 13.77 -0.49 16.16
CA PHE A 715 12.82 0.52 15.69
C PHE A 715 13.26 1.15 14.35
N ASP A 716 14.51 1.60 14.26
CA ASP A 716 15.09 2.15 13.04
C ASP A 716 15.11 1.08 11.93
N ALA A 717 15.47 -0.16 12.25
CA ALA A 717 15.45 -1.28 11.31
C ALA A 717 14.05 -1.58 10.76
N LEU A 718 13.02 -1.55 11.61
CA LEU A 718 11.63 -1.73 11.20
C LEU A 718 11.17 -0.57 10.30
N GLY A 719 11.48 0.67 10.69
CA GLY A 719 11.18 1.85 9.88
C GLY A 719 11.84 1.82 8.49
N LEU A 720 13.08 1.32 8.39
CA LEU A 720 13.78 1.11 7.11
C LEU A 720 13.18 -0.04 6.30
N THR A 721 12.84 -1.14 6.97
CA THR A 721 12.19 -2.32 6.34
C THR A 721 10.93 -1.90 5.59
N LEU A 722 10.03 -1.18 6.24
CA LEU A 722 8.76 -0.77 5.64
C LEU A 722 8.95 0.16 4.42
N ARG A 723 9.96 1.02 4.44
CA ARG A 723 10.29 1.93 3.32
C ARG A 723 10.92 1.19 2.14
N LEU A 724 11.87 0.30 2.41
CA LEU A 724 12.52 -0.53 1.40
C LEU A 724 11.54 -1.51 0.75
N GLU A 725 10.55 -2.01 1.49
CA GLU A 725 9.47 -2.83 0.92
C GLU A 725 8.61 -2.06 -0.08
N ASN A 726 8.29 -0.79 0.21
CA ASN A 726 7.57 0.05 -0.73
C ASN A 726 8.36 0.30 -2.02
N LEU A 727 9.68 0.46 -1.92
CA LEU A 727 10.55 0.49 -3.11
C LEU A 727 10.56 -0.85 -3.85
N ALA A 728 10.75 -1.95 -3.13
CA ALA A 728 10.80 -3.28 -3.70
C ALA A 728 9.48 -3.66 -4.40
N ASN A 729 8.33 -3.22 -3.90
CA ASN A 729 7.04 -3.41 -4.55
C ASN A 729 7.01 -2.82 -5.97
N VAL A 730 7.63 -1.65 -6.19
CA VAL A 730 7.75 -1.04 -7.53
C VAL A 730 8.53 -1.96 -8.48
N TYR A 731 9.59 -2.61 -8.00
CA TYR A 731 10.35 -3.56 -8.81
C TYR A 731 9.62 -4.90 -8.98
N LEU A 732 8.90 -5.37 -7.95
CA LEU A 732 8.04 -6.56 -8.04
C LEU A 732 6.91 -6.40 -9.07
N GLU A 733 6.34 -5.20 -9.20
CA GLU A 733 5.36 -4.91 -10.28
C GLU A 733 5.97 -4.96 -11.69
N ARG A 734 7.28 -4.66 -11.81
CA ARG A 734 8.02 -4.77 -13.07
C ARG A 734 8.47 -6.19 -13.37
N LEU A 735 8.63 -7.03 -12.34
CA LEU A 735 9.16 -8.39 -12.46
C LEU A 735 8.42 -9.29 -13.47
N PRO A 736 7.07 -9.30 -13.56
CA PRO A 736 6.38 -10.07 -14.60
C PRO A 736 6.73 -9.65 -16.03
N LYS A 737 7.17 -8.39 -16.25
CA LYS A 737 7.52 -7.87 -17.57
C LYS A 737 8.88 -8.39 -18.06
N THR A 738 9.69 -8.96 -17.19
CA THR A 738 10.99 -9.55 -17.57
C THR A 738 10.83 -10.94 -18.20
N VAL A 739 9.62 -11.51 -18.19
CA VAL A 739 9.31 -12.81 -18.79
C VAL A 739 8.14 -12.65 -19.77
N THR A 740 8.34 -13.05 -21.02
CA THR A 740 7.27 -13.03 -22.02
C THR A 740 6.27 -14.13 -21.72
N LEU A 741 5.08 -13.75 -21.23
CA LEU A 741 3.96 -14.64 -20.94
C LEU A 741 2.89 -14.65 -22.06
N SER A 742 3.24 -14.27 -23.30
CA SER A 742 2.30 -14.39 -24.43
C SER A 742 1.99 -15.86 -24.70
N PHE A 743 3.02 -16.70 -24.66
CA PHE A 743 2.97 -18.16 -24.63
C PHE A 743 4.14 -18.67 -23.78
N ILE A 744 4.01 -19.90 -23.30
CA ILE A 744 4.95 -20.53 -22.37
C ILE A 744 5.51 -21.79 -23.02
N THR A 745 6.85 -21.89 -23.01
CA THR A 745 7.60 -23.08 -23.37
C THR A 745 8.50 -23.49 -22.19
N ARG A 746 9.25 -24.60 -22.34
CA ARG A 746 10.23 -25.03 -21.33
C ARG A 746 11.31 -23.96 -21.08
N ALA A 747 11.68 -23.19 -22.11
CA ALA A 747 12.63 -22.10 -21.96
C ALA A 747 12.05 -20.96 -21.10
N THR A 748 10.76 -20.64 -21.26
CA THR A 748 10.06 -19.62 -20.45
C THR A 748 10.02 -20.00 -18.97
N PHE A 749 9.92 -21.30 -18.63
CA PHE A 749 9.88 -21.74 -17.23
C PHE A 749 11.13 -21.39 -16.43
N VAL A 750 12.31 -21.29 -17.06
CA VAL A 750 13.53 -20.86 -16.38
C VAL A 750 13.37 -19.44 -15.81
N GLY A 751 12.79 -18.54 -16.62
CA GLY A 751 12.45 -17.18 -16.18
C GLY A 751 11.36 -17.15 -15.12
N ILE A 752 10.31 -17.97 -15.30
CA ILE A 752 9.21 -18.10 -14.32
C ILE A 752 9.73 -18.56 -12.95
N ILE A 753 10.59 -19.59 -12.90
CA ILE A 753 11.18 -20.10 -11.65
C ILE A 753 11.98 -18.99 -10.97
N ARG A 754 12.78 -18.22 -11.72
CA ARG A 754 13.55 -17.09 -11.17
C ARG A 754 12.63 -16.05 -10.53
N CYS A 755 11.52 -15.70 -11.18
CA CYS A 755 10.53 -14.77 -10.61
C CYS A 755 9.83 -15.35 -9.38
N LEU A 756 9.41 -16.62 -9.42
CA LEU A 756 8.74 -17.29 -8.30
C LEU A 756 9.64 -17.35 -7.06
N ARG A 757 10.95 -17.61 -7.21
CA ARG A 757 11.91 -17.57 -6.09
C ARG A 757 11.94 -16.20 -5.41
N LEU A 758 11.94 -15.11 -6.19
CA LEU A 758 11.89 -13.75 -5.64
C LEU A 758 10.58 -13.47 -4.90
N TYR A 759 9.43 -13.91 -5.44
CA TYR A 759 8.16 -13.76 -4.73
C TYR A 759 8.11 -14.54 -3.41
N LEU A 760 8.59 -15.79 -3.39
CA LEU A 760 8.66 -16.55 -2.14
C LEU A 760 9.59 -15.89 -1.12
N ARG A 761 10.71 -15.32 -1.58
CA ARG A 761 11.64 -14.57 -0.73
C ARG A 761 11.00 -13.29 -0.17
N ALA A 762 10.23 -12.56 -0.97
CA ALA A 762 9.46 -11.40 -0.53
C ALA A 762 8.45 -11.77 0.58
N MET A 763 7.69 -12.85 0.39
CA MET A 763 6.76 -13.34 1.42
C MET A 763 7.49 -13.78 2.70
N ALA A 764 8.63 -14.46 2.55
CA ALA A 764 9.44 -14.87 3.70
C ALA A 764 9.97 -13.65 4.50
N ILE A 765 10.34 -12.56 3.83
CA ILE A 765 10.68 -11.28 4.47
C ILE A 765 9.50 -10.74 5.29
N ASP A 766 8.26 -10.90 4.82
CA ASP A 766 7.04 -10.50 5.54
C ASP A 766 6.63 -11.47 6.68
N GLY A 767 7.41 -12.53 6.89
CA GLY A 767 7.13 -13.56 7.91
C GLY A 767 6.20 -14.68 7.44
N ILE A 768 5.93 -14.76 6.13
CA ILE A 768 5.01 -15.74 5.55
C ILE A 768 5.82 -16.87 4.91
N VAL A 769 5.62 -18.10 5.38
CA VAL A 769 6.27 -19.29 4.85
C VAL A 769 5.22 -20.32 4.43
N SER A 770 5.41 -20.94 3.26
CA SER A 770 4.52 -21.98 2.73
C SER A 770 5.31 -23.14 2.12
N ARG A 771 5.33 -24.26 2.85
CA ARG A 771 5.96 -25.50 2.39
C ARG A 771 5.32 -26.03 1.10
N LYS A 772 4.03 -25.80 0.90
CA LYS A 772 3.31 -26.22 -0.32
C LYS A 772 3.85 -25.49 -1.54
N LEU A 773 3.98 -24.16 -1.46
CA LEU A 773 4.54 -23.35 -2.55
C LEU A 773 6.00 -23.73 -2.87
N GLU A 774 6.83 -23.93 -1.84
CA GLU A 774 8.21 -24.39 -2.02
C GLU A 774 8.27 -25.76 -2.70
N THR A 775 7.40 -26.70 -2.31
CA THR A 775 7.34 -28.04 -2.89
C THR A 775 6.97 -27.97 -4.37
N TYR A 776 5.95 -27.20 -4.75
CA TYR A 776 5.56 -27.07 -6.15
C TYR A 776 6.58 -26.29 -6.99
N LEU A 777 7.30 -25.32 -6.40
CA LEU A 777 8.41 -24.65 -7.08
C LEU A 777 9.61 -25.60 -7.29
N ALA A 778 9.89 -26.47 -6.33
CA ALA A 778 10.90 -27.52 -6.48
C ALA A 778 10.48 -28.51 -7.58
N LEU A 779 9.23 -28.99 -7.57
CA LEU A 779 8.67 -29.84 -8.63
C LEU A 779 8.79 -29.18 -10.01
N LEU A 780 8.51 -27.87 -10.12
CA LEU A 780 8.70 -27.14 -11.38
C LEU A 780 10.17 -27.10 -11.80
N SER A 781 11.08 -26.86 -10.87
CA SER A 781 12.52 -26.81 -11.15
C SER A 781 13.04 -28.17 -11.64
N ASP A 782 12.71 -29.24 -10.92
CA ASP A 782 13.15 -30.60 -11.24
C ASP A 782 12.51 -31.09 -12.56
N SER A 783 11.28 -30.67 -12.86
CA SER A 783 10.61 -31.01 -14.12
C SER A 783 11.38 -30.56 -15.36
N LEU A 784 12.19 -29.50 -15.26
CA LEU A 784 13.02 -29.00 -16.35
C LEU A 784 14.24 -29.87 -16.63
N GLU A 785 14.54 -30.89 -15.83
CA GLU A 785 15.59 -31.88 -16.09
C GLU A 785 15.01 -33.20 -16.64
N VAL A 786 13.72 -33.44 -16.43
CA VAL A 786 13.03 -34.65 -16.88
C VAL A 786 12.79 -34.60 -18.40
N LYS A 787 13.12 -35.69 -19.10
CA LYS A 787 13.01 -35.76 -20.57
C LYS A 787 11.57 -35.89 -21.10
N ARG A 788 10.68 -36.52 -20.34
CA ARG A 788 9.27 -36.78 -20.73
C ARG A 788 8.32 -36.24 -19.66
N PHE A 789 8.25 -34.93 -19.56
CA PHE A 789 7.31 -34.24 -18.67
C PHE A 789 6.16 -33.67 -19.50
N SER A 790 4.93 -34.07 -19.20
CA SER A 790 3.77 -33.71 -20.03
C SER A 790 3.28 -32.30 -19.74
N TYR A 791 2.59 -31.73 -20.73
CA TYR A 791 1.93 -30.43 -20.59
C TYR A 791 0.92 -30.38 -19.42
N THR A 792 0.16 -31.45 -19.22
CA THR A 792 -0.83 -31.54 -18.13
C THR A 792 -0.18 -31.59 -16.76
N GLN A 793 1.01 -32.17 -16.62
CA GLN A 793 1.74 -32.16 -15.35
C GLN A 793 2.20 -30.74 -14.99
N TYR A 794 2.58 -29.91 -15.96
CA TYR A 794 2.83 -28.48 -15.68
C TYR A 794 1.57 -27.77 -15.19
N LEU A 795 0.40 -28.03 -15.81
CA LEU A 795 -0.88 -27.48 -15.33
C LEU A 795 -1.17 -27.88 -13.88
N ASP A 796 -0.91 -29.14 -13.50
CA ASP A 796 -1.12 -29.61 -12.13
C ASP A 796 -0.19 -28.92 -11.12
N ILE A 797 1.06 -28.63 -11.51
CA ILE A 797 1.99 -27.85 -10.70
C ILE A 797 1.45 -26.43 -10.48
N PHE A 798 0.98 -25.74 -11.52
CA PHE A 798 0.47 -24.37 -11.37
C PHE A 798 -0.87 -24.30 -10.63
N ARG A 799 -1.73 -25.33 -10.74
CA ARG A 799 -2.89 -25.48 -9.87
C ARG A 799 -2.47 -25.63 -8.41
N GLY A 800 -1.48 -26.47 -8.13
CA GLY A 800 -0.90 -26.62 -6.79
C GLY A 800 -0.29 -25.34 -6.22
N LEU A 801 0.40 -24.55 -7.06
CA LEU A 801 0.87 -23.21 -6.70
C LEU A 801 -0.28 -22.26 -6.38
N SER A 802 -1.33 -22.21 -7.21
CA SER A 802 -2.50 -21.37 -6.97
C SER A 802 -3.22 -21.75 -5.68
N GLU A 803 -3.39 -23.03 -5.40
CA GLU A 803 -3.91 -23.49 -4.11
C GLU A 803 -2.98 -23.11 -2.95
N GLY A 804 -1.66 -23.21 -3.14
CA GLY A 804 -0.70 -22.79 -2.13
C GLY A 804 -0.80 -21.31 -1.76
N VAL A 805 -1.13 -20.44 -2.73
CA VAL A 805 -1.42 -19.02 -2.47
C VAL A 805 -2.72 -18.87 -1.67
N LYS A 806 -3.78 -19.60 -2.01
CA LYS A 806 -5.04 -19.61 -1.25
C LYS A 806 -4.85 -20.08 0.19
N ASP A 807 -4.03 -21.11 0.38
CA ASP A 807 -3.70 -21.64 1.71
C ASP A 807 -2.95 -20.60 2.56
N VAL A 808 -2.04 -19.83 1.94
CA VAL A 808 -1.37 -18.69 2.60
C VAL A 808 -2.37 -17.61 3.00
N ILE A 809 -3.25 -17.19 2.08
CA ILE A 809 -4.28 -16.19 2.35
C ILE A 809 -5.16 -16.64 3.53
N TYR A 810 -5.60 -17.90 3.51
CA TYR A 810 -6.42 -18.45 4.58
C TYR A 810 -5.68 -18.49 5.92
N ALA A 811 -4.45 -19.02 5.96
CA ALA A 811 -3.72 -19.25 7.21
C ALA A 811 -3.27 -17.95 7.90
N TYR A 812 -2.79 -16.95 7.14
CA TYR A 812 -2.21 -15.73 7.70
C TYR A 812 -3.19 -14.55 7.79
N TYR A 813 -4.34 -14.63 7.11
CA TYR A 813 -5.27 -13.50 7.05
C TYR A 813 -6.70 -13.90 7.40
N THR A 814 -7.32 -14.78 6.62
CA THR A 814 -8.74 -15.10 6.83
C THR A 814 -8.97 -15.76 8.18
N ASN A 815 -8.26 -16.85 8.50
CA ASN A 815 -8.45 -17.60 9.74
C ASN A 815 -8.13 -16.77 10.99
N ILE A 816 -7.17 -15.86 10.90
CA ILE A 816 -6.75 -15.01 12.03
C ILE A 816 -7.79 -13.91 12.31
N HIS A 817 -8.35 -13.29 11.27
CA HIS A 817 -9.18 -12.09 11.42
C HIS A 817 -10.69 -12.36 11.38
N GLN A 818 -11.16 -13.41 10.71
CA GLN A 818 -12.58 -13.62 10.40
C GLN A 818 -13.50 -13.64 11.64
N ASN A 819 -13.13 -14.38 12.69
CA ASN A 819 -13.96 -14.45 13.90
C ASN A 819 -14.02 -13.11 14.65
N ASN A 820 -12.91 -12.37 14.66
CA ASN A 820 -12.84 -11.06 15.29
C ASN A 820 -13.65 -10.00 14.53
N LEU A 821 -13.67 -10.05 13.19
CA LEU A 821 -14.44 -9.11 12.36
C LEU A 821 -15.93 -9.13 12.72
N THR A 822 -16.50 -10.33 12.89
CA THR A 822 -17.91 -10.52 13.28
C THR A 822 -18.23 -9.90 14.65
N ILE A 823 -17.27 -9.87 15.57
CA ILE A 823 -17.45 -9.30 16.91
C ILE A 823 -17.22 -7.78 16.89
N ILE A 824 -16.21 -7.30 16.16
CA ILE A 824 -15.71 -5.92 16.26
C ILE A 824 -16.50 -4.96 15.38
N ILE A 825 -16.89 -5.34 14.15
CA ILE A 825 -17.58 -4.41 13.24
C ILE A 825 -18.87 -3.83 13.87
N PRO A 826 -19.73 -4.63 14.53
CA PRO A 826 -20.89 -4.10 15.25
C PRO A 826 -20.54 -3.17 16.41
N GLN A 827 -19.36 -3.33 17.04
CA GLN A 827 -18.91 -2.51 18.16
C GLN A 827 -18.33 -1.15 17.74
N ILE A 828 -17.80 -1.02 16.51
CA ILE A 828 -17.24 0.24 16.00
C ILE A 828 -18.36 1.25 15.80
N GLY A 829 -19.40 0.85 15.06
CA GLY A 829 -20.49 1.74 14.64
C GLY A 829 -20.07 2.78 13.61
N ARG A 830 -21.05 3.32 12.88
CA ARG A 830 -20.83 4.22 11.73
C ARG A 830 -19.93 5.43 12.03
N ASN A 831 -20.14 6.07 13.18
CA ASN A 831 -19.49 7.34 13.53
C ASN A 831 -17.98 7.20 13.80
N ASN A 832 -17.50 5.99 14.12
CA ASN A 832 -16.08 5.75 14.39
C ASN A 832 -15.34 5.18 13.18
N LEU A 833 -16.02 4.88 12.07
CA LEU A 833 -15.38 4.40 10.85
C LEU A 833 -14.66 5.53 10.12
N LEU A 834 -13.50 5.23 9.54
CA LEU A 834 -12.81 6.13 8.63
C LEU A 834 -13.71 6.51 7.44
N PRO A 835 -13.60 7.74 6.88
CA PRO A 835 -14.46 8.22 5.79
C PRO A 835 -14.56 7.27 4.60
N LYS A 836 -13.45 6.59 4.24
CA LYS A 836 -13.41 5.61 3.15
C LYS A 836 -14.29 4.36 3.35
N TYR A 837 -14.64 4.03 4.61
CA TYR A 837 -15.46 2.86 4.96
C TYR A 837 -16.90 3.22 5.31
N GLN A 838 -17.19 4.48 5.62
CA GLN A 838 -18.53 4.93 6.01
C GLN A 838 -19.60 4.64 4.94
N GLY A 839 -19.24 4.72 3.65
CA GLY A 839 -20.17 4.41 2.55
C GLY A 839 -20.57 2.92 2.44
N LEU A 840 -19.87 2.02 3.12
CA LEU A 840 -20.18 0.58 3.13
C LEU A 840 -21.19 0.21 4.23
N TRP A 841 -21.43 1.13 5.17
CA TRP A 841 -22.33 0.96 6.31
C TRP A 841 -23.75 1.39 5.95
N ALA A 842 -24.71 0.50 6.16
CA ALA A 842 -26.14 0.76 6.04
C ALA A 842 -26.85 0.40 7.34
N ASP A 843 -27.55 1.37 7.93
CA ASP A 843 -28.24 1.19 9.22
C ASP A 843 -29.43 0.20 9.12
N GLU A 844 -29.96 -0.02 7.90
CA GLU A 844 -31.08 -0.94 7.62
C GLU A 844 -30.67 -2.43 7.57
N ASP A 845 -29.39 -2.74 7.31
CA ASP A 845 -28.88 -4.11 7.19
C ASP A 845 -27.46 -4.23 7.80
N PRO A 846 -27.39 -4.45 9.13
CA PRO A 846 -26.12 -4.56 9.85
C PRO A 846 -25.29 -5.77 9.43
N ASP A 847 -25.93 -6.88 9.08
CA ASP A 847 -25.25 -8.13 8.72
C ASP A 847 -24.58 -7.99 7.34
N ALA A 848 -25.28 -7.43 6.35
CA ALA A 848 -24.66 -7.14 5.06
C ALA A 848 -23.56 -6.08 5.16
N SER A 849 -23.73 -5.08 6.03
CA SER A 849 -22.68 -4.08 6.32
C SER A 849 -21.43 -4.73 6.91
N SER A 850 -21.59 -5.68 7.84
CA SER A 850 -20.50 -6.46 8.41
C SER A 850 -19.76 -7.29 7.35
N LEU A 851 -20.49 -7.92 6.43
CA LEU A 851 -19.89 -8.72 5.35
C LEU A 851 -19.10 -7.84 4.36
N ARG A 852 -19.66 -6.72 3.91
CA ARG A 852 -18.99 -5.77 2.99
C ARG A 852 -17.72 -5.17 3.60
N LEU A 853 -17.77 -4.81 4.88
CA LEU A 853 -16.62 -4.27 5.61
C LEU A 853 -15.56 -5.35 5.84
N SER A 854 -15.96 -6.57 6.18
CA SER A 854 -15.05 -7.71 6.34
C SER A 854 -14.31 -8.03 5.04
N GLU A 855 -15.03 -8.10 3.92
CA GLU A 855 -14.43 -8.34 2.60
C GLU A 855 -13.45 -7.23 2.21
N THR A 856 -13.86 -5.96 2.40
CA THR A 856 -13.01 -4.81 2.07
C THR A 856 -11.76 -4.78 2.96
N PHE A 857 -11.91 -5.03 4.26
CA PHE A 857 -10.78 -5.12 5.20
C PHE A 857 -9.78 -6.21 4.77
N LEU A 858 -10.25 -7.43 4.52
CA LEU A 858 -9.37 -8.53 4.10
C LEU A 858 -8.68 -8.22 2.77
N ARG A 859 -9.40 -7.63 1.81
CA ARG A 859 -8.84 -7.22 0.51
C ARG A 859 -7.76 -6.15 0.67
N ASP A 860 -8.02 -5.10 1.45
CA ASP A 860 -7.06 -4.02 1.70
C ASP A 860 -5.78 -4.56 2.36
N LEU A 861 -5.93 -5.51 3.29
CA LEU A 861 -4.83 -6.12 4.02
C LEU A 861 -4.01 -7.08 3.14
N ILE A 862 -4.65 -7.90 2.31
CA ILE A 862 -3.99 -8.76 1.32
C ILE A 862 -3.26 -7.90 0.26
N ALA A 863 -3.88 -6.81 -0.21
CA ALA A 863 -3.27 -5.90 -1.17
C ALA A 863 -2.03 -5.18 -0.60
N GLY A 864 -2.04 -4.86 0.71
CA GLY A 864 -0.90 -4.28 1.42
C GLY A 864 0.21 -5.26 1.83
N THR A 865 0.04 -6.55 1.51
CA THR A 865 1.00 -7.61 1.83
C THR A 865 2.16 -7.62 0.84
N PHE A 866 3.38 -7.75 1.36
CA PHE A 866 4.58 -7.66 0.53
C PHE A 866 4.71 -8.86 -0.41
N GLY A 867 4.60 -8.61 -1.72
CA GLY A 867 4.78 -9.61 -2.78
C GLY A 867 3.61 -10.58 -3.04
N LEU A 868 2.64 -10.71 -2.12
CA LEU A 868 1.57 -11.71 -2.22
C LEU A 868 0.62 -11.48 -3.42
N GLN A 869 0.10 -10.26 -3.59
CA GLN A 869 -0.80 -9.94 -4.71
C GLN A 869 -0.09 -10.09 -6.07
N ASN A 870 1.18 -9.68 -6.14
CA ASN A 870 1.98 -9.80 -7.36
C ASN A 870 2.25 -11.26 -7.71
N LEU A 871 2.50 -12.12 -6.72
CA LEU A 871 2.63 -13.56 -6.89
C LEU A 871 1.33 -14.20 -7.40
N ASP A 872 0.19 -13.88 -6.78
CA ASP A 872 -1.12 -14.41 -7.18
C ASP A 872 -1.47 -14.03 -8.63
N ASN A 873 -1.29 -12.76 -8.98
CA ASN A 873 -1.49 -12.26 -10.33
C ASN A 873 -0.57 -12.96 -11.34
N PHE A 874 0.69 -13.22 -10.97
CA PHE A 874 1.67 -13.88 -11.82
C PHE A 874 1.31 -15.36 -12.07
N ILE A 875 0.99 -16.11 -11.02
CA ILE A 875 0.55 -17.52 -11.12
C ILE A 875 -0.75 -17.62 -11.92
N THR A 876 -1.70 -16.71 -11.68
CA THR A 876 -2.98 -16.67 -12.40
C THR A 876 -2.76 -16.43 -13.89
N ARG A 877 -1.93 -15.45 -14.26
CA ARG A 877 -1.61 -15.16 -15.67
C ARG A 877 -0.92 -16.33 -16.36
N ILE A 878 -0.01 -17.01 -15.66
CA ILE A 878 0.66 -18.22 -16.18
C ILE A 878 -0.37 -19.34 -16.41
N SER A 879 -1.21 -19.63 -15.42
CA SER A 879 -2.22 -20.67 -15.50
C SER A 879 -3.21 -20.42 -16.63
N GLN A 880 -3.67 -19.18 -16.80
CA GLN A 880 -4.54 -18.77 -17.91
C GLN A 880 -3.86 -18.98 -19.26
N THR A 881 -2.59 -18.58 -19.38
CA THR A 881 -1.81 -18.77 -20.62
C THR A 881 -1.67 -20.25 -20.96
N LEU A 882 -1.40 -21.09 -19.95
CA LEU A 882 -1.28 -22.53 -20.15
C LEU A 882 -2.62 -23.19 -20.55
N GLU A 883 -3.74 -22.78 -19.95
CA GLU A 883 -5.06 -23.30 -20.33
C GLU A 883 -5.47 -22.84 -21.74
N ILE A 884 -5.15 -21.60 -22.15
CA ILE A 884 -5.37 -21.11 -23.51
C ILE A 884 -4.60 -21.95 -24.54
N GLN A 885 -3.31 -22.22 -24.29
CA GLN A 885 -2.50 -23.09 -25.15
C GLN A 885 -3.11 -24.49 -25.27
N ARG A 886 -3.57 -25.08 -24.17
CA ARG A 886 -4.24 -26.38 -24.15
C ARG A 886 -5.55 -26.39 -24.96
N ALA A 887 -6.29 -25.28 -24.96
CA ALA A 887 -7.53 -25.16 -25.71
C ALA A 887 -7.30 -25.03 -27.22
N LEU A 888 -6.17 -24.45 -27.64
CA LEU A 888 -5.88 -24.14 -29.04
C LEU A 888 -5.04 -25.20 -29.76
N LEU A 889 -4.25 -25.99 -29.02
CA LEU A 889 -3.32 -26.97 -29.59
C LEU A 889 -3.68 -28.39 -29.16
N ASP A 890 -3.47 -29.34 -30.06
CA ASP A 890 -3.57 -30.77 -29.77
C ASP A 890 -2.34 -31.26 -28.99
N LYS A 891 -2.34 -32.53 -28.57
CA LYS A 891 -1.25 -33.10 -27.75
C LYS A 891 0.11 -33.00 -28.46
N GLY A 892 0.15 -33.29 -29.76
CA GLY A 892 1.39 -33.21 -30.54
C GLY A 892 1.90 -31.78 -30.66
N GLY A 893 1.01 -30.82 -30.93
CA GLY A 893 1.35 -29.41 -30.99
C GLY A 893 1.84 -28.84 -29.66
N LEU A 894 1.25 -29.26 -28.54
CA LEU A 894 1.70 -28.88 -27.20
C LEU A 894 3.11 -29.41 -26.90
N ASP A 895 3.35 -30.71 -27.14
CA ASP A 895 4.67 -31.31 -26.90
C ASP A 895 5.75 -30.61 -27.75
N LEU A 896 5.43 -30.30 -29.02
CA LEU A 896 6.36 -29.57 -29.89
C LEU A 896 6.57 -28.11 -29.43
N LEU A 897 5.51 -27.39 -29.04
CA LEU A 897 5.62 -26.04 -28.49
C LEU A 897 6.48 -26.00 -27.23
N MET A 898 6.35 -26.99 -26.34
CA MET A 898 7.13 -27.04 -25.10
C MET A 898 8.63 -27.17 -25.36
N THR A 899 9.03 -27.75 -26.49
CA THR A 899 10.44 -27.82 -26.91
C THR A 899 10.94 -26.57 -27.62
N TYR A 900 10.05 -25.68 -28.07
CA TYR A 900 10.44 -24.47 -28.79
C TYR A 900 11.24 -23.53 -27.89
N ALA A 901 12.42 -23.13 -28.35
CA ALA A 901 13.28 -22.17 -27.68
C ALA A 901 13.38 -20.85 -28.49
N PRO A 902 12.58 -19.82 -28.15
CA PRO A 902 12.60 -18.55 -28.88
C PRO A 902 13.97 -17.88 -28.98
N GLY A 903 14.80 -18.00 -27.93
CA GLY A 903 16.17 -17.47 -27.94
C GLY A 903 17.14 -18.16 -28.92
N LYS A 904 16.72 -19.25 -29.56
CA LYS A 904 17.46 -19.95 -30.61
C LYS A 904 16.89 -19.70 -32.01
N ALA A 905 15.84 -18.90 -32.15
CA ALA A 905 15.15 -18.67 -33.42
C ALA A 905 16.04 -17.98 -34.46
N ILE A 906 16.79 -16.94 -34.05
CA ILE A 906 17.62 -16.12 -34.95
C ILE A 906 19.07 -16.07 -34.45
N SER A 907 20.02 -16.11 -35.37
CA SER A 907 21.45 -15.92 -35.13
C SER A 907 22.06 -14.97 -36.17
N PHE A 908 22.81 -13.96 -35.77
CA PHE A 908 23.46 -13.05 -36.71
C PHE A 908 24.77 -13.64 -37.24
N LEU A 909 25.06 -13.43 -38.53
CA LEU A 909 26.27 -13.99 -39.15
C LEU A 909 27.56 -13.45 -38.51
N CYS A 910 27.65 -12.14 -38.30
CA CYS A 910 28.84 -11.53 -37.72
C CYS A 910 28.69 -11.17 -36.22
N ALA A 911 27.70 -11.73 -35.53
CA ALA A 911 27.55 -11.62 -34.07
C ALA A 911 27.10 -12.97 -33.51
N SER A 912 28.09 -13.80 -33.14
CA SER A 912 27.88 -15.21 -32.77
C SER A 912 27.01 -15.35 -31.52
N ASN A 913 25.98 -16.19 -31.60
CA ASN A 913 25.20 -16.67 -30.47
C ASN A 913 25.72 -18.06 -30.06
N PRO A 914 26.35 -18.21 -28.87
CA PRO A 914 26.94 -19.49 -28.44
C PRO A 914 25.96 -20.66 -28.40
N SER A 915 24.66 -20.40 -28.23
CA SER A 915 23.63 -21.43 -28.11
C SER A 915 23.14 -22.00 -29.44
N THR A 916 23.52 -21.37 -30.55
CA THR A 916 23.14 -21.75 -31.93
C THR A 916 24.33 -21.79 -32.88
N ASN A 917 25.56 -21.52 -32.42
CA ASN A 917 26.77 -21.50 -33.26
C ASN A 917 27.27 -22.92 -33.57
N ASP A 918 26.44 -23.69 -34.27
CA ASP A 918 26.75 -25.04 -34.73
C ASP A 918 26.09 -25.32 -36.10
N LEU A 919 26.56 -26.39 -36.74
CA LEU A 919 26.11 -26.80 -38.08
C LEU A 919 24.62 -27.17 -38.11
N ILE A 920 24.06 -27.63 -36.98
CA ILE A 920 22.68 -28.11 -36.90
C ILE A 920 21.74 -26.92 -36.99
N HIS A 921 21.97 -25.87 -36.20
CA HIS A 921 21.10 -24.70 -36.13
C HIS A 921 21.28 -23.78 -37.35
N LEU A 922 22.52 -23.52 -37.77
CA LEU A 922 22.80 -22.54 -38.84
C LEU A 922 22.74 -23.14 -40.25
N GLY A 923 22.78 -24.47 -40.36
CA GLY A 923 23.05 -25.16 -41.61
C GLY A 923 24.46 -24.92 -42.12
N ASN A 924 24.87 -25.67 -43.15
CA ASN A 924 26.24 -25.64 -43.68
C ASN A 924 26.65 -24.25 -44.17
N LYS A 925 25.78 -23.61 -44.97
CA LYS A 925 26.05 -22.27 -45.51
C LYS A 925 26.13 -21.20 -44.43
N GLY A 926 25.15 -21.17 -43.52
CA GLY A 926 25.10 -20.16 -42.44
C GLY A 926 26.27 -20.32 -41.48
N TYR A 927 26.63 -21.56 -41.15
CA TYR A 927 27.78 -21.88 -40.30
C TYR A 927 29.09 -21.39 -40.92
N ASN A 928 29.37 -21.72 -42.19
CA ASN A 928 30.61 -21.30 -42.84
C ASN A 928 30.70 -19.77 -42.98
N LEU A 929 29.60 -19.08 -43.29
CA LEU A 929 29.57 -17.62 -43.32
C LEU A 929 29.84 -17.00 -41.94
N THR A 930 29.31 -17.62 -40.88
CA THR A 930 29.58 -17.18 -39.49
C THR A 930 31.05 -17.37 -39.12
N GLN A 931 31.68 -18.47 -39.54
CA GLN A 931 33.12 -18.69 -39.35
C GLN A 931 33.95 -17.65 -40.10
N LEU A 932 33.62 -17.37 -41.36
CA LEU A 932 34.29 -16.33 -42.15
C LEU A 932 34.18 -14.93 -41.51
N CYS A 933 33.00 -14.54 -41.02
CA CYS A 933 32.84 -13.30 -40.25
C CYS A 933 33.75 -13.28 -39.00
N ALA A 934 33.81 -14.38 -38.25
CA ALA A 934 34.64 -14.48 -37.04
C ALA A 934 36.15 -14.38 -37.35
N GLU A 935 36.54 -14.74 -38.57
CA GLU A 935 37.91 -14.61 -39.10
C GLU A 935 38.19 -13.25 -39.74
N GLY A 936 37.25 -12.30 -39.69
CA GLY A 936 37.43 -10.94 -40.21
C GLY A 936 37.27 -10.82 -41.73
N GLN A 937 36.78 -11.88 -42.40
CA GLN A 937 36.51 -11.84 -43.83
C GLN A 937 35.24 -11.05 -44.12
N GLN A 938 35.21 -10.35 -45.25
CA GLN A 938 34.05 -9.55 -45.65
C GLN A 938 32.90 -10.44 -46.12
N VAL A 939 31.93 -10.64 -45.23
CA VAL A 939 30.66 -11.31 -45.53
C VAL A 939 29.55 -10.27 -45.44
N PRO A 940 28.61 -10.20 -46.40
CA PRO A 940 27.50 -9.26 -46.33
C PRO A 940 26.68 -9.48 -45.06
N HIS A 941 26.28 -8.39 -44.39
CA HIS A 941 25.52 -8.47 -43.16
C HIS A 941 24.21 -9.24 -43.35
N GLY A 942 23.89 -10.08 -42.37
CA GLY A 942 22.70 -10.92 -42.41
C GLY A 942 22.48 -11.67 -41.11
N PHE A 943 21.36 -12.36 -41.06
CA PHE A 943 21.00 -13.26 -39.97
C PHE A 943 20.41 -14.57 -40.51
N VAL A 944 20.50 -15.60 -39.69
CA VAL A 944 20.02 -16.95 -39.96
C VAL A 944 18.84 -17.22 -39.06
N ILE A 945 17.69 -17.49 -39.65
CA ILE A 945 16.55 -18.14 -38.98
C ILE A 945 16.91 -19.62 -38.92
N THR A 946 17.11 -20.13 -37.71
CA THR A 946 17.74 -21.42 -37.51
C THR A 946 16.80 -22.59 -37.81
N THR A 947 17.37 -23.80 -37.90
CA THR A 947 16.58 -25.04 -38.03
C THR A 947 15.64 -25.30 -36.84
N GLU A 948 15.80 -24.61 -35.71
CA GLU A 948 14.84 -24.65 -34.59
C GLU A 948 13.45 -24.16 -35.04
N ILE A 949 13.41 -23.13 -35.88
CA ILE A 949 12.15 -22.63 -36.45
C ILE A 949 11.56 -23.65 -37.41
N PHE A 950 12.37 -24.29 -38.25
CA PHE A 950 11.89 -25.36 -39.13
C PHE A 950 11.27 -26.51 -38.34
N ARG A 951 11.95 -26.96 -37.28
CA ARG A 951 11.49 -28.06 -36.41
C ARG A 951 10.14 -27.74 -35.75
N CYS A 952 9.94 -26.50 -35.31
CA CYS A 952 8.71 -26.03 -34.68
C CYS A 952 7.70 -25.41 -35.67
N TRP A 953 8.00 -25.38 -36.97
CA TRP A 953 7.23 -24.69 -38.00
C TRP A 953 5.75 -25.08 -38.05
N PRO A 954 5.36 -26.37 -37.92
CA PRO A 954 3.94 -26.76 -37.93
C PRO A 954 3.10 -26.06 -36.84
N VAL A 955 3.69 -25.84 -35.66
CA VAL A 955 3.04 -25.14 -34.55
C VAL A 955 3.15 -23.64 -34.70
N ILE A 956 4.32 -23.11 -35.09
CA ILE A 956 4.51 -21.66 -35.28
C ILE A 956 3.55 -21.14 -36.35
N LYS A 957 3.34 -21.89 -37.45
CA LYS A 957 2.45 -21.50 -38.55
C LYS A 957 0.97 -21.45 -38.13
N THR A 958 0.55 -22.28 -37.19
CA THR A 958 -0.86 -22.41 -36.77
C THR A 958 -1.19 -21.61 -35.50
N PHE A 959 -0.23 -21.45 -34.59
CA PHE A 959 -0.39 -20.72 -33.34
C PHE A 959 0.04 -19.26 -33.48
N SER A 960 -0.94 -18.37 -33.65
CA SER A 960 -0.70 -16.94 -33.97
C SER A 960 0.32 -16.27 -33.06
N LYS A 961 0.27 -16.52 -31.75
CA LYS A 961 1.19 -15.90 -30.78
C LYS A 961 2.65 -16.28 -31.00
N ALA A 962 2.94 -17.52 -31.38
CA ALA A 962 4.31 -17.94 -31.70
C ALA A 962 4.75 -17.37 -33.05
N ARG A 963 3.84 -17.27 -34.03
CA ARG A 963 4.10 -16.61 -35.31
C ARG A 963 4.45 -15.14 -35.14
N GLU A 964 3.61 -14.41 -34.39
CA GLU A 964 3.80 -12.98 -34.10
C GLU A 964 5.15 -12.73 -33.42
N GLU A 965 5.54 -13.60 -32.50
CA GLU A 965 6.83 -13.52 -31.81
C GLU A 965 8.01 -13.72 -32.75
N LEU A 966 7.99 -14.75 -33.61
CA LEU A 966 9.01 -14.94 -34.65
C LEU A 966 9.08 -13.73 -35.59
N LEU A 967 7.93 -13.23 -36.05
CA LEU A 967 7.87 -12.07 -36.93
C LEU A 967 8.41 -10.80 -36.26
N ALA A 968 8.16 -10.62 -34.97
CA ALA A 968 8.74 -9.53 -34.20
C ALA A 968 10.27 -9.64 -34.12
N GLN A 969 10.81 -10.85 -33.89
CA GLN A 969 12.26 -11.08 -33.92
C GLN A 969 12.87 -10.80 -35.30
N VAL A 970 12.21 -11.24 -36.37
CA VAL A 970 12.66 -10.97 -37.76
C VAL A 970 12.66 -9.47 -38.03
N ARG A 971 11.63 -8.75 -37.58
CA ARG A 971 11.53 -7.30 -37.75
C ARG A 971 12.62 -6.56 -36.99
N GLN A 972 12.86 -6.93 -35.74
CA GLN A 972 13.95 -6.37 -34.93
C GLN A 972 15.31 -6.65 -35.57
N SER A 973 15.50 -7.85 -36.11
CA SER A 973 16.75 -8.24 -36.78
C SER A 973 16.95 -7.46 -38.08
N LEU A 974 15.87 -7.22 -38.83
CA LEU A 974 15.89 -6.37 -40.01
C LEU A 974 16.25 -4.93 -39.67
N SER A 975 15.65 -4.33 -38.63
CA SER A 975 16.01 -2.97 -38.21
C SER A 975 17.48 -2.87 -37.76
N GLY A 976 18.00 -3.89 -37.08
CA GLY A 976 19.43 -3.98 -36.78
C GLY A 976 20.33 -4.10 -38.02
N LEU A 977 19.83 -4.67 -39.12
CA LEU A 977 20.54 -4.66 -40.41
C LEU A 977 20.46 -3.29 -41.10
N GLU A 978 19.30 -2.64 -41.09
CA GLU A 978 19.11 -1.29 -41.65
C GLU A 978 20.08 -0.28 -41.01
N GLU A 979 20.20 -0.31 -39.68
CA GLU A 979 21.14 0.53 -38.92
C GLU A 979 22.61 0.26 -39.31
N LYS A 980 23.01 -1.01 -39.43
CA LYS A 980 24.40 -1.39 -39.78
C LYS A 980 24.75 -1.06 -41.22
N CYS A 981 23.80 -1.21 -42.14
CA CYS A 981 24.00 -0.98 -43.57
C CYS A 981 23.78 0.49 -43.98
N GLY A 982 23.17 1.31 -43.11
CA GLY A 982 22.85 2.71 -43.40
C GLY A 982 21.83 2.90 -44.53
N ARG A 983 20.95 1.91 -44.75
CA ARG A 983 19.90 1.93 -45.78
C ARG A 983 18.57 1.45 -45.18
N ALA A 984 17.46 1.97 -45.68
CA ALA A 984 16.13 1.61 -45.23
C ALA A 984 15.46 0.58 -46.16
N TYR A 985 14.84 -0.44 -45.56
CA TYR A 985 14.10 -1.48 -46.26
C TYR A 985 12.77 -0.94 -46.77
N GLY A 986 12.56 -1.01 -48.07
CA GLY A 986 11.37 -0.45 -48.73
C GLY A 986 11.47 1.02 -49.14
N ASP A 987 12.62 1.68 -48.97
CA ASP A 987 12.83 3.05 -49.44
C ASP A 987 12.89 3.13 -50.99
N PRO A 988 12.00 3.87 -51.66
CA PRO A 988 12.05 4.04 -53.11
C PRO A 988 13.28 4.78 -53.62
N ALA A 989 13.93 5.64 -52.83
CA ALA A 989 15.08 6.43 -53.28
C ALA A 989 16.40 5.65 -53.18
N ASN A 990 16.59 4.88 -52.10
CA ASN A 990 17.79 4.10 -51.84
C ASN A 990 17.44 2.72 -51.23
N PRO A 991 16.93 1.78 -52.04
CA PRO A 991 16.37 0.54 -51.53
C PRO A 991 17.43 -0.35 -50.89
N PHE A 992 17.18 -0.78 -49.65
CA PHE A 992 17.87 -1.91 -49.04
C PHE A 992 17.26 -3.22 -49.52
N LEU A 993 18.00 -4.00 -50.30
CA LEU A 993 17.53 -5.26 -50.87
C LEU A 993 18.14 -6.47 -50.14
N LEU A 994 17.37 -7.54 -50.03
CA LEU A 994 17.75 -8.75 -49.33
C LEU A 994 17.75 -9.97 -50.25
N SER A 995 18.59 -10.95 -49.91
CA SER A 995 18.48 -12.33 -50.38
C SER A 995 17.99 -13.21 -49.25
N VAL A 996 17.12 -14.16 -49.59
CA VAL A 996 16.62 -15.19 -48.67
C VAL A 996 17.01 -16.56 -49.25
N ARG A 997 17.96 -17.22 -48.59
CA ARG A 997 18.63 -18.43 -49.06
C ARG A 997 18.40 -19.58 -48.09
N SER A 998 18.22 -20.78 -48.60
CA SER A 998 18.19 -22.02 -47.79
C SER A 998 19.59 -22.42 -47.30
N GLY A 999 19.66 -22.95 -46.08
CA GLY A 999 20.86 -23.54 -45.51
C GLY A 999 20.54 -24.81 -44.73
N ALA A 1000 20.67 -25.97 -45.36
CA ALA A 1000 20.53 -27.26 -44.68
C ALA A 1000 21.87 -27.67 -44.02
N ALA A 1001 21.81 -28.50 -42.98
CA ALA A 1001 23.01 -29.05 -42.34
C ALA A 1001 23.83 -29.92 -43.31
N ILE A 1002 23.14 -30.65 -44.19
CA ILE A 1002 23.74 -31.45 -45.27
C ILE A 1002 23.55 -30.70 -46.59
N SER A 1003 24.64 -30.54 -47.35
CA SER A 1003 24.65 -29.79 -48.61
C SER A 1003 23.73 -30.44 -49.66
N MET A 1004 22.83 -29.64 -50.24
CA MET A 1004 21.92 -30.05 -51.33
C MET A 1004 21.99 -29.05 -52.49
N PRO A 1005 23.02 -29.17 -53.36
CA PRO A 1005 23.23 -28.22 -54.45
C PRO A 1005 22.04 -28.16 -55.40
N GLY A 1006 21.52 -26.95 -55.67
CA GLY A 1006 20.46 -26.71 -56.67
C GLY A 1006 19.04 -27.18 -56.30
N MET A 1007 18.85 -27.82 -55.15
CA MET A 1007 17.54 -28.42 -54.80
C MET A 1007 16.58 -27.43 -54.14
N MET A 1008 17.09 -26.58 -53.27
CA MET A 1008 16.30 -25.72 -52.38
C MET A 1008 16.06 -24.32 -52.97
N ALA A 1009 14.99 -23.65 -52.52
CA ALA A 1009 14.66 -22.31 -52.99
C ALA A 1009 15.71 -21.27 -52.56
N THR A 1010 15.89 -20.25 -53.40
CA THR A 1010 16.64 -19.04 -53.13
C THR A 1010 15.96 -17.89 -53.87
N ILE A 1011 15.69 -16.80 -53.16
CA ILE A 1011 15.01 -15.63 -53.70
C ILE A 1011 15.93 -14.42 -53.47
N HIS A 1012 16.22 -13.67 -54.54
CA HIS A 1012 17.13 -12.53 -54.52
C HIS A 1012 16.35 -11.23 -54.73
N ASN A 1013 16.96 -10.10 -54.37
CA ASN A 1013 16.42 -8.75 -54.60
C ASN A 1013 15.03 -8.52 -53.96
N ILE A 1014 14.78 -9.14 -52.81
CA ILE A 1014 13.54 -8.97 -52.04
C ILE A 1014 13.52 -7.54 -51.48
N GLY A 1015 12.36 -6.91 -51.56
CA GLY A 1015 12.16 -5.50 -51.24
C GLY A 1015 11.87 -4.64 -52.47
N LEU A 1016 11.93 -5.19 -53.68
CA LEU A 1016 11.52 -4.50 -54.90
C LEU A 1016 10.03 -4.67 -55.17
N ASN A 1017 9.39 -3.57 -55.51
CA ASN A 1017 8.08 -3.51 -56.17
C ASN A 1017 8.14 -2.47 -57.29
N GLN A 1018 7.04 -2.27 -58.01
CA GLN A 1018 7.02 -1.35 -59.15
C GLN A 1018 7.33 0.11 -58.74
N GLU A 1019 6.82 0.57 -57.59
CA GLU A 1019 7.07 1.93 -57.08
C GLU A 1019 8.54 2.13 -56.69
N ILE A 1020 9.11 1.18 -55.96
CA ILE A 1020 10.48 1.23 -55.46
C ILE A 1020 11.48 1.15 -56.62
N VAL A 1021 11.24 0.30 -57.63
CA VAL A 1021 12.14 0.23 -58.79
C VAL A 1021 12.07 1.51 -59.64
N GLU A 1022 10.89 2.13 -59.77
CA GLU A 1022 10.73 3.41 -60.47
C GLU A 1022 11.44 4.55 -59.72
N GLY A 1023 11.29 4.60 -58.40
CA GLY A 1023 12.01 5.54 -57.53
C GLY A 1023 13.53 5.36 -57.64
N PHE A 1024 14.00 4.12 -57.53
CA PHE A 1024 15.43 3.80 -57.53
C PHE A 1024 16.07 4.11 -58.89
N ALA A 1025 15.37 3.79 -59.99
CA ALA A 1025 15.82 4.14 -61.33
C ALA A 1025 15.95 5.65 -61.55
N THR A 1026 15.10 6.44 -60.89
CA THR A 1026 15.08 7.90 -61.02
C THR A 1026 16.15 8.56 -60.13
N ALA A 1027 16.34 8.06 -58.90
CA ALA A 1027 17.20 8.70 -57.90
C ALA A 1027 18.69 8.32 -58.02
N SER A 1028 19.03 7.10 -58.47
CA SER A 1028 20.39 6.54 -58.37
C SER A 1028 21.27 6.74 -59.61
N GLY A 1029 20.70 7.13 -60.75
CA GLY A 1029 21.42 7.12 -62.04
C GLY A 1029 21.68 5.72 -62.62
N HIS A 1030 21.27 4.65 -61.92
CA HIS A 1030 21.47 3.25 -62.32
C HIS A 1030 20.18 2.58 -62.81
N ALA A 1031 19.43 3.23 -63.71
CA ALA A 1031 18.13 2.73 -64.18
C ALA A 1031 18.16 1.30 -64.76
N THR A 1032 19.22 0.93 -65.48
CA THR A 1032 19.36 -0.44 -66.02
C THR A 1032 19.52 -1.49 -64.92
N LEU A 1033 20.28 -1.19 -63.86
CA LEU A 1033 20.45 -2.06 -62.69
C LEU A 1033 19.10 -2.27 -61.97
N ALA A 1034 18.35 -1.19 -61.76
CA ALA A 1034 17.06 -1.22 -61.08
C ALA A 1034 16.09 -2.20 -61.78
N TRP A 1035 15.86 -2.02 -63.08
CA TRP A 1035 14.93 -2.85 -63.84
C TRP A 1035 15.42 -4.30 -64.04
N ASP A 1036 16.73 -4.52 -64.19
CA ASP A 1036 17.25 -5.89 -64.26
C ASP A 1036 17.08 -6.64 -62.92
N ASN A 1037 17.37 -5.99 -61.79
CA ASN A 1037 17.16 -6.59 -60.47
C ASN A 1037 15.68 -6.86 -60.19
N TYR A 1038 14.76 -6.00 -60.63
CA TYR A 1038 13.33 -6.24 -60.51
C TYR A 1038 12.87 -7.44 -61.34
N ARG A 1039 13.31 -7.54 -62.61
CA ARG A 1039 13.05 -8.73 -63.43
C ARG A 1039 13.59 -10.01 -62.77
N ARG A 1040 14.78 -9.96 -62.18
CA ARG A 1040 15.40 -11.10 -61.45
C ARG A 1040 14.62 -11.46 -60.19
N PHE A 1041 14.16 -10.47 -59.43
CA PHE A 1041 13.27 -10.68 -58.28
C PHE A 1041 12.02 -11.45 -58.72
N LEU A 1042 11.31 -10.95 -59.73
CA LEU A 1042 10.11 -11.56 -60.30
C LEU A 1042 10.36 -13.03 -60.72
N GLN A 1043 11.45 -13.27 -61.45
CA GLN A 1043 11.85 -14.61 -61.87
C GLN A 1043 12.10 -15.53 -60.66
N SER A 1044 12.91 -15.09 -59.69
CA SER A 1044 13.27 -15.90 -58.52
C SER A 1044 12.06 -16.22 -57.63
N TRP A 1045 11.15 -15.26 -57.44
CA TRP A 1045 9.91 -15.46 -56.70
C TRP A 1045 9.01 -16.49 -57.38
N ALA A 1046 8.76 -16.32 -58.67
CA ALA A 1046 7.90 -17.22 -59.42
C ALA A 1046 8.47 -18.64 -59.53
N MET A 1047 9.80 -18.79 -59.65
CA MET A 1047 10.45 -20.10 -59.60
C MET A 1047 10.33 -20.76 -58.23
N ALA A 1048 10.44 -20.00 -57.14
CA ALA A 1048 10.18 -20.52 -55.79
C ALA A 1048 8.73 -20.96 -55.59
N ALA A 1049 7.79 -20.28 -56.25
CA ALA A 1049 6.37 -20.64 -56.30
C ALA A 1049 6.04 -21.76 -57.33
N GLY A 1050 7.04 -22.35 -57.99
CA GLY A 1050 6.88 -23.53 -58.85
C GLY A 1050 6.83 -23.27 -60.37
N MET A 1051 7.11 -22.05 -60.84
CA MET A 1051 7.21 -21.78 -62.28
C MET A 1051 8.55 -22.25 -62.87
N GLU A 1052 8.51 -22.90 -64.04
CA GLU A 1052 9.71 -23.40 -64.71
C GLU A 1052 10.56 -22.29 -65.33
N ARG A 1053 11.89 -22.45 -65.25
CA ARG A 1053 12.88 -21.48 -65.78
C ARG A 1053 12.72 -21.21 -67.28
N ASP A 1054 12.32 -22.22 -68.05
CA ASP A 1054 12.13 -22.15 -69.50
C ASP A 1054 11.09 -21.09 -69.92
N THR A 1055 10.12 -20.81 -69.05
CA THR A 1055 9.12 -19.75 -69.26
C THR A 1055 9.80 -18.38 -69.39
N PHE A 1056 10.75 -18.09 -68.49
CA PHE A 1056 11.48 -16.82 -68.48
C PHE A 1056 12.51 -16.74 -69.60
N GLN A 1057 13.15 -17.86 -69.94
CA GLN A 1057 14.05 -17.94 -71.10
C GLN A 1057 13.32 -17.63 -72.41
N THR A 1058 12.09 -18.13 -72.55
CA THR A 1058 11.23 -17.83 -73.70
C THR A 1058 10.92 -16.34 -73.80
N LEU A 1059 10.51 -15.70 -72.69
CA LEU A 1059 10.24 -14.27 -72.63
C LEU A 1059 11.49 -13.43 -72.96
N MET A 1060 12.67 -13.81 -72.43
CA MET A 1060 13.94 -13.16 -72.72
C MET A 1060 14.30 -13.25 -74.22
N ASN A 1061 14.15 -14.43 -74.82
CA ASN A 1061 14.44 -14.64 -76.24
C ASN A 1061 13.47 -13.88 -77.17
N GLN A 1062 12.19 -13.78 -76.77
CA GLN A 1062 11.21 -12.98 -77.49
C GLN A 1062 11.55 -11.48 -77.44
N ALA A 1063 11.96 -10.96 -76.28
CA ALA A 1063 12.39 -9.57 -76.15
C ALA A 1063 13.67 -9.27 -76.94
N LYS A 1064 14.65 -10.18 -76.94
CA LYS A 1064 15.87 -10.06 -77.75
C LYS A 1064 15.54 -9.93 -79.25
N THR A 1065 14.67 -10.82 -79.75
CA THR A 1065 14.18 -10.77 -81.14
C THR A 1065 13.41 -9.48 -81.43
N ARG A 1066 12.54 -9.03 -80.51
CA ARG A 1066 11.71 -7.81 -80.65
C ARG A 1066 12.56 -6.54 -80.79
N HIS A 1067 13.66 -6.44 -80.04
CA HIS A 1067 14.51 -5.26 -80.01
C HIS A 1067 15.80 -5.39 -80.84
N GLY A 1068 16.01 -6.52 -81.52
CA GLY A 1068 17.18 -6.75 -82.38
C GLY A 1068 18.52 -6.85 -81.62
N VAL A 1069 18.50 -7.22 -80.35
CA VAL A 1069 19.70 -7.36 -79.50
C VAL A 1069 20.13 -8.83 -79.41
N GLN A 1070 21.44 -9.08 -79.36
CA GLN A 1070 22.01 -10.44 -79.30
C GLN A 1070 22.25 -10.89 -77.86
N VAL A 1071 22.74 -9.98 -77.02
CA VAL A 1071 23.10 -10.24 -75.63
C VAL A 1071 22.39 -9.30 -74.67
N LYS A 1072 22.14 -9.77 -73.44
CA LYS A 1072 21.36 -9.04 -72.42
C LYS A 1072 21.89 -7.62 -72.16
N LYS A 1073 23.22 -7.46 -72.12
CA LYS A 1073 23.88 -6.17 -71.86
C LYS A 1073 23.59 -5.07 -72.90
N GLU A 1074 23.03 -5.42 -74.06
CA GLU A 1074 22.66 -4.47 -75.12
C GLU A 1074 21.26 -3.86 -74.91
N PHE A 1075 20.46 -4.36 -73.96
CA PHE A 1075 19.17 -3.78 -73.64
C PHE A 1075 19.33 -2.36 -73.05
N THR A 1076 18.54 -1.42 -73.56
CA THR A 1076 18.40 -0.10 -72.91
C THR A 1076 17.57 -0.23 -71.62
N SER A 1077 17.68 0.74 -70.72
CA SER A 1077 16.88 0.76 -69.48
C SER A 1077 15.37 0.68 -69.74
N ALA A 1078 14.87 1.35 -70.80
CA ALA A 1078 13.47 1.31 -71.19
C ALA A 1078 13.03 -0.08 -71.69
N GLN A 1079 13.90 -0.78 -72.44
CA GLN A 1079 13.62 -2.14 -72.91
C GLN A 1079 13.65 -3.14 -71.75
N MET A 1080 14.57 -2.98 -70.78
CA MET A 1080 14.62 -3.81 -69.58
C MET A 1080 13.37 -3.61 -68.71
N ARG A 1081 12.86 -2.37 -68.62
CA ARG A 1081 11.58 -2.07 -67.97
C ARG A 1081 10.42 -2.80 -68.64
N GLU A 1082 10.32 -2.74 -69.98
CA GLU A 1082 9.27 -3.45 -70.73
C GLU A 1082 9.30 -4.96 -70.42
N LEU A 1083 10.49 -5.57 -70.45
CA LEU A 1083 10.67 -6.98 -70.16
C LEU A 1083 10.29 -7.36 -68.72
N ALA A 1084 10.65 -6.53 -67.73
CA ALA A 1084 10.31 -6.76 -66.33
C ALA A 1084 8.77 -6.75 -66.12
N LEU A 1085 8.07 -5.79 -66.73
CA LEU A 1085 6.61 -5.73 -66.66
C LEU A 1085 5.94 -6.88 -67.44
N GLU A 1086 6.56 -7.38 -68.50
CA GLU A 1086 6.09 -8.57 -69.21
C GLU A 1086 6.24 -9.84 -68.35
N TYR A 1087 7.33 -9.96 -67.59
CA TYR A 1087 7.50 -11.03 -66.58
C TYR A 1087 6.39 -10.97 -65.54
N GLU A 1088 6.18 -9.81 -64.92
CA GLU A 1088 5.15 -9.60 -63.90
C GLU A 1088 3.76 -9.98 -64.41
N LYS A 1089 3.40 -9.54 -65.62
CA LYS A 1089 2.12 -9.86 -66.27
C LYS A 1089 1.96 -11.36 -66.52
N ASN A 1090 3.03 -12.05 -66.93
CA ASN A 1090 3.00 -13.50 -67.13
C ASN A 1090 2.83 -14.25 -65.80
N ILE A 1091 3.55 -13.83 -64.77
CA ILE A 1091 3.46 -14.40 -63.41
C ILE A 1091 2.03 -14.28 -62.87
N ARG A 1092 1.43 -13.09 -62.96
CA ARG A 1092 0.03 -12.86 -62.53
C ARG A 1092 -0.98 -13.71 -63.32
N ARG A 1093 -0.75 -13.94 -64.62
CA ARG A 1093 -1.61 -14.82 -65.44
C ARG A 1093 -1.57 -16.28 -65.00
N GLN A 1094 -0.46 -16.73 -64.42
CA GLN A 1094 -0.32 -18.07 -63.85
C GLN A 1094 -0.89 -18.18 -62.43
N GLY A 1095 -1.52 -17.12 -61.91
CA GLY A 1095 -2.14 -17.11 -60.58
C GLY A 1095 -1.15 -16.95 -59.42
N ILE A 1096 0.10 -16.62 -59.70
CA ILE A 1096 1.12 -16.40 -58.66
C ILE A 1096 1.05 -14.93 -58.21
N GLY A 1097 0.70 -14.73 -56.94
CA GLY A 1097 0.70 -13.41 -56.30
C GLY A 1097 2.08 -13.04 -55.77
N ILE A 1098 2.48 -11.79 -55.99
CA ILE A 1098 3.65 -11.17 -55.37
C ILE A 1098 3.15 -10.00 -54.51
N PRO A 1099 3.39 -9.99 -53.19
CA PRO A 1099 2.98 -8.87 -52.35
C PRO A 1099 3.67 -7.57 -52.78
N GLU A 1100 2.93 -6.46 -52.81
CA GLU A 1100 3.52 -5.13 -53.07
C GLU A 1100 4.27 -4.61 -51.84
N ASP A 1101 3.81 -4.96 -50.62
CA ASP A 1101 4.49 -4.61 -49.36
C ASP A 1101 5.79 -5.40 -49.19
N PRO A 1102 6.97 -4.74 -49.15
CA PRO A 1102 8.27 -5.38 -48.92
C PRO A 1102 8.33 -6.26 -47.68
N TRP A 1103 7.59 -5.92 -46.61
CA TRP A 1103 7.55 -6.73 -45.40
C TRP A 1103 6.87 -8.08 -45.66
N LEU A 1104 5.72 -8.07 -46.34
CA LEU A 1104 5.02 -9.29 -46.73
C LEU A 1104 5.82 -10.12 -47.74
N GLN A 1105 6.62 -9.48 -48.59
CA GLN A 1105 7.57 -10.18 -49.46
C GLN A 1105 8.61 -10.96 -48.65
N LEU A 1106 9.24 -10.33 -47.66
CA LEU A 1106 10.26 -10.98 -46.81
C LEU A 1106 9.65 -12.15 -46.04
N THR A 1107 8.51 -11.95 -45.39
CA THR A 1107 7.86 -13.03 -44.63
C THR A 1107 7.44 -14.17 -45.56
N GLY A 1108 6.87 -13.85 -46.73
CA GLY A 1108 6.50 -14.86 -47.74
C GLY A 1108 7.71 -15.61 -48.29
N ALA A 1109 8.85 -14.94 -48.48
CA ALA A 1109 10.09 -15.57 -48.91
C ALA A 1109 10.64 -16.55 -47.86
N ILE A 1110 10.59 -16.19 -46.58
CA ILE A 1110 10.98 -17.08 -45.49
C ILE A 1110 10.10 -18.34 -45.49
N GLU A 1111 8.78 -18.17 -45.61
CA GLU A 1111 7.82 -19.29 -45.68
C GLU A 1111 8.09 -20.19 -46.88
N MET A 1112 8.31 -19.62 -48.07
CA MET A 1112 8.63 -20.38 -49.28
C MET A 1112 9.95 -21.16 -49.15
N VAL A 1113 10.97 -20.58 -48.51
CA VAL A 1113 12.23 -21.31 -48.28
C VAL A 1113 12.05 -22.46 -47.30
N LEU A 1114 11.32 -22.26 -46.19
CA LEU A 1114 10.98 -23.35 -45.26
C LEU A 1114 10.19 -24.46 -45.95
N ASP A 1115 9.14 -24.09 -46.70
CA ASP A 1115 8.27 -25.03 -47.40
C ASP A 1115 9.01 -25.75 -48.55
N SER A 1116 10.06 -25.16 -49.13
CA SER A 1116 10.89 -25.78 -50.19
C SER A 1116 11.63 -27.06 -49.75
N TRP A 1117 11.80 -27.27 -48.43
CA TRP A 1117 12.28 -28.55 -47.90
C TRP A 1117 11.34 -29.70 -48.25
N ASN A 1118 10.03 -29.44 -48.29
CA ASN A 1118 9.02 -30.45 -48.59
C ASN A 1118 8.59 -30.44 -50.06
N ALA A 1119 9.31 -29.71 -50.94
CA ALA A 1119 9.06 -29.74 -52.37
C ALA A 1119 9.35 -31.15 -52.94
N PRO A 1120 8.59 -31.63 -53.94
CA PRO A 1120 8.74 -32.99 -54.49
C PRO A 1120 10.18 -33.33 -54.88
N LYS A 1121 10.85 -32.44 -55.63
CA LYS A 1121 12.25 -32.62 -56.04
C LYS A 1121 13.22 -32.78 -54.86
N THR A 1122 12.98 -32.07 -53.77
CA THR A 1122 13.84 -32.10 -52.57
C THR A 1122 13.61 -33.39 -51.78
N VAL A 1123 12.36 -33.83 -51.65
CA VAL A 1123 11.99 -35.10 -51.01
C VAL A 1123 12.61 -36.28 -51.77
N GLU A 1124 12.52 -36.27 -53.10
CA GLU A 1124 13.15 -37.28 -53.96
C GLU A 1124 14.67 -37.31 -53.78
N TYR A 1125 15.33 -36.15 -53.82
CA TYR A 1125 16.78 -36.07 -53.59
C TYR A 1125 17.18 -36.62 -52.23
N ARG A 1126 16.46 -36.26 -51.16
CA ARG A 1126 16.74 -36.79 -49.81
C ARG A 1126 16.54 -38.30 -49.72
N THR A 1127 15.51 -38.82 -50.38
CA THR A 1127 15.24 -40.26 -50.43
C THR A 1127 16.36 -41.00 -51.18
N LEU A 1128 16.85 -40.43 -52.29
CA LEU A 1128 17.97 -41.00 -53.07
C LEU A 1128 19.30 -40.95 -52.32
N MET A 1129 19.52 -39.90 -51.53
CA MET A 1129 20.77 -39.67 -50.79
C MET A 1129 20.73 -40.18 -49.34
N ASP A 1130 19.64 -40.87 -48.94
CA ASP A 1130 19.41 -41.37 -47.59
C ASP A 1130 19.53 -40.29 -46.49
N VAL A 1131 19.00 -39.09 -46.78
CA VAL A 1131 19.02 -37.94 -45.86
C VAL A 1131 17.71 -37.88 -45.07
N SER A 1132 17.81 -37.88 -43.74
CA SER A 1132 16.64 -37.78 -42.85
C SER A 1132 15.83 -36.49 -43.09
N GLU A 1133 14.51 -36.62 -43.10
CA GLU A 1133 13.57 -35.50 -43.18
C GLU A 1133 13.64 -34.55 -41.97
N ALA A 1134 14.12 -35.04 -40.82
CA ALA A 1134 14.15 -34.31 -39.55
C ALA A 1134 15.27 -33.24 -39.46
N TRP A 1135 16.24 -33.25 -40.38
CA TRP A 1135 17.32 -32.24 -40.41
C TRP A 1135 16.79 -30.83 -40.67
N GLY A 1136 15.82 -30.70 -41.56
CA GLY A 1136 15.25 -29.41 -41.93
C GLY A 1136 16.21 -28.46 -42.63
N THR A 1137 15.76 -27.20 -42.75
CA THR A 1137 16.55 -26.11 -43.35
C THR A 1137 16.52 -24.87 -42.47
N ALA A 1138 17.67 -24.20 -42.36
CA ALA A 1138 17.75 -22.83 -41.91
C ALA A 1138 17.43 -21.88 -43.08
N VAL A 1139 17.10 -20.63 -42.76
CA VAL A 1139 16.85 -19.55 -43.73
C VAL A 1139 17.83 -18.42 -43.46
N ILE A 1140 18.67 -18.10 -44.44
CA ILE A 1140 19.67 -17.05 -44.37
C ILE A 1140 19.07 -15.81 -45.03
N VAL A 1141 18.86 -14.75 -44.25
CA VAL A 1141 18.45 -13.43 -44.72
C VAL A 1141 19.68 -12.54 -44.75
N GLN A 1142 20.11 -12.12 -45.94
CA GLN A 1142 21.39 -11.44 -46.12
C GLN A 1142 21.25 -10.24 -47.05
N ALA A 1143 21.96 -9.15 -46.75
CA ALA A 1143 22.04 -7.97 -47.60
C ALA A 1143 22.51 -8.33 -49.01
N MET A 1144 21.85 -7.78 -50.02
CA MET A 1144 22.29 -7.91 -51.42
C MET A 1144 23.59 -7.14 -51.64
N VAL A 1145 24.47 -7.75 -52.43
CA VAL A 1145 25.67 -7.15 -53.02
C VAL A 1145 25.59 -7.33 -54.52
N PHE A 1146 25.99 -6.32 -55.28
CA PHE A 1146 25.70 -6.23 -56.71
C PHE A 1146 26.96 -6.36 -57.57
N GLY A 1147 27.14 -7.50 -58.24
CA GLY A 1147 28.17 -7.66 -59.27
C GLY A 1147 27.86 -6.96 -60.60
N ASN A 1148 26.65 -6.42 -60.74
CA ASN A 1148 26.11 -5.80 -61.94
C ASN A 1148 25.96 -4.27 -61.86
N LEU A 1149 26.66 -3.59 -60.93
CA LEU A 1149 26.65 -2.12 -60.82
C LEU A 1149 27.24 -1.44 -62.05
N GLY A 1150 28.28 -2.03 -62.65
CA GLY A 1150 28.98 -1.48 -63.80
C GLY A 1150 30.13 -2.36 -64.28
N PRO A 1151 31.02 -1.83 -65.13
CA PRO A 1151 32.14 -2.60 -65.68
C PRO A 1151 33.24 -2.95 -64.66
N GLU A 1152 33.30 -2.22 -63.54
CA GLU A 1152 34.27 -2.40 -62.44
C GLU A 1152 33.75 -3.31 -61.31
N SER A 1153 32.52 -3.83 -61.43
CA SER A 1153 31.94 -4.80 -60.50
C SER A 1153 31.87 -6.18 -61.16
N GLY A 1154 31.71 -7.23 -60.37
CA GLY A 1154 31.56 -8.58 -60.91
C GLY A 1154 31.25 -9.63 -59.86
N SER A 1155 30.91 -10.83 -60.32
CA SER A 1155 30.75 -12.01 -59.47
C SER A 1155 31.61 -13.15 -59.99
N GLY A 1156 31.90 -14.13 -59.14
CA GLY A 1156 32.70 -15.28 -59.53
C GLY A 1156 32.60 -16.46 -58.58
N VAL A 1157 33.08 -17.60 -59.07
CA VAL A 1157 33.30 -18.82 -58.28
C VAL A 1157 34.78 -19.17 -58.40
N VAL A 1158 35.44 -19.35 -57.26
CA VAL A 1158 36.86 -19.71 -57.19
C VAL A 1158 37.08 -20.95 -56.33
N PHE A 1159 37.92 -21.84 -56.81
CA PHE A 1159 38.46 -22.99 -56.10
C PHE A 1159 39.84 -22.64 -55.57
N THR A 1160 40.14 -23.02 -54.33
CA THR A 1160 41.44 -22.74 -53.71
C THR A 1160 42.50 -23.78 -54.08
N ALA A 1161 42.13 -24.85 -54.78
CA ALA A 1161 43.05 -25.81 -55.37
C ALA A 1161 42.67 -26.13 -56.82
N HIS A 1162 43.63 -26.69 -57.55
CA HIS A 1162 43.41 -27.05 -58.93
C HIS A 1162 42.38 -28.20 -59.06
N PRO A 1163 41.28 -28.06 -59.82
CA PRO A 1163 40.21 -29.06 -59.88
C PRO A 1163 40.58 -30.40 -60.50
N TYR A 1164 41.50 -30.39 -61.48
CA TYR A 1164 41.86 -31.59 -62.25
C TYR A 1164 43.23 -32.19 -61.92
N ARG A 1165 44.10 -31.47 -61.19
CA ARG A 1165 45.48 -31.90 -60.91
C ARG A 1165 45.69 -32.07 -59.40
N GLN A 1166 46.42 -33.12 -59.02
CA GLN A 1166 46.75 -33.40 -57.62
C GLN A 1166 47.93 -32.54 -57.10
N VAL A 1167 47.84 -31.22 -57.26
CA VAL A 1167 48.86 -30.30 -56.71
C VAL A 1167 48.38 -29.81 -55.35
N ARG A 1168 49.15 -30.08 -54.28
CA ARG A 1168 48.84 -29.67 -52.90
C ARG A 1168 49.24 -28.22 -52.57
N ARG A 1169 48.98 -27.27 -53.49
CA ARG A 1169 49.22 -25.84 -53.24
C ARG A 1169 47.94 -25.04 -53.42
N VAL A 1170 47.81 -23.93 -52.68
CA VAL A 1170 46.74 -22.96 -52.91
C VAL A 1170 46.99 -22.28 -54.25
N ALA A 1171 46.08 -22.49 -55.19
CA ALA A 1171 46.08 -21.87 -56.50
C ALA A 1171 44.63 -21.56 -56.86
N LEU A 1172 44.35 -20.28 -57.11
CA LEU A 1172 43.01 -19.83 -57.43
C LEU A 1172 42.63 -20.24 -58.86
N TRP A 1173 41.57 -21.02 -58.97
CA TRP A 1173 41.04 -21.52 -60.24
C TRP A 1173 39.56 -21.27 -60.31
N GLY A 1174 39.01 -20.83 -61.45
CA GLY A 1174 37.56 -20.65 -61.55
C GLY A 1174 37.15 -19.68 -62.64
N ASP A 1175 35.93 -19.17 -62.52
CA ASP A 1175 35.32 -18.29 -63.50
C ASP A 1175 34.69 -17.09 -62.82
N TYR A 1176 34.88 -15.91 -63.40
CA TYR A 1176 34.21 -14.68 -62.99
C TYR A 1176 33.62 -13.94 -64.20
N ALA A 1177 32.60 -13.12 -63.97
CA ALA A 1177 31.96 -12.30 -65.00
C ALA A 1177 31.83 -10.84 -64.51
N PRO A 1178 32.44 -9.86 -65.20
CA PRO A 1178 32.31 -8.45 -64.88
C PRO A 1178 30.96 -7.89 -65.34
N GLY A 1179 30.29 -7.12 -64.49
CA GLY A 1179 28.99 -6.51 -64.76
C GLY A 1179 27.81 -7.49 -64.66
N ASP A 1180 28.00 -8.68 -64.11
CA ASP A 1180 26.99 -9.74 -64.00
C ASP A 1180 26.86 -10.27 -62.56
N GLN A 1181 25.72 -10.92 -62.26
CA GLN A 1181 25.47 -11.55 -60.97
C GLN A 1181 25.85 -13.03 -61.00
N GLY A 1182 26.08 -13.63 -59.82
CA GLY A 1182 26.48 -15.05 -59.72
C GLY A 1182 25.54 -16.04 -60.43
N GLU A 1183 24.23 -15.75 -60.49
CA GLU A 1183 23.26 -16.59 -61.23
C GLU A 1183 23.61 -16.73 -62.72
N ASP A 1184 24.17 -15.67 -63.33
CA ASP A 1184 24.50 -15.64 -64.75
C ASP A 1184 25.64 -16.63 -65.05
N ILE A 1185 26.61 -16.73 -64.14
CA ILE A 1185 27.76 -17.64 -64.23
C ILE A 1185 27.29 -19.09 -64.11
N VAL A 1186 26.46 -19.40 -63.10
CA VAL A 1186 25.92 -20.75 -62.88
C VAL A 1186 25.02 -21.21 -64.03
N SER A 1187 24.32 -20.27 -64.67
CA SER A 1187 23.44 -20.56 -65.81
C SER A 1187 24.18 -20.84 -67.13
N GLY A 1188 25.46 -20.47 -67.23
CA GLY A 1188 26.24 -20.57 -68.47
C GLY A 1188 25.76 -19.64 -69.59
N LEU A 1189 24.95 -18.62 -69.27
CA LEU A 1189 24.32 -17.72 -70.25
C LEU A 1189 25.18 -16.48 -70.58
N VAL A 1190 26.32 -16.31 -69.90
CA VAL A 1190 27.25 -15.20 -70.09
C VAL A 1190 28.67 -15.70 -70.33
N ASN A 1191 29.48 -14.89 -71.01
CA ASN A 1191 30.89 -15.18 -71.20
C ASN A 1191 31.64 -14.94 -69.89
N THR A 1192 32.25 -15.99 -69.35
CA THR A 1192 33.10 -15.91 -68.17
C THR A 1192 34.56 -15.68 -68.54
N TYR A 1193 35.34 -15.23 -67.58
CA TYR A 1193 36.79 -15.04 -67.67
C TYR A 1193 37.53 -15.82 -66.57
N PRO A 1194 38.79 -16.24 -66.81
CA PRO A 1194 39.55 -17.04 -65.85
C PRO A 1194 39.94 -16.21 -64.62
N VAL A 1195 40.08 -16.84 -63.45
CA VAL A 1195 40.45 -16.13 -62.21
C VAL A 1195 41.95 -15.81 -62.17
N SER A 1196 42.83 -16.73 -62.59
CA SER A 1196 44.29 -16.54 -62.56
C SER A 1196 44.94 -16.52 -63.94
N VAL A 1197 46.13 -15.92 -64.03
CA VAL A 1197 46.96 -15.94 -65.25
C VAL A 1197 47.38 -17.37 -65.59
N GLU A 1198 47.76 -18.16 -64.58
CA GLU A 1198 48.13 -19.57 -64.75
C GLU A 1198 46.99 -20.37 -65.39
N GLN A 1199 45.75 -20.16 -64.95
CA GLN A 1199 44.57 -20.76 -65.56
C GLN A 1199 44.39 -20.29 -67.01
N ALA A 1200 44.50 -18.99 -67.27
CA ALA A 1200 44.32 -18.44 -68.61
C ALA A 1200 45.29 -19.08 -69.62
N GLU A 1201 46.56 -19.21 -69.25
CA GLU A 1201 47.60 -19.82 -70.09
C GLU A 1201 47.34 -21.31 -70.36
N LEU A 1202 46.89 -22.06 -69.34
CA LEU A 1202 46.59 -23.48 -69.46
C LEU A 1202 45.30 -23.77 -70.25
N ASP A 1203 44.27 -22.96 -70.06
CA ASP A 1203 42.98 -23.08 -70.74
C ASP A 1203 43.00 -22.48 -72.18
N GLY A 1204 44.10 -21.82 -72.58
CA GLY A 1204 44.20 -21.12 -73.85
C GLY A 1204 43.28 -19.89 -73.96
N ARG A 1205 42.95 -19.27 -72.83
CA ARG A 1205 42.09 -18.09 -72.71
C ARG A 1205 42.93 -16.82 -72.65
N PRO A 1206 42.42 -15.65 -73.08
CA PRO A 1206 43.21 -14.42 -73.09
C PRO A 1206 43.57 -13.99 -71.65
N ARG A 1207 44.88 -13.86 -71.38
CA ARG A 1207 45.43 -13.47 -70.08
C ARG A 1207 44.93 -12.11 -69.58
N GLU A 1208 44.80 -11.14 -70.48
CA GLU A 1208 44.40 -9.75 -70.21
C GLU A 1208 43.00 -9.61 -69.59
N PHE A 1209 42.15 -10.64 -69.70
CA PHE A 1209 40.83 -10.65 -69.06
C PHE A 1209 40.79 -11.44 -67.74
N SER A 1210 41.92 -11.99 -67.27
CA SER A 1210 41.95 -12.69 -65.98
C SER A 1210 41.66 -11.75 -64.79
N LEU A 1211 41.07 -12.27 -63.71
CA LEU A 1211 40.78 -11.47 -62.51
C LEU A 1211 42.08 -10.90 -61.91
N GLU A 1212 43.16 -11.71 -61.95
CA GLU A 1212 44.50 -11.34 -61.49
C GLU A 1212 45.08 -10.08 -62.16
N GLU A 1213 44.88 -9.92 -63.48
CA GLU A 1213 45.37 -8.74 -64.22
C GLU A 1213 44.37 -7.58 -64.18
N LYS A 1214 43.08 -7.87 -64.33
CA LYS A 1214 42.05 -6.84 -64.45
C LYS A 1214 41.66 -6.21 -63.11
N PHE A 1215 41.61 -7.00 -62.04
CA PHE A 1215 41.23 -6.58 -60.70
C PHE A 1215 42.23 -7.12 -59.65
N PRO A 1216 43.51 -6.67 -59.69
CA PRO A 1216 44.59 -7.25 -58.90
C PRO A 1216 44.38 -7.16 -57.40
N ALA A 1217 43.70 -6.10 -56.91
CA ALA A 1217 43.39 -5.96 -55.49
C ALA A 1217 42.35 -6.99 -55.01
N ILE A 1218 41.33 -7.27 -55.83
CA ILE A 1218 40.32 -8.30 -55.56
C ILE A 1218 40.96 -9.70 -55.56
N TYR A 1219 41.76 -10.00 -56.59
CA TYR A 1219 42.50 -11.26 -56.67
C TYR A 1219 43.44 -11.44 -55.47
N GLY A 1220 44.19 -10.38 -55.12
CA GLY A 1220 45.11 -10.40 -53.97
C GLY A 1220 44.40 -10.67 -52.65
N ALA A 1221 43.23 -10.08 -52.43
CA ALA A 1221 42.39 -10.34 -51.25
C ALA A 1221 41.90 -11.80 -51.22
N LEU A 1222 41.37 -12.32 -52.33
CA LEU A 1222 40.95 -13.72 -52.45
C LEU A 1222 42.10 -14.70 -52.20
N LEU A 1223 43.30 -14.41 -52.72
CA LEU A 1223 44.47 -15.27 -52.57
C LEU A 1223 44.96 -15.29 -51.13
N THR A 1224 44.98 -14.13 -50.47
CA THR A 1224 45.38 -13.98 -49.07
C THR A 1224 44.43 -14.78 -48.18
N MET A 1225 43.13 -14.54 -48.30
CA MET A 1225 42.09 -15.29 -47.58
C MET A 1225 42.20 -16.80 -47.85
N SER A 1226 42.36 -17.23 -49.10
CA SER A 1226 42.44 -18.65 -49.45
C SER A 1226 43.67 -19.33 -48.84
N ARG A 1227 44.79 -18.61 -48.72
CA ARG A 1227 46.00 -19.10 -48.04
C ARG A 1227 45.79 -19.20 -46.54
N GLU A 1228 45.19 -18.19 -45.91
CA GLU A 1228 44.86 -18.20 -44.49
C GLU A 1228 43.95 -19.40 -44.17
N LEU A 1229 42.84 -19.56 -44.89
CA LEU A 1229 41.88 -20.65 -44.70
C LEU A 1229 42.54 -22.04 -44.82
N VAL A 1230 43.29 -22.29 -45.91
CA VAL A 1230 43.83 -23.63 -46.19
C VAL A 1230 45.09 -23.92 -45.38
N TYR A 1231 46.05 -22.99 -45.33
CA TYR A 1231 47.37 -23.25 -44.73
C TYR A 1231 47.42 -22.97 -43.24
N GLU A 1232 46.75 -21.92 -42.76
CA GLU A 1232 46.83 -21.52 -41.35
C GLU A 1232 45.69 -22.12 -40.53
N LYS A 1233 44.48 -22.12 -41.09
CA LYS A 1233 43.27 -22.64 -40.43
C LYS A 1233 43.00 -24.12 -40.71
N GLY A 1234 43.72 -24.72 -41.66
CA GLY A 1234 43.62 -26.14 -41.98
C GLY A 1234 42.32 -26.56 -42.64
N TRP A 1235 41.62 -25.63 -43.30
CA TRP A 1235 40.44 -25.97 -44.10
C TRP A 1235 40.84 -26.85 -45.28
N ASN A 1236 39.96 -27.76 -45.69
CA ASN A 1236 40.11 -28.46 -46.97
C ASN A 1236 40.14 -27.45 -48.12
N PRO A 1237 40.60 -27.83 -49.33
CA PRO A 1237 40.38 -27.00 -50.51
C PRO A 1237 38.91 -26.58 -50.63
N GLN A 1238 38.68 -25.28 -50.81
CA GLN A 1238 37.37 -24.67 -50.78
C GLN A 1238 36.92 -24.28 -52.18
N GLU A 1239 35.62 -24.33 -52.40
CA GLU A 1239 34.88 -23.61 -53.43
C GLU A 1239 34.24 -22.38 -52.78
N ILE A 1240 34.52 -21.19 -53.33
CA ILE A 1240 34.11 -19.90 -52.79
C ILE A 1240 33.31 -19.14 -53.86
N GLU A 1241 32.09 -18.74 -53.51
CA GLU A 1241 31.29 -17.79 -54.28
C GLU A 1241 31.57 -16.38 -53.76
N PHE A 1242 31.95 -15.46 -54.65
CA PHE A 1242 32.28 -14.08 -54.29
C PHE A 1242 31.66 -13.07 -55.26
N THR A 1243 31.48 -11.85 -54.78
CA THR A 1243 31.03 -10.70 -55.55
C THR A 1243 31.83 -9.48 -55.13
N PHE A 1244 32.17 -8.61 -56.07
CA PHE A 1244 32.81 -7.33 -55.79
C PHE A 1244 32.03 -6.18 -56.45
N GLU A 1245 31.82 -5.10 -55.68
CA GLU A 1245 31.06 -3.93 -56.13
C GLU A 1245 31.96 -2.86 -56.78
N GLY A 1246 33.27 -2.98 -56.60
CA GLY A 1246 34.30 -2.10 -57.14
C GLY A 1246 35.67 -2.78 -57.18
N PRO A 1247 36.70 -2.08 -57.67
CA PRO A 1247 38.01 -2.67 -57.92
C PRO A 1247 38.89 -2.77 -56.67
N ALA A 1248 38.49 -2.20 -55.52
CA ALA A 1248 39.30 -2.20 -54.31
C ALA A 1248 39.11 -3.48 -53.48
N ALA A 1249 40.14 -3.91 -52.74
CA ALA A 1249 40.07 -5.10 -51.89
C ALA A 1249 38.93 -5.06 -50.86
N GLY A 1250 38.56 -3.86 -50.38
CA GLY A 1250 37.46 -3.66 -49.45
C GLY A 1250 36.07 -3.72 -50.07
N ASP A 1251 35.97 -3.86 -51.40
CA ASP A 1251 34.71 -4.04 -52.13
C ASP A 1251 34.41 -5.52 -52.40
N LEU A 1252 35.28 -6.45 -51.96
CA LEU A 1252 35.13 -7.90 -52.12
C LEU A 1252 34.26 -8.47 -51.00
N TYR A 1253 33.20 -9.19 -51.39
CA TYR A 1253 32.29 -9.87 -50.49
C TYR A 1253 32.24 -11.37 -50.77
N ILE A 1254 32.31 -12.18 -49.72
CA ILE A 1254 32.19 -13.63 -49.78
C ILE A 1254 30.74 -14.01 -49.49
N LEU A 1255 30.11 -14.68 -50.46
CA LEU A 1255 28.69 -15.04 -50.42
C LEU A 1255 28.46 -16.48 -49.98
N GLN A 1256 29.43 -17.36 -50.19
CA GLN A 1256 29.37 -18.77 -49.79
C GLN A 1256 30.76 -19.39 -49.81
N THR A 1257 31.00 -20.36 -48.93
CA THR A 1257 32.14 -21.26 -49.07
C THR A 1257 31.74 -22.68 -48.68
N ARG A 1258 32.34 -23.68 -49.32
CA ARG A 1258 32.15 -25.10 -49.03
C ARG A 1258 33.37 -25.92 -49.47
N ASP A 1259 33.51 -27.10 -48.91
CA ASP A 1259 34.52 -28.07 -49.34
C ASP A 1259 34.38 -28.39 -50.84
N MET A 1260 35.51 -28.38 -51.52
CA MET A 1260 35.61 -28.71 -52.94
C MET A 1260 35.43 -30.21 -53.16
N ILE A 1261 34.51 -30.58 -54.06
CA ILE A 1261 34.31 -31.98 -54.47
C ILE A 1261 35.38 -32.34 -55.51
N THR A 1262 36.41 -33.09 -55.12
CA THR A 1262 37.38 -33.65 -56.07
C THR A 1262 36.74 -34.77 -56.88
N ILE A 1263 36.75 -34.66 -58.20
CA ILE A 1263 36.26 -35.70 -59.12
C ILE A 1263 37.15 -36.93 -58.98
N GLU A 1264 36.63 -38.02 -58.39
CA GLU A 1264 37.26 -39.33 -58.51
C GLU A 1264 37.27 -39.74 -59.99
N LYS A 1265 38.45 -39.99 -60.55
CA LYS A 1265 38.55 -40.62 -61.88
C LYS A 1265 37.79 -41.95 -61.80
N LYS A 1266 36.66 -42.06 -62.52
CA LYS A 1266 35.90 -43.30 -62.73
C LYS A 1266 36.87 -44.48 -62.80
N GLY A 1267 36.88 -45.30 -61.74
CA GLY A 1267 37.46 -46.62 -61.81
C GLY A 1267 36.70 -47.38 -62.88
N ARG A 1268 37.40 -47.80 -63.94
CA ARG A 1268 36.90 -48.83 -64.85
C ARG A 1268 36.65 -50.08 -64.00
N PHE A 1269 35.41 -50.31 -63.59
CA PHE A 1269 34.94 -51.64 -63.22
C PHE A 1269 34.03 -52.11 -64.34
N GLY A 1270 34.46 -53.17 -65.01
CA GLY A 1270 33.66 -53.90 -65.97
C GLY A 1270 32.76 -54.92 -65.28
N ILE A 1271 31.60 -55.12 -65.90
CA ILE A 1271 30.50 -56.05 -65.61
C ILE A 1271 29.55 -55.58 -64.51
#